data_AF-A0A7Y1GI19-F1
#
_entry.id   AF-A0A7Y1GI19-F1
#
_cell.length_a   1.000
_cell.length_b   1.000
_cell.length_c   1.000
_cell.angle_alpha   90.00
_cell.angle_beta   90.00
_cell.angle_gamma   90.00
#
_symmetry.space_group_name_H-M   'P 1'
#
loop_
_entity.id
_entity.type
_entity.pdbx_description
1 polymer ?
#
loop_
_entity_poly.entity_id
_entity_poly.type
_entity_poly.pdbx_seq_one_letter_code
_entity_poly.pdbx_strand_id
1 'polypeptide(L)'
;MDNTTLNDTQDIRLPNQRPTQQPPHTQAPRPRRQIGAGPQGALAAPLQLPRVAIVGFSGRFPGADTAEQFWQLLLEERSSISELPYWHLPGIAERVQLRETFTCPGGFINDPSAFDADFFKISAREAEAMDPQHRLVLEQTWAAFEDAAICPHELRGSNTGVFIGISSADYNGLLARSEAGAHDATGNAHSIIANRISFVFDFHGPSGPIDTACSSSLVAVHRAAQSILNGDCTVAVAGGVNLCFEPMVFIGALKAGMLSPTGRCKAFAADADGYVRGEGVGVLILKDYQQALADGDNIVAAIIGSAENHGGHANSLTAPNPRAQADLIKQACRGIDINSIGYIEVHGTGTRLGDPIEISGLKQAFAELGANPEQRCYLGSVKTNIGHLESAAGIAGVIKTLLVLKQGYLPKSLHSEQLNPYIDLAGSPFAVLQAGREWPQVSDRQGQALPRRAGVSSFGFGGANAHVVLEAVEPVIPGSEAQGAASVFVLSAKTPEALQSRIEQLIDFVQRQPQLQLAELAVSLQLGREAMEYRCGFVAHSRDSLLSQLRDSGAGEGGPPAGKIAPEALHRALQQRDLGTLLSLWQQGATLDWRQLYEQPRPRRISLPTYPFSRERYWISEAPAASLMGAASLHPLVQRNTSDLAGQRFSSRFDGNEWFFSGHRVNGRKVLPGVAYLEMARAAVERSMVDADAVVALKHVAWRQPMVHDGGDLDIDIELVEQGEGQIRFEIRGSAADGPSYCTGVALVGSAERLVPLDLGTIAGVTNQQRLTPEQCYQVFGEMGLAYGESFRRINTLQAGNGQVLASLLRGEQAPGCELPPGLLDSALQAALGLALLEPLQAQREHQPLVPFALDRVVLGELDLLKQPCQAWVRYSADHQPGRINKLDLDICDEQGRIALRLQGFSSRKLAAAPPSMLAMTPVWRDKALIDPPQRSLARQLIVLAGAQSQDLDLLTQRCQALVGNRRQIHIVPLPVVTQDPASALPALAGFVIELVQKSPANSLVQLVLADLEHAGPVFASLLALLKTAKNEGLIDAAQCIELQGSLQPQWLVDNALQDDERVRYRDGQRQVASWQETQLAQGTALPWREGGVYLLSGGSGGLGLLLAEQLARQGQGVRLILASRSAGQLSPEASQRVAAIRALGAQVQLHALDIADRGAVEALIAQCEQEWGTLNGIFHCAGITRDSLLQHKSASDLAAVLAPKVAGVLNLDRASAHLPLDCFVLYSSVSAVIGNPGQGDYALANAYLDEWAGWRGAQVRAGRRQGRTLAINWPL
;
A
#
# COMPACT_ATOMS: atom_id res chain seq x y z
N MET A 1 -46.60 10.81 33.55
CA MET A 1 -46.94 9.42 33.22
C MET A 1 -45.87 8.91 32.28
N ASP A 2 -44.87 8.11 32.63
CA ASP A 2 -44.37 7.57 33.90
C ASP A 2 -42.89 7.16 33.68
N ASN A 3 -42.06 7.38 34.71
CA ASN A 3 -40.93 6.54 35.21
C ASN A 3 -39.68 6.19 34.35
N THR A 4 -38.43 6.11 34.85
CA THR A 4 -37.67 6.53 36.08
C THR A 4 -36.19 6.05 35.98
N THR A 5 -35.22 6.82 36.51
CA THR A 5 -34.00 6.43 37.32
C THR A 5 -32.78 5.70 36.68
N LEU A 6 -31.48 5.88 37.03
CA LEU A 6 -30.71 6.54 38.13
C LEU A 6 -29.20 6.77 37.76
N ASN A 7 -28.64 7.91 38.18
CA ASN A 7 -27.33 8.31 38.78
C ASN A 7 -26.20 7.26 39.05
N ASP A 8 -24.90 7.56 39.26
CA ASP A 8 -24.15 8.79 39.62
C ASP A 8 -22.62 8.67 39.36
N THR A 9 -21.93 9.81 39.52
CA THR A 9 -20.51 10.18 39.27
C THR A 9 -19.49 9.82 40.39
N GLN A 10 -18.16 9.77 40.08
CA GLN A 10 -17.07 10.54 40.76
C GLN A 10 -15.61 10.13 40.45
N ASP A 11 -14.74 11.15 40.46
CA ASP A 11 -13.26 11.22 40.35
C ASP A 11 -12.51 10.95 41.68
N ILE A 12 -11.15 10.87 41.60
CA ILE A 12 -10.09 11.27 42.60
C ILE A 12 -9.06 10.18 43.03
N ARG A 13 -7.79 10.61 43.10
CA ARG A 13 -6.48 9.94 43.37
C ARG A 13 -6.17 9.52 44.84
N LEU A 14 -5.04 8.76 44.96
CA LEU A 14 -3.99 8.66 46.04
C LEU A 14 -4.02 7.34 46.89
N PRO A 15 -3.03 7.02 47.77
CA PRO A 15 -1.57 6.84 47.67
C PRO A 15 -1.03 5.53 48.39
N ASN A 16 0.30 5.33 48.41
CA ASN A 16 1.06 4.28 49.16
C ASN A 16 0.64 4.04 50.63
N GLN A 17 0.61 2.76 51.08
CA GLN A 17 1.28 2.23 52.30
C GLN A 17 0.99 0.71 52.52
N ARG A 18 2.02 -0.08 52.93
CA ARG A 18 1.94 -1.47 53.43
C ARG A 18 1.40 -1.49 54.88
N PRO A 19 0.72 -2.55 55.41
CA PRO A 19 1.43 -3.72 56.01
C PRO A 19 0.68 -5.08 56.13
N THR A 20 1.47 -6.13 56.48
CA THR A 20 1.19 -7.32 57.33
C THR A 20 0.29 -8.52 56.89
N GLN A 21 1.01 -9.62 56.57
CA GLN A 21 0.96 -11.03 57.06
C GLN A 21 -0.35 -11.85 57.31
N GLN A 22 -0.35 -13.03 56.63
CA GLN A 22 -0.79 -14.41 56.99
C GLN A 22 -2.29 -14.81 56.90
N PRO A 23 -2.62 -16.12 56.65
CA PRO A 23 -1.86 -17.22 56.01
C PRO A 23 -2.69 -18.03 54.94
N PRO A 24 -2.07 -18.87 54.09
CA PRO A 24 -2.78 -19.90 53.33
C PRO A 24 -2.65 -21.30 53.96
N HIS A 25 -3.72 -22.08 53.84
CA HIS A 25 -3.86 -23.44 54.34
C HIS A 25 -3.03 -24.47 53.54
N THR A 26 -2.32 -25.26 54.33
CA THR A 26 -1.67 -26.57 54.15
C THR A 26 -2.17 -27.54 53.07
N GLN A 27 -1.23 -28.06 52.27
CA GLN A 27 -1.12 -29.49 51.91
C GLN A 27 0.35 -29.96 52.02
N ALA A 28 0.50 -31.25 52.33
CA ALA A 28 1.59 -31.87 53.10
C ALA A 28 2.92 -32.11 52.35
N PRO A 29 4.05 -32.20 53.07
CA PRO A 29 5.40 -32.28 52.50
C PRO A 29 5.87 -33.72 52.23
N ARG A 30 6.60 -33.92 51.14
CA ARG A 30 7.49 -35.09 50.93
C ARG A 30 8.96 -34.67 51.13
N PRO A 31 9.83 -35.57 51.60
CA PRO A 31 10.91 -35.23 52.52
C PRO A 31 12.12 -34.61 51.83
N ARG A 32 12.58 -33.47 52.37
CA ARG A 32 13.91 -32.90 52.12
C ARG A 32 14.98 -33.89 52.61
N ARG A 33 15.79 -34.40 51.69
CA ARG A 33 17.05 -35.05 52.06
C ARG A 33 18.04 -33.97 52.49
N GLN A 34 18.43 -34.02 53.77
CA GLN A 34 19.47 -33.20 54.37
C GLN A 34 20.79 -33.36 53.61
N ILE A 35 21.42 -32.23 53.27
CA ILE A 35 22.83 -32.17 52.91
C ILE A 35 23.61 -32.30 54.23
N GLY A 36 24.05 -33.52 54.53
CA GLY A 36 24.96 -33.80 55.63
C GLY A 36 26.40 -33.44 55.25
N ALA A 37 27.11 -32.81 56.17
CA ALA A 37 28.55 -32.59 56.10
C ALA A 37 29.31 -33.93 56.16
N GLY A 38 30.27 -34.12 55.24
CA GLY A 38 31.45 -35.00 55.32
C GLY A 38 31.25 -36.52 55.55
N PRO A 39 31.94 -37.36 54.77
CA PRO A 39 33.25 -37.79 55.26
C PRO A 39 34.38 -37.46 54.27
N GLN A 40 35.50 -37.03 54.85
CA GLN A 40 36.80 -36.95 54.21
C GLN A 40 37.26 -38.34 53.71
N GLY A 41 37.99 -38.36 52.60
CA GLY A 41 38.94 -39.43 52.30
C GLY A 41 38.52 -40.47 51.26
N ALA A 42 38.31 -40.04 50.01
CA ALA A 42 38.56 -40.89 48.85
C ALA A 42 39.12 -40.00 47.73
N LEU A 43 40.31 -40.33 47.22
CA LEU A 43 40.89 -39.70 46.04
C LEU A 43 39.94 -39.93 44.87
N ALA A 44 39.08 -38.95 44.60
CA ALA A 44 38.14 -38.98 43.49
C ALA A 44 38.93 -38.87 42.18
N ALA A 45 38.67 -39.81 41.26
CA ALA A 45 39.03 -39.66 39.86
C ALA A 45 38.52 -38.31 39.33
N PRO A 46 39.16 -37.72 38.29
CA PRO A 46 38.75 -36.41 37.77
C PRO A 46 37.26 -36.44 37.41
N LEU A 47 36.47 -35.53 38.00
CA LEU A 47 35.06 -35.32 37.64
C LEU A 47 35.00 -35.00 36.13
N GLN A 48 34.60 -35.97 35.31
CA GLN A 48 34.28 -35.71 33.91
C GLN A 48 33.08 -34.78 33.87
N LEU A 49 33.26 -33.60 33.28
CA LEU A 49 32.16 -32.67 33.02
C LEU A 49 31.08 -33.40 32.19
N PRO A 50 29.78 -33.14 32.42
CA PRO A 50 28.73 -33.65 31.55
C PRO A 50 28.93 -33.10 30.14
N ARG A 51 28.89 -33.96 29.11
CA ARG A 51 29.12 -33.60 27.71
C ARG A 51 27.95 -34.05 26.86
N VAL A 52 27.58 -33.24 25.88
CA VAL A 52 26.62 -33.60 24.82
C VAL A 52 27.35 -33.52 23.49
N ALA A 53 27.28 -34.58 22.69
CA ALA A 53 27.89 -34.63 21.36
C ALA A 53 27.00 -33.90 20.34
N ILE A 54 27.60 -33.09 19.48
CA ILE A 54 27.00 -32.65 18.23
C ILE A 54 27.46 -33.65 17.17
N VAL A 55 26.55 -34.48 16.68
CA VAL A 55 26.88 -35.59 15.76
C VAL A 55 26.60 -35.27 14.30
N GLY A 56 25.81 -34.23 14.04
CA GLY A 56 25.63 -33.67 12.69
C GLY A 56 24.96 -32.32 12.72
N PHE A 57 25.06 -31.59 11.63
CA PHE A 57 24.46 -30.28 11.47
C PHE A 57 24.14 -29.97 10.01
N SER A 58 23.19 -29.07 9.80
CA SER A 58 22.88 -28.52 8.49
C SER A 58 22.40 -27.08 8.62
N GLY A 59 22.54 -26.31 7.56
CA GLY A 59 22.08 -24.93 7.56
C GLY A 59 22.11 -24.28 6.19
N ARG A 60 21.21 -23.31 6.04
CA ARG A 60 21.02 -22.51 4.84
C ARG A 60 21.06 -21.04 5.24
N PHE A 61 21.97 -20.29 4.62
CA PHE A 61 22.29 -18.92 5.00
C PHE A 61 22.34 -18.00 3.76
N PRO A 62 22.31 -16.68 3.96
CA PRO A 62 22.42 -15.73 2.86
C PRO A 62 23.68 -15.99 2.02
N GLY A 63 23.49 -16.19 0.71
CA GLY A 63 24.57 -16.51 -0.22
C GLY A 63 25.17 -17.91 -0.12
N ALA A 64 24.59 -18.82 0.69
CA ALA A 64 25.08 -20.18 0.89
C ALA A 64 23.95 -21.18 1.20
N ASP A 65 23.73 -22.14 0.31
CA ASP A 65 22.70 -23.18 0.47
C ASP A 65 23.19 -24.41 1.27
N THR A 66 24.49 -24.51 1.55
CA THR A 66 25.09 -25.57 2.39
C THR A 66 26.14 -25.02 3.35
N ALA A 67 26.51 -25.81 4.37
CA ALA A 67 27.56 -25.46 5.33
C ALA A 67 28.95 -25.25 4.66
N GLU A 68 29.26 -26.00 3.61
CA GLU A 68 30.50 -25.85 2.83
C GLU A 68 30.51 -24.53 2.07
N GLN A 69 29.41 -24.18 1.41
CA GLN A 69 29.29 -22.89 0.72
C GLN A 69 29.36 -21.73 1.72
N PHE A 70 28.78 -21.91 2.90
CA PHE A 70 28.84 -20.93 3.97
C PHE A 70 30.27 -20.74 4.47
N TRP A 71 31.03 -21.83 4.64
CA TRP A 71 32.45 -21.75 4.96
C TRP A 71 33.26 -20.99 3.91
N GLN A 72 33.03 -21.26 2.62
CA GLN A 72 33.71 -20.53 1.53
C GLN A 72 33.39 -19.03 1.57
N LEU A 73 32.12 -18.66 1.77
CA LEU A 73 31.71 -17.26 1.92
C LEU A 73 32.47 -16.54 3.03
N LEU A 74 32.71 -17.21 4.17
CA LEU A 74 33.48 -16.66 5.29
C LEU A 74 34.97 -16.49 4.96
N LEU A 75 35.56 -17.44 4.22
CA LEU A 75 36.95 -17.35 3.76
C LEU A 75 37.17 -16.28 2.71
N GLU A 76 36.17 -16.07 1.83
CA GLU A 76 36.16 -15.01 0.81
C GLU A 76 36.00 -13.60 1.40
N GLU A 77 35.79 -13.48 2.73
CA GLU A 77 35.48 -12.22 3.41
C GLU A 77 34.25 -11.52 2.82
N ARG A 78 33.31 -12.30 2.25
CA ARG A 78 32.15 -11.76 1.52
C ARG A 78 31.01 -11.39 2.45
N SER A 79 30.37 -10.26 2.15
CA SER A 79 29.11 -9.84 2.75
C SER A 79 27.97 -10.18 1.80
N SER A 80 26.99 -10.93 2.29
CA SER A 80 25.79 -11.35 1.55
C SER A 80 24.57 -10.52 1.93
N ILE A 81 24.81 -9.24 2.24
CA ILE A 81 23.75 -8.25 2.39
C ILE A 81 23.35 -7.74 1.01
N SER A 82 22.06 -7.82 0.70
CA SER A 82 21.47 -7.36 -0.54
C SER A 82 20.20 -6.56 -0.28
N GLU A 83 19.59 -6.06 -1.35
CA GLU A 83 18.21 -5.57 -1.28
C GLU A 83 17.25 -6.74 -0.99
N LEU A 84 16.10 -6.40 -0.41
CA LEU A 84 15.05 -7.30 0.04
C LEU A 84 14.46 -8.13 -1.13
N PRO A 85 14.72 -9.43 -1.30
CA PRO A 85 14.47 -10.15 -2.55
C PRO A 85 13.02 -10.58 -2.75
N TYR A 86 12.15 -10.39 -1.75
CA TYR A 86 10.76 -10.84 -1.85
C TYR A 86 9.97 -10.10 -2.95
N TRP A 87 10.50 -9.00 -3.51
CA TRP A 87 9.91 -8.26 -4.63
C TRP A 87 9.58 -9.15 -5.84
N HIS A 88 10.24 -10.30 -5.96
CA HIS A 88 10.06 -11.26 -7.06
C HIS A 88 9.08 -12.40 -6.73
N LEU A 89 8.56 -12.49 -5.51
CA LEU A 89 7.58 -13.52 -5.16
C LEU A 89 6.19 -13.07 -5.65
N PRO A 90 5.51 -13.82 -6.54
CA PRO A 90 4.14 -13.53 -6.95
C PRO A 90 3.19 -13.47 -5.74
N GLY A 91 2.16 -12.63 -5.84
CA GLY A 91 1.01 -12.67 -4.96
C GLY A 91 0.90 -11.57 -3.88
N ILE A 92 1.63 -10.45 -3.99
CA ILE A 92 1.49 -9.32 -3.05
C ILE A 92 1.65 -8.00 -3.81
N ALA A 93 0.55 -7.51 -4.40
CA ALA A 93 0.51 -6.26 -5.19
C ALA A 93 1.07 -5.01 -4.47
N GLU A 94 0.90 -4.90 -3.15
CA GLU A 94 1.45 -3.81 -2.31
C GLU A 94 2.99 -3.71 -2.37
N ARG A 95 3.68 -4.77 -2.82
CA ARG A 95 5.15 -4.82 -2.91
C ARG A 95 5.73 -3.89 -3.94
N VAL A 96 5.04 -3.63 -5.05
CA VAL A 96 5.56 -2.69 -6.06
C VAL A 96 5.67 -1.29 -5.46
N GLN A 97 4.67 -0.89 -4.68
CA GLN A 97 4.67 0.41 -4.03
C GLN A 97 5.63 0.49 -2.82
N LEU A 98 5.72 -0.59 -2.03
CA LEU A 98 6.70 -0.67 -0.95
C LEU A 98 8.13 -0.73 -1.48
N ARG A 99 8.39 -1.32 -2.66
CA ARG A 99 9.72 -1.36 -3.29
C ARG A 99 10.28 0.02 -3.56
N GLU A 100 9.43 0.95 -3.99
CA GLU A 100 9.84 2.32 -4.30
C GLU A 100 10.08 3.18 -3.04
N THR A 101 9.55 2.76 -1.88
CA THR A 101 9.58 3.55 -0.64
C THR A 101 10.38 2.92 0.50
N PHE A 102 10.65 1.61 0.43
CA PHE A 102 11.26 0.82 1.49
C PHE A 102 12.58 0.19 1.01
N THR A 103 13.71 0.83 1.36
CA THR A 103 15.06 0.47 0.87
C THR A 103 15.94 -0.16 1.94
N CYS A 104 15.38 -0.87 2.93
CA CYS A 104 16.20 -1.48 3.99
C CYS A 104 16.86 -2.78 3.46
N PRO A 105 18.21 -2.85 3.37
CA PRO A 105 18.89 -4.07 2.97
C PRO A 105 18.94 -5.09 4.12
N GLY A 106 19.25 -6.33 3.79
CA GLY A 106 19.35 -7.45 4.72
C GLY A 106 20.08 -8.64 4.10
N GLY A 107 20.33 -9.68 4.89
CA GLY A 107 20.88 -10.93 4.39
C GLY A 107 19.76 -11.91 4.07
N PHE A 108 19.61 -12.35 2.83
CA PHE A 108 18.45 -13.17 2.43
C PHE A 108 18.88 -14.50 1.82
N ILE A 109 18.11 -15.55 2.07
CA ILE A 109 18.36 -16.86 1.46
C ILE A 109 17.80 -16.91 0.04
N ASN A 110 18.35 -17.79 -0.79
CA ASN A 110 17.84 -17.99 -2.14
C ASN A 110 16.48 -18.70 -2.09
N ASP A 111 15.50 -18.27 -2.88
CA ASP A 111 14.24 -19.00 -3.12
C ASP A 111 13.67 -19.77 -1.90
N PRO A 112 13.09 -19.04 -0.93
CA PRO A 112 12.43 -19.64 0.24
C PRO A 112 11.11 -20.33 -0.10
N SER A 113 10.63 -20.23 -1.35
CA SER A 113 9.35 -20.82 -1.76
C SER A 113 9.46 -22.29 -2.15
N ALA A 114 10.64 -22.75 -2.52
CA ALA A 114 10.87 -24.11 -2.96
C ALA A 114 10.92 -25.11 -1.79
N PHE A 115 10.24 -26.25 -1.96
CA PHE A 115 10.14 -27.32 -0.97
C PHE A 115 9.76 -28.65 -1.65
N ASP A 116 10.23 -29.78 -1.12
CA ASP A 116 9.88 -31.11 -1.63
C ASP A 116 8.71 -31.74 -0.84
N ALA A 117 7.47 -31.33 -1.16
CA ALA A 117 6.29 -31.73 -0.40
C ALA A 117 5.99 -33.24 -0.47
N ASP A 118 6.13 -33.84 -1.66
CA ASP A 118 5.93 -35.27 -1.89
C ASP A 118 6.97 -36.11 -1.12
N PHE A 119 8.19 -35.60 -0.95
CA PHE A 119 9.19 -36.26 -0.11
C PHE A 119 8.67 -36.44 1.33
N PHE A 120 8.06 -35.42 1.92
CA PHE A 120 7.55 -35.47 3.28
C PHE A 120 6.09 -35.95 3.38
N LYS A 121 5.49 -36.39 2.27
CA LYS A 121 4.09 -36.81 2.17
C LYS A 121 3.11 -35.71 2.60
N ILE A 122 3.44 -34.47 2.26
CA ILE A 122 2.62 -33.29 2.53
C ILE A 122 1.90 -32.94 1.23
N SER A 123 0.58 -32.76 1.29
CA SER A 123 -0.18 -32.38 0.09
C SER A 123 0.23 -30.98 -0.40
N ALA A 124 0.16 -30.73 -1.72
CA ALA A 124 0.48 -29.42 -2.29
C ALA A 124 -0.27 -28.27 -1.59
N ARG A 125 -1.56 -28.46 -1.31
CA ARG A 125 -2.40 -27.46 -0.64
C ARG A 125 -1.98 -27.18 0.80
N GLU A 126 -1.49 -28.19 1.53
CA GLU A 126 -0.92 -27.98 2.85
C GLU A 126 0.44 -27.27 2.75
N ALA A 127 1.29 -27.67 1.81
CA ALA A 127 2.60 -27.06 1.60
C ALA A 127 2.52 -25.57 1.19
N GLU A 128 1.51 -25.17 0.42
CA GLU A 128 1.22 -23.76 0.11
C GLU A 128 0.87 -22.96 1.37
N ALA A 129 0.03 -23.51 2.24
CA ALA A 129 -0.39 -22.88 3.49
C ALA A 129 0.68 -22.90 4.59
N MET A 130 1.68 -23.78 4.48
CA MET A 130 2.78 -23.89 5.45
C MET A 130 3.71 -22.68 5.37
N ASP A 131 4.02 -22.08 6.53
CA ASP A 131 5.12 -21.12 6.66
C ASP A 131 6.39 -21.75 6.07
N PRO A 132 7.08 -21.09 5.12
CA PRO A 132 8.38 -21.52 4.62
C PRO A 132 9.40 -21.87 5.72
N GLN A 133 9.29 -21.25 6.89
CA GLN A 133 10.10 -21.61 8.07
C GLN A 133 9.92 -23.08 8.48
N HIS A 134 8.69 -23.60 8.45
CA HIS A 134 8.40 -25.01 8.77
C HIS A 134 8.99 -25.95 7.72
N ARG A 135 8.88 -25.56 6.45
CA ARG A 135 9.39 -26.32 5.29
C ARG A 135 10.91 -26.45 5.33
N LEU A 136 11.60 -25.32 5.51
CA LEU A 136 13.06 -25.27 5.57
C LEU A 136 13.61 -26.06 6.77
N VAL A 137 13.03 -25.90 7.97
CA VAL A 137 13.52 -26.66 9.13
C VAL A 137 13.32 -28.16 8.93
N LEU A 138 12.25 -28.59 8.25
CA LEU A 138 12.03 -30.01 7.97
C LEU A 138 13.10 -30.60 7.03
N GLU A 139 13.40 -29.91 5.93
CA GLU A 139 14.50 -30.28 5.02
C GLU A 139 15.86 -30.26 5.72
N GLN A 140 16.15 -29.21 6.49
CA GLN A 140 17.41 -29.10 7.22
C GLN A 140 17.55 -30.12 8.35
N THR A 141 16.43 -30.57 8.94
CA THR A 141 16.45 -31.67 9.92
C THR A 141 16.83 -32.98 9.25
N TRP A 142 16.23 -33.29 8.09
CA TRP A 142 16.64 -34.46 7.30
C TRP A 142 18.13 -34.38 6.92
N ALA A 143 18.56 -33.23 6.39
CA ALA A 143 19.94 -33.00 5.99
C ALA A 143 20.92 -33.12 7.17
N ALA A 144 20.55 -32.68 8.38
CA ALA A 144 21.39 -32.79 9.57
C ALA A 144 21.52 -34.25 10.06
N PHE A 145 20.46 -35.06 9.95
CA PHE A 145 20.55 -36.50 10.22
C PHE A 145 21.42 -37.22 9.18
N GLU A 146 21.32 -36.83 7.91
CA GLU A 146 22.19 -37.35 6.86
C GLU A 146 23.66 -36.91 7.05
N ASP A 147 23.92 -35.67 7.48
CA ASP A 147 25.26 -35.24 7.86
C ASP A 147 25.80 -36.07 9.04
N ALA A 148 24.95 -36.40 10.01
CA ALA A 148 25.30 -37.28 11.13
C ALA A 148 25.53 -38.74 10.72
N ALA A 149 25.21 -39.11 9.48
CA ALA A 149 25.14 -40.50 9.02
C ALA A 149 24.28 -41.37 9.97
N ILE A 150 23.13 -40.83 10.36
CA ILE A 150 22.09 -41.50 11.13
C ILE A 150 20.82 -41.53 10.28
N CYS A 151 20.31 -42.72 9.99
CA CYS A 151 19.04 -42.85 9.30
C CYS A 151 17.89 -42.49 10.27
N PRO A 152 17.11 -41.43 10.03
CA PRO A 152 16.08 -41.01 10.98
C PRO A 152 14.94 -42.04 11.11
N HIS A 153 14.75 -42.92 10.11
CA HIS A 153 13.81 -44.04 10.18
C HIS A 153 14.12 -44.99 11.36
N GLU A 154 15.39 -45.16 11.72
CA GLU A 154 15.80 -46.02 12.85
C GLU A 154 15.46 -45.42 14.21
N LEU A 155 15.12 -44.14 14.26
CA LEU A 155 14.74 -43.41 15.48
C LEU A 155 13.22 -43.30 15.67
N ARG A 156 12.40 -43.90 14.78
CA ARG A 156 10.95 -43.90 14.93
C ARG A 156 10.52 -44.57 16.25
N GLY A 157 9.60 -43.93 16.97
CA GLY A 157 9.14 -44.33 18.29
C GLY A 157 10.13 -44.08 19.43
N SER A 158 11.30 -43.49 19.15
CA SER A 158 12.28 -43.15 20.20
C SER A 158 11.88 -41.87 20.94
N ASN A 159 12.46 -41.66 22.13
CA ASN A 159 12.32 -40.44 22.91
C ASN A 159 13.14 -39.26 22.35
N THR A 160 13.32 -39.15 21.03
CA THR A 160 14.06 -38.05 20.41
C THR A 160 13.35 -36.71 20.67
N GLY A 161 14.06 -35.72 21.21
CA GLY A 161 13.53 -34.38 21.49
C GLY A 161 13.66 -33.44 20.29
N VAL A 162 12.84 -32.39 20.22
CA VAL A 162 12.84 -31.38 19.14
C VAL A 162 12.65 -29.98 19.74
N PHE A 163 13.65 -29.11 19.56
CA PHE A 163 13.68 -27.75 20.10
C PHE A 163 14.07 -26.78 19.00
N ILE A 164 13.12 -25.94 18.55
CA ILE A 164 13.33 -25.04 17.42
C ILE A 164 13.10 -23.59 17.84
N GLY A 165 14.13 -22.75 17.67
CA GLY A 165 14.04 -21.32 17.86
C GLY A 165 13.29 -20.63 16.72
N ILE A 166 12.20 -19.95 17.05
CA ILE A 166 11.37 -19.17 16.10
C ILE A 166 10.75 -18.00 16.87
N SER A 167 10.62 -16.85 16.21
CA SER A 167 10.04 -15.64 16.82
C SER A 167 9.11 -14.89 15.86
N SER A 168 9.47 -14.81 14.58
CA SER A 168 8.68 -14.13 13.56
C SER A 168 7.56 -15.04 13.01
N ALA A 169 6.43 -14.43 12.66
CA ALA A 169 5.30 -15.08 12.02
C ALA A 169 4.91 -14.31 10.74
N ASP A 170 5.92 -13.92 9.96
CA ASP A 170 5.75 -13.03 8.81
C ASP A 170 4.77 -13.62 7.77
N TYR A 171 4.72 -14.94 7.61
CA TYR A 171 3.78 -15.60 6.68
C TYR A 171 2.31 -15.48 7.13
N ASN A 172 2.03 -15.37 8.45
CA ASN A 172 0.68 -15.07 8.95
C ASN A 172 0.20 -13.67 8.53
N GLY A 173 1.12 -12.70 8.47
CA GLY A 173 0.81 -11.35 7.96
C GLY A 173 0.35 -11.38 6.50
N LEU A 174 0.81 -12.37 5.73
CA LEU A 174 0.38 -12.61 4.36
C LEU A 174 -0.89 -13.48 4.27
N LEU A 175 -1.10 -14.43 5.17
CA LEU A 175 -2.33 -15.24 5.22
C LEU A 175 -3.55 -14.47 5.72
N ALA A 176 -3.35 -13.47 6.59
CA ALA A 176 -4.39 -12.51 6.94
C ALA A 176 -4.95 -11.77 5.70
N ARG A 177 -4.27 -11.91 4.56
CA ARG A 177 -4.59 -11.31 3.27
C ARG A 177 -5.24 -12.28 2.27
N SER A 178 -5.46 -13.53 2.65
CA SER A 178 -6.09 -14.56 1.80
C SER A 178 -7.38 -15.09 2.42
N GLU A 179 -8.18 -15.82 1.64
CA GLU A 179 -9.31 -16.59 2.20
C GLU A 179 -8.78 -17.67 3.15
N ALA A 180 -9.50 -17.88 4.27
CA ALA A 180 -9.11 -18.84 5.28
C ALA A 180 -9.12 -20.28 4.72
N GLY A 181 -7.95 -20.92 4.74
CA GLY A 181 -7.72 -22.30 4.34
C GLY A 181 -7.79 -23.28 5.51
N ALA A 182 -8.12 -24.53 5.22
CA ALA A 182 -8.19 -25.61 6.22
C ALA A 182 -6.84 -25.91 6.92
N HIS A 183 -5.73 -25.52 6.31
CA HIS A 183 -4.37 -25.78 6.80
C HIS A 183 -3.69 -24.56 7.40
N ASP A 184 -4.33 -23.38 7.44
CA ASP A 184 -3.66 -22.14 7.87
C ASP A 184 -3.20 -22.22 9.34
N ALA A 185 -4.07 -22.75 10.21
CA ALA A 185 -3.77 -22.91 11.63
C ALA A 185 -2.59 -23.86 11.87
N THR A 186 -2.54 -25.00 11.17
CA THR A 186 -1.46 -25.98 11.31
C THR A 186 -0.22 -25.63 10.49
N GLY A 187 -0.38 -24.80 9.46
CA GLY A 187 0.70 -24.34 8.59
C GLY A 187 1.60 -23.31 9.24
N ASN A 188 1.10 -22.57 10.23
CA ASN A 188 1.75 -21.33 10.71
C ASN A 188 1.84 -21.18 12.23
N ALA A 189 1.14 -22.01 13.00
CA ALA A 189 1.30 -21.99 14.44
C ALA A 189 2.72 -22.40 14.82
N HIS A 190 3.42 -21.58 15.60
CA HIS A 190 4.78 -21.87 16.06
C HIS A 190 4.90 -23.21 16.79
N SER A 191 3.86 -23.64 17.51
CA SER A 191 3.85 -24.98 18.13
C SER A 191 4.05 -26.10 17.13
N ILE A 192 3.58 -25.91 15.89
CA ILE A 192 3.61 -26.94 14.86
C ILE A 192 5.00 -27.09 14.23
N ILE A 193 5.90 -26.09 14.31
CA ILE A 193 7.24 -26.24 13.71
C ILE A 193 8.01 -27.44 14.27
N ALA A 194 8.03 -27.58 15.60
CA ALA A 194 8.68 -28.69 16.28
C ALA A 194 7.82 -29.96 16.20
N ASN A 195 6.51 -29.82 16.42
CA ASN A 195 5.59 -30.97 16.43
C ASN A 195 5.50 -31.66 15.05
N ARG A 196 5.64 -30.91 13.95
CA ARG A 196 5.63 -31.46 12.59
C ARG A 196 6.86 -32.32 12.31
N ILE A 197 8.03 -31.92 12.81
CA ILE A 197 9.24 -32.75 12.77
C ILE A 197 8.99 -34.03 13.56
N SER A 198 8.51 -33.91 14.81
CA SER A 198 8.17 -35.08 15.63
C SER A 198 7.14 -35.98 14.95
N PHE A 199 6.15 -35.42 14.27
CA PHE A 199 5.13 -36.19 13.55
C PHE A 199 5.69 -36.93 12.33
N VAL A 200 6.47 -36.24 11.48
CA VAL A 200 7.03 -36.81 10.24
C VAL A 200 8.03 -37.93 10.55
N PHE A 201 8.86 -37.74 11.57
CA PHE A 201 9.89 -38.70 11.97
C PHE A 201 9.46 -39.65 13.08
N ASP A 202 8.23 -39.54 13.58
CA ASP A 202 7.68 -40.33 14.69
C ASP A 202 8.54 -40.27 15.97
N PHE A 203 8.93 -39.07 16.39
CA PHE A 203 9.69 -38.82 17.62
C PHE A 203 8.78 -38.54 18.81
N HIS A 204 9.06 -39.17 19.96
CA HIS A 204 8.20 -39.16 21.15
C HIS A 204 8.83 -38.41 22.35
N GLY A 205 9.96 -37.73 22.15
CA GLY A 205 10.59 -36.90 23.18
C GLY A 205 9.94 -35.51 23.33
N PRO A 206 10.50 -34.63 24.19
CA PRO A 206 10.02 -33.25 24.33
C PRO A 206 10.06 -32.52 23.00
N SER A 207 8.95 -31.91 22.59
CA SER A 207 8.82 -31.19 21.32
C SER A 207 8.21 -29.82 21.53
N GLY A 208 8.92 -28.75 21.17
CA GLY A 208 8.39 -27.42 21.35
C GLY A 208 9.18 -26.30 20.68
N PRO A 209 8.49 -25.22 20.26
CA PRO A 209 9.14 -24.00 19.81
C PRO A 209 9.72 -23.22 21.01
N ILE A 210 10.76 -22.45 20.73
CA ILE A 210 11.41 -21.55 21.69
C ILE A 210 11.39 -20.15 21.10
N ASP A 211 10.73 -19.22 21.81
CA ASP A 211 10.79 -17.80 21.49
C ASP A 211 11.38 -17.01 22.67
N THR A 212 12.63 -16.58 22.48
CA THR A 212 13.33 -15.63 23.34
C THR A 212 13.95 -14.52 22.47
N ALA A 213 13.28 -14.14 21.39
CA ALA A 213 13.79 -13.24 20.36
C ALA A 213 15.14 -13.71 19.79
N CYS A 214 16.16 -12.85 19.78
CA CYS A 214 17.45 -13.14 19.15
C CYS A 214 18.23 -14.32 19.78
N SER A 215 17.90 -14.72 21.02
CA SER A 215 18.51 -15.86 21.68
C SER A 215 17.79 -17.20 21.45
N SER A 216 16.65 -17.21 20.73
CA SER A 216 15.75 -18.37 20.58
C SER A 216 16.47 -19.68 20.25
N SER A 217 17.27 -19.70 19.18
CA SER A 217 17.99 -20.91 18.78
C SER A 217 19.06 -21.36 19.77
N LEU A 218 19.75 -20.42 20.44
CA LEU A 218 20.79 -20.80 21.40
C LEU A 218 20.18 -21.31 22.73
N VAL A 219 19.03 -20.76 23.12
CA VAL A 219 18.20 -21.32 24.19
C VAL A 219 17.68 -22.71 23.81
N ALA A 220 17.28 -22.93 22.55
CA ALA A 220 16.89 -24.25 22.07
C ALA A 220 18.03 -25.27 22.19
N VAL A 221 19.26 -24.91 21.81
CA VAL A 221 20.45 -25.74 22.01
C VAL A 221 20.72 -26.02 23.49
N HIS A 222 20.63 -25.00 24.35
CA HIS A 222 20.78 -25.17 25.81
C HIS A 222 19.75 -26.18 26.35
N ARG A 223 18.46 -25.98 26.06
CA ARG A 223 17.39 -26.84 26.57
C ARG A 223 17.46 -28.26 26.02
N ALA A 224 17.82 -28.44 24.75
CA ALA A 224 18.07 -29.75 24.17
C ALA A 224 19.23 -30.48 24.88
N ALA A 225 20.34 -29.78 25.15
CA ALA A 225 21.45 -30.34 25.91
C ALA A 225 21.04 -30.68 27.35
N GLN A 226 20.26 -29.83 28.02
CA GLN A 226 19.74 -30.13 29.36
C GLN A 226 18.80 -31.35 29.37
N SER A 227 17.90 -31.48 28.38
CA SER A 227 17.02 -32.65 28.28
C SER A 227 17.78 -33.95 28.06
N ILE A 228 18.88 -33.93 27.30
CA ILE A 228 19.78 -35.09 27.18
C ILE A 228 20.44 -35.41 28.52
N LEU A 229 21.02 -34.42 29.18
CA LEU A 229 21.72 -34.60 30.46
C LEU A 229 20.79 -35.03 31.60
N ASN A 230 19.52 -34.64 31.55
CA ASN A 230 18.49 -35.05 32.51
C ASN A 230 17.88 -36.43 32.19
N GLY A 231 18.17 -36.98 31.01
CA GLY A 231 17.64 -38.27 30.55
C GLY A 231 16.21 -38.21 29.98
N ASP A 232 15.69 -37.02 29.66
CA ASP A 232 14.38 -36.86 29.01
C ASP A 232 14.40 -37.39 27.57
N CYS A 233 15.56 -37.24 26.90
CA CYS A 233 15.82 -37.75 25.54
C CYS A 233 17.27 -38.26 25.42
N THR A 234 17.54 -39.12 24.45
CA THR A 234 18.91 -39.60 24.14
C THR A 234 19.50 -38.91 22.90
N VAL A 235 18.62 -38.52 21.98
CA VAL A 235 18.90 -37.72 20.79
C VAL A 235 18.00 -36.50 20.83
N ALA A 236 18.50 -35.34 20.38
CA ALA A 236 17.68 -34.15 20.25
C ALA A 236 18.01 -33.38 18.97
N VAL A 237 16.97 -32.92 18.29
CA VAL A 237 17.04 -31.93 17.22
C VAL A 237 17.00 -30.55 17.87
N ALA A 238 18.02 -29.73 17.64
CA ALA A 238 18.10 -28.37 18.15
C ALA A 238 18.44 -27.39 17.03
N GLY A 239 17.69 -26.31 16.88
CA GLY A 239 17.94 -25.39 15.78
C GLY A 239 17.19 -24.07 15.90
N GLY A 240 17.14 -23.36 14.79
CA GLY A 240 16.26 -22.21 14.64
C GLY A 240 16.22 -21.68 13.23
N VAL A 241 15.20 -20.87 12.97
CA VAL A 241 14.90 -20.31 11.67
C VAL A 241 14.42 -18.87 11.84
N ASN A 242 14.75 -18.02 10.89
CA ASN A 242 14.15 -16.71 10.71
C ASN A 242 14.00 -16.45 9.21
N LEU A 243 12.84 -15.96 8.79
CA LEU A 243 12.61 -15.44 7.45
C LEU A 243 11.98 -14.04 7.53
N CYS A 244 12.11 -13.26 6.47
CA CYS A 244 11.78 -11.84 6.45
C CYS A 244 10.81 -11.54 5.30
N PHE A 245 9.50 -11.65 5.56
CA PHE A 245 8.45 -11.42 4.53
C PHE A 245 7.56 -10.22 4.81
N GLU A 246 7.52 -9.71 6.05
CA GLU A 246 6.60 -8.64 6.46
C GLU A 246 7.34 -7.29 6.63
N PRO A 247 7.17 -6.33 5.69
CA PRO A 247 7.82 -5.02 5.75
C PRO A 247 7.52 -4.23 7.04
N MET A 248 6.35 -4.42 7.65
CA MET A 248 5.99 -3.73 8.90
C MET A 248 6.92 -4.07 10.06
N VAL A 249 7.48 -5.28 10.09
CA VAL A 249 8.46 -5.68 11.10
C VAL A 249 9.76 -4.89 10.94
N PHE A 250 10.20 -4.67 9.70
CA PHE A 250 11.37 -3.82 9.46
C PHE A 250 11.09 -2.35 9.82
N ILE A 251 9.93 -1.81 9.45
CA ILE A 251 9.55 -0.43 9.78
C ILE A 251 9.50 -0.24 11.30
N GLY A 252 8.93 -1.21 12.02
CA GLY A 252 8.91 -1.22 13.49
C GLY A 252 10.32 -1.20 14.08
N ALA A 253 11.20 -2.08 13.62
CA ALA A 253 12.59 -2.14 14.07
C ALA A 253 13.39 -0.86 13.73
N LEU A 254 13.16 -0.27 12.56
CA LEU A 254 13.76 1.00 12.15
C LEU A 254 13.29 2.15 13.06
N LYS A 255 11.98 2.25 13.32
CA LYS A 255 11.41 3.25 14.25
C LYS A 255 11.89 3.07 15.69
N ALA A 256 12.16 1.82 16.09
CA ALA A 256 12.76 1.52 17.39
C ALA A 256 14.28 1.83 17.46
N GLY A 257 14.89 2.27 16.36
CA GLY A 257 16.32 2.58 16.28
C GLY A 257 17.23 1.34 16.35
N MET A 258 16.70 0.15 16.04
CA MET A 258 17.45 -1.11 16.09
C MET A 258 18.23 -1.37 14.80
N LEU A 259 17.71 -0.91 13.66
CA LEU A 259 18.31 -1.17 12.36
C LEU A 259 19.39 -0.17 11.97
N SER A 260 20.45 -0.65 11.32
CA SER A 260 21.52 0.17 10.75
C SER A 260 21.01 0.93 9.52
N PRO A 261 21.02 2.27 9.53
CA PRO A 261 20.65 3.07 8.35
C PRO A 261 21.65 2.91 7.20
N THR A 262 22.90 2.52 7.50
CA THR A 262 23.94 2.26 6.48
C THR A 262 23.87 0.84 5.90
N GLY A 263 22.94 0.02 6.39
CA GLY A 263 22.64 -1.27 5.80
C GLY A 263 23.67 -2.36 6.06
N ARG A 264 24.41 -2.29 7.18
CA ARG A 264 25.41 -3.31 7.54
C ARG A 264 25.43 -3.57 9.04
N CYS A 265 25.68 -4.81 9.45
CA CYS A 265 26.03 -5.12 10.84
C CYS A 265 27.51 -4.80 11.07
N LYS A 266 27.82 -3.67 11.71
CA LYS A 266 29.20 -3.20 11.92
C LYS A 266 29.67 -3.54 13.34
N ALA A 267 29.77 -4.84 13.63
CA ALA A 267 30.17 -5.31 14.94
C ALA A 267 31.55 -4.74 15.34
N PHE A 268 31.65 -4.24 16.58
CA PHE A 268 32.84 -3.62 17.16
C PHE A 268 33.27 -2.27 16.58
N ALA A 269 32.64 -1.79 15.51
CA ALA A 269 33.09 -0.61 14.76
C ALA A 269 32.79 0.71 15.48
N ALA A 270 33.61 1.73 15.21
CA ALA A 270 33.42 3.09 15.72
C ALA A 270 32.13 3.75 15.24
N ASP A 271 31.69 3.42 14.03
CA ASP A 271 30.48 3.93 13.41
C ASP A 271 29.29 2.96 13.50
N ALA A 272 29.37 1.98 14.42
CA ALA A 272 28.27 1.07 14.78
C ALA A 272 26.95 1.85 15.01
N ASP A 273 25.93 1.53 14.22
CA ASP A 273 24.67 2.27 14.10
C ASP A 273 23.42 1.39 14.09
N GLY A 274 23.55 0.08 14.38
CA GLY A 274 22.46 -0.88 14.40
C GLY A 274 22.82 -2.19 13.68
N TYR A 275 21.83 -3.08 13.53
CA TYR A 275 21.98 -4.31 12.75
C TYR A 275 21.13 -4.27 11.47
N VAL A 276 21.40 -5.16 10.51
CA VAL A 276 20.44 -5.45 9.44
C VAL A 276 19.79 -6.80 9.69
N ARG A 277 18.49 -6.93 9.41
CA ARG A 277 17.81 -8.22 9.53
C ARG A 277 18.38 -9.22 8.54
N GLY A 278 18.26 -10.50 8.84
CA GLY A 278 18.59 -11.53 7.87
C GLY A 278 17.77 -12.80 8.03
N GLU A 279 17.81 -13.62 7.01
CA GLU A 279 17.13 -14.89 6.90
C GLU A 279 18.11 -16.06 7.04
N GLY A 280 17.63 -17.18 7.54
CA GLY A 280 18.37 -18.43 7.50
C GLY A 280 17.84 -19.44 8.49
N VAL A 281 18.36 -20.65 8.34
CA VAL A 281 17.98 -21.80 9.14
C VAL A 281 19.23 -22.60 9.49
N GLY A 282 19.27 -23.13 10.70
CA GLY A 282 20.29 -24.08 11.13
C GLY A 282 19.69 -25.14 12.05
N VAL A 283 20.17 -26.37 11.93
CA VAL A 283 19.75 -27.52 12.73
C VAL A 283 20.97 -28.34 13.15
N LEU A 284 20.97 -28.81 14.39
CA LEU A 284 21.95 -29.73 14.98
C LEU A 284 21.25 -31.01 15.40
N ILE A 285 21.96 -32.13 15.25
CA ILE A 285 21.64 -33.39 15.89
C ILE A 285 22.55 -33.53 17.11
N LEU A 286 21.93 -33.49 18.29
CA LEU A 286 22.58 -33.65 19.58
C LEU A 286 22.36 -35.06 20.11
N LYS A 287 23.35 -35.60 20.81
CA LYS A 287 23.27 -36.92 21.42
C LYS A 287 24.05 -36.97 22.72
N ASP A 288 23.67 -37.86 23.63
CA ASP A 288 24.54 -38.18 24.76
C ASP A 288 25.95 -38.53 24.28
N TYR A 289 26.97 -37.93 24.89
CA TYR A 289 28.35 -38.05 24.40
C TYR A 289 28.90 -39.47 24.51
N GLN A 290 28.56 -40.21 25.56
CA GLN A 290 29.03 -41.59 25.73
C GLN A 290 28.30 -42.52 24.76
N GLN A 291 27.00 -42.30 24.54
CA GLN A 291 26.24 -43.06 23.57
C GLN A 291 26.73 -42.78 22.13
N ALA A 292 27.06 -41.54 21.78
CA ALA A 292 27.62 -41.20 20.48
C ALA A 292 28.96 -41.93 20.21
N LEU A 293 29.83 -42.03 21.23
CA LEU A 293 31.06 -42.82 21.15
C LEU A 293 30.77 -44.31 20.98
N ALA A 294 29.82 -44.86 21.75
CA ALA A 294 29.45 -46.27 21.69
C ALA A 294 28.86 -46.67 20.32
N ASP A 295 28.11 -45.75 19.69
CA ASP A 295 27.47 -46.00 18.40
C ASP A 295 28.40 -45.76 17.20
N GLY A 296 29.61 -45.23 17.44
CA GLY A 296 30.57 -44.90 16.38
C GLY A 296 30.11 -43.72 15.51
N ASP A 297 29.37 -42.78 16.09
CA ASP A 297 28.85 -41.62 15.38
C ASP A 297 29.97 -40.61 15.07
N ASN A 298 29.72 -39.76 14.07
CA ASN A 298 30.61 -38.68 13.69
C ASN A 298 30.52 -37.52 14.70
N ILE A 299 31.28 -37.54 15.79
CA ILE A 299 31.27 -36.42 16.74
C ILE A 299 31.99 -35.20 16.12
N VAL A 300 31.23 -34.18 15.75
CA VAL A 300 31.72 -32.92 15.18
C VAL A 300 32.38 -32.05 16.25
N ALA A 301 31.70 -31.92 17.39
CA ALA A 301 32.16 -31.18 18.57
C ALA A 301 31.39 -31.65 19.81
N ALA A 302 31.84 -31.25 21.00
CA ALA A 302 31.12 -31.46 22.24
C ALA A 302 30.64 -30.13 22.82
N ILE A 303 29.38 -30.08 23.29
CA ILE A 303 28.89 -29.06 24.20
C ILE A 303 29.36 -29.45 25.60
N ILE A 304 30.24 -28.64 26.18
CA ILE A 304 30.86 -28.91 27.50
C ILE A 304 30.34 -27.96 28.59
N GLY A 305 29.56 -26.95 28.21
CA GLY A 305 28.93 -26.00 29.12
C GLY A 305 27.86 -25.19 28.41
N SER A 306 26.78 -24.85 29.11
CA SER A 306 25.75 -23.93 28.60
C SER A 306 24.95 -23.30 29.74
N ALA A 307 24.39 -22.12 29.50
CA ALA A 307 23.51 -21.44 30.44
C ALA A 307 22.46 -20.59 29.72
N GLU A 308 21.34 -20.37 30.42
CA GLU A 308 20.26 -19.44 30.07
C GLU A 308 19.99 -18.53 31.30
N ASN A 309 19.84 -17.22 31.10
CA ASN A 309 19.40 -16.30 32.15
C ASN A 309 18.60 -15.10 31.60
N HIS A 310 18.22 -14.16 32.47
CA HIS A 310 17.56 -12.91 32.09
C HIS A 310 18.32 -11.68 32.61
N GLY A 311 18.30 -10.60 31.85
CA GLY A 311 18.95 -9.31 32.15
C GLY A 311 18.40 -8.55 33.37
N GLY A 312 17.30 -9.02 33.97
CA GLY A 312 16.60 -8.33 35.05
C GLY A 312 16.12 -6.92 34.67
N HIS A 313 16.15 -5.99 35.62
CA HIS A 313 15.77 -4.59 35.40
C HIS A 313 16.97 -3.77 34.88
N ALA A 314 16.81 -3.16 33.70
CA ALA A 314 17.77 -2.25 33.08
C ALA A 314 17.13 -0.87 32.80
N ASN A 315 17.85 0.06 32.17
CA ASN A 315 17.36 1.42 31.90
C ASN A 315 16.18 1.49 30.92
N SER A 316 15.98 0.44 30.11
CA SER A 316 14.82 0.21 29.26
C SER A 316 14.64 -1.29 29.06
N LEU A 317 13.49 -1.73 28.54
CA LEU A 317 13.25 -3.14 28.20
C LEU A 317 14.32 -3.71 27.27
N THR A 318 14.81 -2.89 26.34
CA THR A 318 15.77 -3.28 25.30
C THR A 318 17.23 -3.02 25.67
N ALA A 319 17.50 -2.44 26.84
CA ALA A 319 18.86 -2.17 27.29
C ALA A 319 19.52 -3.45 27.82
N PRO A 320 20.71 -3.84 27.32
CA PRO A 320 21.43 -5.00 27.84
C PRO A 320 21.99 -4.72 29.25
N ASN A 321 22.25 -5.79 29.99
CA ASN A 321 22.83 -5.73 31.35
C ASN A 321 24.18 -6.47 31.39
N PRO A 322 25.32 -5.75 31.52
CA PRO A 322 26.65 -6.36 31.46
C PRO A 322 26.87 -7.37 32.59
N ARG A 323 26.32 -7.11 33.78
CA ARG A 323 26.46 -8.01 34.93
C ARG A 323 25.70 -9.32 34.72
N ALA A 324 24.49 -9.24 34.17
CA ALA A 324 23.71 -10.44 33.84
C ALA A 324 24.40 -11.27 32.75
N GLN A 325 24.99 -10.63 31.73
CA GLN A 325 25.80 -11.31 30.72
C GLN A 325 27.06 -11.94 31.34
N ALA A 326 27.73 -11.26 32.27
CA ALA A 326 28.87 -11.83 32.99
C ALA A 326 28.47 -13.06 33.83
N ASP A 327 27.35 -12.99 34.55
CA ASP A 327 26.82 -14.09 35.35
C ASP A 327 26.44 -15.31 34.48
N LEU A 328 25.88 -15.07 33.29
CA LEU A 328 25.59 -16.11 32.30
C LEU A 328 26.86 -16.85 31.87
N ILE A 329 27.91 -16.11 31.47
CA ILE A 329 29.18 -16.69 31.02
C ILE A 329 29.83 -17.48 32.16
N LYS A 330 29.85 -16.92 33.38
CA LYS A 330 30.35 -17.63 34.57
C LYS A 330 29.60 -18.93 34.82
N GLN A 331 28.28 -18.95 34.61
CA GLN A 331 27.48 -20.16 34.77
C GLN A 331 27.78 -21.20 33.70
N ALA A 332 27.86 -20.79 32.43
CA ALA A 332 28.17 -21.68 31.31
C ALA A 332 29.60 -22.26 31.40
N CYS A 333 30.55 -21.49 31.95
CA CYS A 333 31.95 -21.88 32.10
C CYS A 333 32.27 -22.59 33.43
N ARG A 334 31.27 -22.96 34.24
CA ARG A 334 31.55 -23.66 35.52
C ARG A 334 32.30 -24.96 35.29
N GLY A 335 33.48 -25.08 35.92
CA GLY A 335 34.34 -26.25 35.81
C GLY A 335 35.19 -26.29 34.54
N ILE A 336 35.12 -25.27 33.67
CA ILE A 336 35.94 -25.13 32.47
C ILE A 336 37.09 -24.17 32.78
N ASP A 337 38.32 -24.51 32.38
CA ASP A 337 39.44 -23.56 32.44
C ASP A 337 39.20 -22.41 31.46
N ILE A 338 38.95 -21.22 31.97
CA ILE A 338 38.64 -20.04 31.17
C ILE A 338 39.77 -19.69 30.18
N ASN A 339 41.03 -20.03 30.50
CA ASN A 339 42.19 -19.77 29.65
C ASN A 339 42.25 -20.68 28.42
N SER A 340 41.50 -21.78 28.42
CA SER A 340 41.41 -22.68 27.28
C SER A 340 40.44 -22.18 26.20
N ILE A 341 39.58 -21.20 26.50
CA ILE A 341 38.64 -20.62 25.53
C ILE A 341 39.39 -19.63 24.64
N GLY A 342 39.69 -20.07 23.41
CA GLY A 342 40.47 -19.29 22.45
C GLY A 342 39.64 -18.43 21.50
N TYR A 343 38.33 -18.63 21.45
CA TYR A 343 37.43 -17.90 20.55
C TYR A 343 36.07 -17.65 21.19
N ILE A 344 35.46 -16.50 20.93
CA ILE A 344 34.07 -16.23 21.25
C ILE A 344 33.39 -15.65 20.02
N GLU A 345 32.37 -16.38 19.56
CA GLU A 345 31.35 -15.86 18.66
C GLU A 345 30.37 -15.05 19.49
N VAL A 346 30.52 -13.73 19.44
CA VAL A 346 29.72 -12.80 20.26
C VAL A 346 28.32 -12.61 19.67
N HIS A 347 27.41 -12.04 20.46
CA HIS A 347 26.16 -11.55 19.92
C HIS A 347 26.39 -10.42 18.92
N GLY A 348 27.25 -9.43 19.23
CA GLY A 348 27.88 -8.48 18.29
C GLY A 348 26.98 -8.01 17.15
N THR A 349 25.98 -7.19 17.49
CA THR A 349 24.98 -6.69 16.52
C THR A 349 25.44 -5.44 15.79
N GLY A 350 26.55 -4.82 16.20
CA GLY A 350 26.97 -3.53 15.64
C GLY A 350 26.11 -2.38 16.18
N THR A 351 25.56 -2.55 17.39
CA THR A 351 24.86 -1.47 18.08
C THR A 351 25.86 -0.64 18.88
N ARG A 352 25.69 0.70 18.84
CA ARG A 352 26.64 1.64 19.45
C ARG A 352 26.95 1.38 20.92
N LEU A 353 25.94 0.95 21.68
CA LEU A 353 26.04 0.68 23.13
C LEU A 353 26.02 -0.81 23.47
N GLY A 354 25.37 -1.66 22.66
CA GLY A 354 25.24 -3.08 22.97
C GLY A 354 26.57 -3.82 22.88
N ASP A 355 27.37 -3.55 21.84
CA ASP A 355 28.68 -4.17 21.67
C ASP A 355 29.64 -3.82 22.84
N PRO A 356 29.82 -2.54 23.26
CA PRO A 356 30.58 -2.21 24.46
C PRO A 356 30.08 -2.90 25.75
N ILE A 357 28.77 -3.03 25.92
CA ILE A 357 28.17 -3.68 27.10
C ILE A 357 28.50 -5.17 27.11
N GLU A 358 28.40 -5.84 25.95
CA GLU A 358 28.80 -7.24 25.80
C GLU A 358 30.28 -7.46 26.12
N ILE A 359 31.18 -6.61 25.59
CA ILE A 359 32.60 -6.70 25.89
C ILE A 359 32.88 -6.44 27.38
N SER A 360 32.18 -5.50 28.00
CA SER A 360 32.30 -5.26 29.44
C SER A 360 31.87 -6.50 30.26
N GLY A 361 30.77 -7.15 29.88
CA GLY A 361 30.31 -8.39 30.51
C GLY A 361 31.32 -9.53 30.36
N LEU A 362 31.90 -9.68 29.17
CA LEU A 362 32.97 -10.63 28.88
C LEU A 362 34.23 -10.38 29.72
N LYS A 363 34.72 -9.13 29.76
CA LYS A 363 35.89 -8.72 30.59
C LYS A 363 35.65 -9.04 32.06
N GLN A 364 34.46 -8.71 32.56
CA GLN A 364 34.10 -8.99 33.95
C GLN A 364 34.09 -10.50 34.22
N ALA A 365 33.42 -11.30 33.39
CA ALA A 365 33.36 -12.75 33.58
C ALA A 365 34.75 -13.39 33.54
N PHE A 366 35.57 -13.05 32.54
CA PHE A 366 36.91 -13.62 32.38
C PHE A 366 37.84 -13.22 33.53
N ALA A 367 37.78 -11.97 33.98
CA ALA A 367 38.56 -11.53 35.14
C ALA A 367 38.15 -12.26 36.43
N GLU A 368 36.85 -12.38 36.69
CA GLU A 368 36.33 -13.10 37.87
C GLU A 368 36.61 -14.61 37.84
N LEU A 369 36.73 -15.20 36.65
CA LEU A 369 37.12 -16.61 36.45
C LEU A 369 38.65 -16.82 36.44
N GLY A 370 39.46 -15.77 36.58
CA GLY A 370 40.92 -15.87 36.67
C GLY A 370 41.62 -16.03 35.32
N ALA A 371 41.12 -15.39 34.26
CA ALA A 371 41.78 -15.39 32.95
C ALA A 371 43.13 -14.67 32.99
N ASN A 372 44.12 -15.24 32.30
CA ASN A 372 45.43 -14.68 32.06
C ASN A 372 45.35 -13.71 30.86
N PRO A 373 45.67 -12.40 31.01
CA PRO A 373 45.67 -11.44 29.92
C PRO A 373 46.65 -11.77 28.77
N GLU A 374 47.68 -12.57 29.03
CA GLU A 374 48.64 -13.00 28.00
C GLU A 374 48.05 -14.08 27.08
N GLN A 375 47.06 -14.83 27.56
CA GLN A 375 46.41 -15.89 26.80
C GLN A 375 45.33 -15.30 25.88
N ARG A 376 45.56 -15.36 24.57
CA ARG A 376 44.66 -14.70 23.62
C ARG A 376 43.33 -15.43 23.43
N CYS A 377 42.24 -14.66 23.49
CA CYS A 377 40.89 -15.07 23.12
C CYS A 377 40.37 -14.16 22.00
N TYR A 378 40.04 -14.73 20.84
CA TYR A 378 39.60 -13.96 19.67
C TYR A 378 38.09 -13.72 19.70
N LEU A 379 37.66 -12.55 19.23
CA LEU A 379 36.25 -12.15 19.14
C LEU A 379 35.84 -11.99 17.68
N GLY A 380 34.68 -12.54 17.32
CA GLY A 380 34.09 -12.38 15.99
C GLY A 380 32.57 -12.44 16.02
N SER A 381 31.94 -11.90 14.98
CA SER A 381 30.49 -11.99 14.77
C SER A 381 30.20 -12.34 13.32
N VAL A 382 29.43 -13.40 13.09
CA VAL A 382 28.98 -13.84 11.77
C VAL A 382 27.98 -12.87 11.14
N LYS A 383 27.33 -12.04 11.97
CA LYS A 383 26.32 -11.08 11.52
C LYS A 383 26.89 -10.05 10.56
N THR A 384 28.20 -9.82 10.59
CA THR A 384 28.89 -8.95 9.65
C THR A 384 28.85 -9.48 8.21
N ASN A 385 28.71 -10.79 8.03
CA ASN A 385 28.66 -11.45 6.72
C ASN A 385 27.22 -11.61 6.22
N ILE A 386 26.31 -12.04 7.10
CA ILE A 386 24.96 -12.51 6.69
C ILE A 386 23.80 -11.73 7.33
N GLY A 387 24.10 -10.68 8.08
CA GLY A 387 23.08 -9.94 8.84
C GLY A 387 22.69 -10.65 10.13
N HIS A 388 21.78 -10.03 10.88
CA HIS A 388 21.27 -10.58 12.12
C HIS A 388 20.06 -11.47 11.85
N LEU A 389 20.25 -12.78 11.93
CA LEU A 389 19.20 -13.77 11.66
C LEU A 389 18.19 -13.95 12.80
N GLU A 390 18.01 -12.95 13.66
CA GLU A 390 17.09 -12.95 14.81
C GLU A 390 17.02 -14.29 15.56
N SER A 391 15.90 -15.02 15.51
CA SER A 391 15.71 -16.31 16.18
C SER A 391 16.73 -17.38 15.77
N ALA A 392 17.26 -17.31 14.55
CA ALA A 392 18.32 -18.19 14.02
C ALA A 392 19.75 -17.65 14.25
N ALA A 393 19.93 -16.48 14.86
CA ALA A 393 21.26 -15.88 15.01
C ALA A 393 22.21 -16.72 15.87
N GLY A 394 21.68 -17.35 16.92
CA GLY A 394 22.45 -18.25 17.78
C GLY A 394 22.97 -19.46 17.02
N ILE A 395 22.10 -20.14 16.26
CA ILE A 395 22.51 -21.32 15.51
C ILE A 395 23.46 -21.03 14.36
N ALA A 396 23.34 -19.88 13.69
CA ALA A 396 24.33 -19.44 12.71
C ALA A 396 25.72 -19.26 13.35
N GLY A 397 25.77 -18.67 14.54
CA GLY A 397 27.02 -18.55 15.32
C GLY A 397 27.59 -19.91 15.74
N VAL A 398 26.74 -20.85 16.16
CA VAL A 398 27.17 -22.22 16.47
C VAL A 398 27.74 -22.91 15.24
N ILE A 399 27.05 -22.89 14.10
CA ILE A 399 27.51 -23.57 12.87
C ILE A 399 28.82 -22.97 12.36
N LYS A 400 28.97 -21.63 12.35
CA LYS A 400 30.27 -20.99 12.07
C LYS A 400 31.34 -21.53 13.01
N THR A 401 31.05 -21.62 14.31
CA THR A 401 32.00 -22.08 15.32
C THR A 401 32.37 -23.55 15.12
N LEU A 402 31.43 -24.42 14.73
CA LEU A 402 31.71 -25.81 14.38
C LEU A 402 32.67 -25.92 13.19
N LEU A 403 32.46 -25.10 12.15
CA LEU A 403 33.36 -25.02 11.00
C LEU A 403 34.75 -24.50 11.39
N VAL A 404 34.81 -23.47 12.23
CA VAL A 404 36.07 -22.93 12.79
C VAL A 404 36.82 -24.00 13.59
N LEU A 405 36.14 -24.78 14.43
CA LEU A 405 36.72 -25.88 15.21
C LEU A 405 37.24 -27.00 14.30
N LYS A 406 36.44 -27.39 13.31
CA LYS A 406 36.76 -28.45 12.33
C LYS A 406 37.97 -28.09 11.47
N GLN A 407 38.08 -26.83 11.04
CA GLN A 407 39.12 -26.37 10.12
C GLN A 407 40.35 -25.79 10.83
N GLY A 408 40.22 -25.41 12.11
CA GLY A 408 41.29 -24.76 12.85
C GLY A 408 41.66 -23.38 12.29
N TYR A 409 40.70 -22.66 11.71
CA TYR A 409 40.89 -21.35 11.09
C TYR A 409 39.83 -20.36 11.57
N LEU A 410 40.23 -19.13 11.89
CA LEU A 410 39.40 -18.04 12.38
C LEU A 410 39.16 -17.02 11.25
N PRO A 411 37.94 -16.96 10.66
CA PRO A 411 37.62 -15.99 9.63
C PRO A 411 37.47 -14.58 10.22
N LYS A 412 37.73 -13.58 9.39
CA LYS A 412 37.62 -12.16 9.74
C LYS A 412 36.18 -11.77 10.13
N SER A 413 36.04 -10.89 11.11
CA SER A 413 34.81 -10.14 11.39
C SER A 413 34.84 -8.83 10.59
N LEU A 414 33.92 -8.69 9.62
CA LEU A 414 33.95 -7.57 8.68
C LEU A 414 33.63 -6.23 9.36
N HIS A 415 34.00 -5.13 8.71
CA HIS A 415 33.64 -3.75 9.09
C HIS A 415 34.18 -3.27 10.45
N SER A 416 35.29 -3.84 10.92
CA SER A 416 35.83 -3.57 12.27
C SER A 416 37.17 -2.82 12.24
N GLU A 417 37.51 -2.11 11.15
CA GLU A 417 38.81 -1.46 10.95
C GLU A 417 39.15 -0.46 12.05
N GLN A 418 38.20 0.43 12.38
CA GLN A 418 38.30 1.34 13.52
C GLN A 418 37.37 0.85 14.62
N LEU A 419 37.92 0.51 15.78
CA LEU A 419 37.15 0.02 16.91
C LEU A 419 36.37 1.14 17.61
N ASN A 420 35.22 0.77 18.17
CA ASN A 420 34.39 1.64 18.97
C ASN A 420 35.17 2.21 20.16
N PRO A 421 35.19 3.54 20.38
CA PRO A 421 35.96 4.16 21.46
C PRO A 421 35.50 3.74 22.87
N TYR A 422 34.28 3.20 22.99
CA TYR A 422 33.78 2.63 24.26
C TYR A 422 34.21 1.18 24.48
N ILE A 423 34.83 0.53 23.49
CA ILE A 423 35.42 -0.80 23.62
C ILE A 423 36.89 -0.64 24.02
N ASP A 424 37.17 -0.80 25.32
CA ASP A 424 38.53 -0.89 25.84
C ASP A 424 38.95 -2.35 26.02
N LEU A 425 39.90 -2.82 25.22
CA LEU A 425 40.46 -4.19 25.31
C LEU A 425 41.75 -4.26 26.15
N ALA A 426 42.28 -3.14 26.63
CA ALA A 426 43.51 -3.12 27.40
C ALA A 426 43.37 -3.95 28.69
N GLY A 427 44.46 -4.66 29.04
CA GLY A 427 44.51 -5.52 30.23
C GLY A 427 43.60 -6.75 30.18
N SER A 428 43.06 -7.10 29.00
CA SER A 428 42.19 -8.27 28.82
C SER A 428 42.76 -9.25 27.78
N PRO A 429 42.36 -10.54 27.81
CA PRO A 429 42.81 -11.53 26.83
C PRO A 429 42.25 -11.29 25.42
N PHE A 430 41.27 -10.40 25.27
CA PHE A 430 40.45 -10.28 24.07
C PHE A 430 41.13 -9.55 22.92
N ALA A 431 40.90 -10.04 21.70
CA ALA A 431 41.30 -9.38 20.45
C ALA A 431 40.23 -9.59 19.37
N VAL A 432 39.80 -8.51 18.70
CA VAL A 432 38.83 -8.59 17.58
C VAL A 432 39.51 -9.14 16.33
N LEU A 433 38.84 -10.04 15.61
CA LEU A 433 39.32 -10.63 14.36
C LEU A 433 39.21 -9.65 13.18
N GLN A 434 40.16 -8.72 13.06
CA GLN A 434 40.26 -7.80 11.93
C GLN A 434 40.89 -8.42 10.66
N ALA A 435 41.50 -9.61 10.78
CA ALA A 435 42.05 -10.38 9.67
C ALA A 435 41.89 -11.89 9.94
N GLY A 436 41.64 -12.66 8.88
CA GLY A 436 41.55 -14.11 8.95
C GLY A 436 42.90 -14.76 9.32
N ARG A 437 42.88 -15.82 10.13
CA ARG A 437 44.12 -16.49 10.59
C ARG A 437 43.93 -17.93 11.02
N GLU A 438 44.99 -18.72 10.99
CA GLU A 438 45.02 -20.03 11.65
C GLU A 438 44.80 -19.89 13.16
N TRP A 439 44.06 -20.84 13.74
CA TRP A 439 43.77 -20.84 15.17
C TRP A 439 44.90 -21.55 15.93
N PRO A 440 45.74 -20.82 16.68
CA PRO A 440 46.83 -21.42 17.45
C PRO A 440 46.31 -22.43 18.47
N GLN A 441 46.95 -23.59 18.53
CA GLN A 441 46.70 -24.60 19.55
C GLN A 441 47.43 -24.21 20.84
N VAL A 442 46.73 -24.30 21.96
CA VAL A 442 47.26 -23.95 23.28
C VAL A 442 47.68 -25.23 23.99
N SER A 443 48.78 -25.20 24.73
CA SER A 443 49.20 -26.34 25.55
C SER A 443 48.88 -26.12 27.03
N ASP A 444 48.65 -27.21 27.74
CA ASP A 444 48.56 -27.20 29.20
C ASP A 444 49.93 -26.98 29.86
N ARG A 445 49.95 -26.95 31.20
CA ARG A 445 51.20 -26.77 31.99
C ARG A 445 52.21 -27.92 31.82
N GLN A 446 51.79 -29.05 31.25
CA GLN A 446 52.60 -30.24 31.02
C GLN A 446 53.06 -30.33 29.55
N GLY A 447 52.71 -29.33 28.72
CA GLY A 447 53.05 -29.27 27.30
C GLY A 447 52.11 -30.06 26.39
N GLN A 448 51.04 -30.67 26.92
CA GLN A 448 50.06 -31.37 26.10
C GLN A 448 49.11 -30.40 25.44
N ALA A 449 48.78 -30.65 24.17
CA ALA A 449 47.88 -29.79 23.44
C ALA A 449 46.46 -29.88 24.01
N LEU A 450 45.88 -28.73 24.36
CA LEU A 450 44.49 -28.63 24.78
C LEU A 450 43.57 -28.61 23.56
N PRO A 451 42.36 -29.17 23.67
CA PRO A 451 41.36 -29.06 22.62
C PRO A 451 40.98 -27.59 22.44
N ARG A 452 40.75 -27.18 21.19
CA ARG A 452 40.23 -25.85 20.88
C ARG A 452 38.83 -25.71 21.49
N ARG A 453 38.62 -24.64 22.25
CA ARG A 453 37.33 -24.32 22.87
C ARG A 453 36.85 -22.95 22.46
N ALA A 454 35.55 -22.84 22.18
CA ALA A 454 34.91 -21.60 21.79
C ALA A 454 33.62 -21.36 22.59
N GLY A 455 33.36 -20.10 22.92
CA GLY A 455 32.05 -19.65 23.42
C GLY A 455 31.18 -19.11 22.28
N VAL A 456 29.87 -19.28 22.39
CA VAL A 456 28.87 -18.65 21.52
C VAL A 456 27.85 -17.92 22.40
N SER A 457 27.67 -16.62 22.18
CA SER A 457 26.71 -15.79 22.92
C SER A 457 25.54 -15.36 22.02
N SER A 458 24.33 -15.36 22.57
CA SER A 458 23.19 -14.69 21.94
C SER A 458 22.25 -14.07 22.97
N PHE A 459 21.82 -12.82 22.71
CA PHE A 459 21.04 -12.00 23.63
C PHE A 459 19.77 -11.50 22.95
N GLY A 460 18.61 -11.92 23.43
CA GLY A 460 17.32 -11.40 22.99
C GLY A 460 17.10 -9.97 23.48
N PHE A 461 16.48 -9.14 22.64
CA PHE A 461 16.21 -7.73 22.99
C PHE A 461 15.30 -7.57 24.22
N GLY A 462 14.56 -8.60 24.64
CA GLY A 462 13.78 -8.58 25.88
C GLY A 462 14.59 -8.84 27.16
N GLY A 463 15.88 -9.22 27.02
CA GLY A 463 16.79 -9.51 28.14
C GLY A 463 17.08 -10.99 28.36
N ALA A 464 16.45 -11.91 27.64
CA ALA A 464 16.79 -13.33 27.67
C ALA A 464 18.17 -13.56 27.04
N ASN A 465 19.07 -14.27 27.72
CA ASN A 465 20.44 -14.48 27.27
C ASN A 465 20.79 -15.96 27.29
N ALA A 466 21.57 -16.41 26.32
CA ALA A 466 22.14 -17.75 26.30
C ALA A 466 23.64 -17.72 25.94
N HIS A 467 24.38 -18.65 26.52
CA HIS A 467 25.80 -18.89 26.20
C HIS A 467 26.07 -20.38 26.16
N VAL A 468 26.81 -20.83 25.14
CA VAL A 468 27.20 -22.24 24.94
C VAL A 468 28.71 -22.33 24.73
N VAL A 469 29.35 -23.30 25.37
CA VAL A 469 30.79 -23.58 25.22
C VAL A 469 30.96 -24.88 24.45
N LEU A 470 31.66 -24.79 23.31
CA LEU A 470 31.94 -25.87 22.38
C LEU A 470 33.41 -26.26 22.47
N GLU A 471 33.68 -27.55 22.35
CA GLU A 471 35.02 -28.14 22.37
C GLU A 471 35.24 -29.01 21.13
N ALA A 472 36.36 -28.82 20.44
CA ALA A 472 36.79 -29.71 19.37
C ALA A 472 37.07 -31.11 19.93
N VAL A 473 36.60 -32.14 19.23
CA VAL A 473 36.87 -33.54 19.57
C VAL A 473 37.89 -34.07 18.59
N GLU A 474 38.97 -34.66 19.09
CA GLU A 474 39.93 -35.33 18.22
C GLU A 474 39.27 -36.54 17.57
N PRO A 475 39.43 -36.73 16.25
CA PRO A 475 38.90 -37.89 15.58
C PRO A 475 39.56 -39.15 16.15
N VAL A 476 38.76 -40.06 16.71
CA VAL A 476 39.24 -41.39 17.10
C VAL A 476 39.64 -42.11 15.81
N ILE A 477 40.94 -42.31 15.59
CA ILE A 477 41.46 -43.06 14.43
C ILE A 477 41.31 -44.54 14.76
N PRO A 478 40.39 -45.29 14.12
CA PRO A 478 40.33 -46.74 14.30
C PRO A 478 41.60 -47.37 13.71
N GLY A 479 42.04 -48.48 14.28
CA GLY A 479 43.18 -49.23 13.76
C GLY A 479 42.98 -49.60 12.29
N SER A 480 44.03 -49.42 11.49
CA SER A 480 44.11 -49.77 10.06
C SER A 480 43.59 -51.19 9.78
N GLU A 481 42.37 -51.33 9.26
CA GLU A 481 41.95 -52.56 8.57
C GLU A 481 42.54 -52.63 7.15
N ALA A 482 42.71 -53.86 6.65
CA ALA A 482 43.47 -54.17 5.45
C ALA A 482 42.99 -53.41 4.20
N GLN A 483 43.89 -52.61 3.62
CA GLN A 483 43.71 -52.03 2.29
C GLN A 483 43.42 -53.13 1.26
N GLY A 484 42.27 -53.07 0.57
CA GLY A 484 41.97 -53.89 -0.61
C GLY A 484 40.74 -54.81 -0.54
N ALA A 485 39.98 -54.85 0.57
CA ALA A 485 38.71 -55.59 0.61
C ALA A 485 37.61 -54.87 -0.19
N ALA A 486 36.87 -55.60 -1.02
CA ALA A 486 35.73 -55.04 -1.76
C ALA A 486 34.62 -54.59 -0.79
N SER A 487 34.05 -53.41 -1.04
CA SER A 487 32.95 -52.84 -0.26
C SER A 487 31.73 -52.59 -1.14
N VAL A 488 30.54 -52.63 -0.54
CA VAL A 488 29.27 -52.33 -1.21
C VAL A 488 28.91 -50.86 -0.96
N PHE A 489 28.70 -50.11 -2.03
CA PHE A 489 28.25 -48.71 -1.96
C PHE A 489 26.81 -48.66 -2.44
N VAL A 490 25.93 -48.04 -1.67
CA VAL A 490 24.50 -47.98 -1.95
C VAL A 490 24.03 -46.53 -2.07
N LEU A 491 23.23 -46.25 -3.09
CA LEU A 491 22.58 -44.97 -3.34
C LEU A 491 21.12 -45.22 -3.61
N SER A 492 20.27 -44.40 -2.99
CA SER A 492 18.84 -44.43 -3.31
C SER A 492 18.23 -43.04 -3.26
N ALA A 493 17.13 -42.89 -4.00
CA ALA A 493 16.30 -41.70 -4.01
C ALA A 493 14.83 -42.02 -4.29
N LYS A 494 13.93 -41.05 -4.12
CA LYS A 494 12.51 -41.19 -4.46
C LYS A 494 12.23 -41.06 -5.95
N THR A 495 13.12 -40.41 -6.70
CA THR A 495 12.96 -40.20 -8.15
C THR A 495 14.26 -40.55 -8.90
N PRO A 496 14.18 -40.87 -10.20
CA PRO A 496 15.36 -41.07 -11.04
C PRO A 496 16.31 -39.87 -11.06
N GLU A 497 15.75 -38.66 -11.12
CA GLU A 497 16.50 -37.40 -11.22
C GLU A 497 17.30 -37.13 -9.94
N ALA A 498 16.68 -37.36 -8.77
CA ALA A 498 17.36 -37.21 -7.49
C ALA A 498 18.45 -38.28 -7.29
N LEU A 499 18.24 -39.50 -7.80
CA LEU A 499 19.26 -40.55 -7.79
C LEU A 499 20.47 -40.15 -8.63
N GLN A 500 20.23 -39.61 -9.82
CA GLN A 500 21.29 -39.09 -10.69
C GLN A 500 22.06 -37.95 -10.01
N SER A 501 21.36 -36.99 -9.41
CA SER A 501 22.01 -35.90 -8.67
C SER A 501 22.84 -36.40 -7.49
N ARG A 502 22.41 -37.45 -6.79
CA ARG A 502 23.21 -38.10 -5.74
C ARG A 502 24.48 -38.76 -6.26
N ILE A 503 24.42 -39.41 -7.43
CA ILE A 503 25.61 -39.99 -8.08
C ILE A 503 26.62 -38.88 -8.38
N GLU A 504 26.18 -37.77 -8.96
CA GLU A 504 27.02 -36.61 -9.28
C GLU A 504 27.63 -35.97 -8.02
N GLN A 505 26.82 -35.74 -6.98
CA GLN A 505 27.30 -35.24 -5.69
C GLN A 505 28.34 -36.16 -5.06
N LEU A 506 28.16 -37.49 -5.17
CA LEU A 506 29.11 -38.45 -4.63
C LEU A 506 30.42 -38.47 -5.45
N ILE A 507 30.35 -38.38 -6.77
CA ILE A 507 31.53 -38.25 -7.64
C ILE A 507 32.35 -37.04 -7.20
N ASP A 508 31.71 -35.88 -7.08
CA ASP A 508 32.32 -34.63 -6.64
C ASP A 508 32.97 -34.76 -5.25
N PHE A 509 32.28 -35.39 -4.31
CA PHE A 509 32.77 -35.60 -2.94
C PHE A 509 34.03 -36.47 -2.92
N VAL A 510 34.00 -37.63 -3.58
CA VAL A 510 35.13 -38.58 -3.67
C VAL A 510 36.32 -37.97 -4.41
N GLN A 511 36.06 -37.06 -5.37
CA GLN A 511 37.10 -36.31 -6.05
C GLN A 511 37.82 -35.31 -5.14
N ARG A 512 37.07 -34.57 -4.31
CA ARG A 512 37.63 -33.57 -3.38
C ARG A 512 38.36 -34.17 -2.18
N GLN A 513 38.21 -35.46 -1.90
CA GLN A 513 38.85 -36.15 -0.78
C GLN A 513 39.71 -37.35 -1.22
N PRO A 514 40.95 -37.11 -1.71
CA PRO A 514 41.83 -38.19 -2.18
C PRO A 514 42.23 -39.21 -1.10
N GLN A 515 42.18 -38.81 0.17
CA GLN A 515 42.55 -39.63 1.33
C GLN A 515 41.36 -40.34 1.99
N LEU A 516 40.17 -40.26 1.39
CA LEU A 516 38.94 -40.87 1.91
C LEU A 516 39.08 -42.39 2.02
N GLN A 517 38.75 -42.95 3.20
CA GLN A 517 38.71 -44.39 3.38
C GLN A 517 37.39 -44.95 2.83
N LEU A 518 37.49 -45.94 1.94
CA LEU A 518 36.33 -46.55 1.30
C LEU A 518 35.37 -47.24 2.28
N ALA A 519 35.90 -47.81 3.38
CA ALA A 519 35.09 -48.43 4.42
C ALA A 519 34.22 -47.40 5.17
N GLU A 520 34.75 -46.20 5.44
CA GLU A 520 34.02 -45.10 6.08
C GLU A 520 32.90 -44.59 5.17
N LEU A 521 33.19 -44.47 3.87
CA LEU A 521 32.18 -44.10 2.87
C LEU A 521 31.07 -45.16 2.78
N ALA A 522 31.43 -46.44 2.69
CA ALA A 522 30.49 -47.55 2.58
C ALA A 522 29.56 -47.63 3.79
N VAL A 523 30.12 -47.62 5.02
CA VAL A 523 29.31 -47.71 6.24
C VAL A 523 28.38 -46.52 6.41
N SER A 524 28.83 -45.33 6.00
CA SER A 524 28.02 -44.09 6.11
C SER A 524 26.85 -44.09 5.14
N LEU A 525 27.04 -44.58 3.91
CA LEU A 525 25.95 -44.76 2.95
C LEU A 525 24.95 -45.84 3.39
N GLN A 526 25.45 -46.94 3.95
CA GLN A 526 24.63 -48.09 4.32
C GLN A 526 23.80 -47.87 5.59
N LEU A 527 24.38 -47.27 6.63
CA LEU A 527 23.71 -47.06 7.93
C LEU A 527 23.07 -45.67 8.07
N GLY A 528 23.61 -44.68 7.34
CA GLY A 528 23.23 -43.29 7.50
C GLY A 528 22.19 -42.78 6.49
N ARG A 529 21.65 -43.63 5.62
CA ARG A 529 20.70 -43.25 4.57
C ARG A 529 19.49 -44.18 4.55
N GLU A 530 18.31 -43.62 4.33
CA GLU A 530 17.10 -44.42 4.11
C GLU A 530 17.16 -45.08 2.72
N ALA A 531 16.74 -46.35 2.63
CA ALA A 531 16.69 -47.09 1.38
C ALA A 531 15.36 -46.81 0.63
N MET A 532 15.41 -45.92 -0.36
CA MET A 532 14.25 -45.42 -1.11
C MET A 532 13.90 -46.28 -2.34
N GLU A 533 12.94 -45.83 -3.15
CA GLU A 533 12.38 -46.59 -4.28
C GLU A 533 13.39 -46.83 -5.41
N TYR A 534 14.10 -45.80 -5.85
CA TYR A 534 15.10 -45.93 -6.91
C TYR A 534 16.44 -46.26 -6.27
N ARG A 535 16.98 -47.44 -6.56
CA ARG A 535 18.18 -47.99 -5.91
C ARG A 535 19.27 -48.29 -6.92
N CYS A 536 20.47 -47.80 -6.66
CA CYS A 536 21.69 -48.12 -7.40
C CYS A 536 22.80 -48.48 -6.41
N GLY A 537 23.72 -49.35 -6.81
CA GLY A 537 24.85 -49.65 -5.95
C GLY A 537 25.95 -50.38 -6.67
N PHE A 538 27.11 -50.43 -6.01
CA PHE A 538 28.39 -50.71 -6.63
C PHE A 538 29.22 -51.60 -5.71
N VAL A 539 29.97 -52.52 -6.29
CA VAL A 539 31.00 -53.27 -5.56
C VAL A 539 32.36 -52.79 -6.06
N ALA A 540 33.08 -52.07 -5.21
CA ALA A 540 34.38 -51.51 -5.57
C ALA A 540 35.46 -51.87 -4.54
N HIS A 541 36.68 -52.07 -5.03
CA HIS A 541 37.88 -52.41 -4.25
C HIS A 541 38.90 -51.26 -4.21
N SER A 542 38.66 -50.21 -5.00
CA SER A 542 39.52 -49.03 -5.08
C SER A 542 38.71 -47.80 -5.44
N ARG A 543 39.25 -46.61 -5.11
CA ARG A 543 38.62 -45.32 -5.41
C ARG A 543 38.39 -45.15 -6.91
N ASP A 544 39.38 -45.53 -7.73
CA ASP A 544 39.28 -45.39 -9.19
C ASP A 544 38.23 -46.35 -9.77
N SER A 545 38.13 -47.58 -9.23
CA SER A 545 37.06 -48.51 -9.62
C SER A 545 35.67 -47.99 -9.24
N LEU A 546 35.52 -47.37 -8.07
CA LEU A 546 34.27 -46.74 -7.64
C LEU A 546 33.90 -45.56 -8.56
N LEU A 547 34.84 -44.68 -8.84
CA LEU A 547 34.62 -43.52 -9.72
C LEU A 547 34.31 -43.93 -11.17
N SER A 548 34.92 -45.01 -11.68
CA SER A 548 34.56 -45.54 -13.00
C SER A 548 33.11 -46.02 -12.99
N GLN A 549 32.75 -46.89 -12.03
CA GLN A 549 31.39 -47.44 -11.94
C GLN A 549 30.32 -46.33 -11.77
N LEU A 550 30.59 -45.31 -10.95
CA LEU A 550 29.68 -44.16 -10.77
C LEU A 550 29.51 -43.32 -12.06
N ARG A 551 30.52 -43.26 -12.93
CA ARG A 551 30.44 -42.53 -14.21
C ARG A 551 29.79 -43.37 -15.30
N ASP A 552 30.00 -44.68 -15.25
CA ASP A 552 29.46 -45.64 -16.20
C ASP A 552 27.97 -45.93 -15.93
N SER A 553 27.50 -45.74 -14.68
CA SER A 553 26.08 -45.74 -14.35
C SER A 553 25.40 -44.53 -15.00
N GLY A 554 24.93 -44.70 -16.23
CA GLY A 554 24.15 -43.68 -16.94
C GLY A 554 22.83 -43.38 -16.21
N ALA A 555 22.20 -42.25 -16.57
CA ALA A 555 20.88 -41.86 -16.08
C ALA A 555 19.83 -42.93 -16.42
N GLY A 556 19.65 -43.95 -15.57
CA GLY A 556 18.67 -45.02 -15.78
C GLY A 556 19.00 -46.42 -15.25
N GLU A 557 20.18 -46.69 -14.68
CA GLU A 557 20.47 -48.05 -14.13
C GLU A 557 19.84 -48.33 -12.75
N GLY A 558 19.29 -47.32 -12.08
CA GLY A 558 18.49 -47.50 -10.88
C GLY A 558 17.01 -47.70 -11.23
N GLY A 559 16.48 -48.90 -10.99
CA GLY A 559 15.05 -49.21 -11.16
C GLY A 559 14.30 -49.25 -9.83
N PRO A 560 12.96 -49.08 -9.84
CA PRO A 560 12.15 -49.39 -8.67
C PRO A 560 12.26 -50.89 -8.32
N PRO A 561 12.05 -51.27 -7.04
CA PRO A 561 12.19 -52.65 -6.59
C PRO A 561 11.28 -53.61 -7.35
N ALA A 562 11.87 -54.63 -7.98
CA ALA A 562 11.16 -55.64 -8.75
C ALA A 562 10.87 -56.90 -7.90
N GLY A 563 9.75 -56.91 -7.17
CA GLY A 563 9.08 -58.15 -6.74
C GLY A 563 9.31 -58.64 -5.31
N LYS A 564 8.70 -59.80 -5.01
CA LYS A 564 8.74 -60.46 -3.68
C LYS A 564 10.08 -61.17 -3.47
N ILE A 565 10.77 -60.83 -2.38
CA ILE A 565 12.10 -61.35 -2.04
C ILE A 565 11.97 -62.53 -1.08
N ALA A 566 12.66 -63.62 -1.38
CA ALA A 566 12.70 -64.82 -0.53
C ALA A 566 13.63 -64.58 0.69
N PRO A 567 13.14 -64.62 1.95
CA PRO A 567 13.95 -64.39 3.15
C PRO A 567 15.16 -65.34 3.27
N GLU A 568 15.03 -66.58 2.77
CA GLU A 568 16.08 -67.59 2.84
C GLU A 568 17.30 -67.24 1.98
N ALA A 569 17.09 -66.56 0.84
CA ALA A 569 18.17 -66.11 -0.04
C ALA A 569 18.99 -64.99 0.61
N LEU A 570 18.31 -64.06 1.29
CA LEU A 570 18.93 -62.96 2.04
C LEU A 570 19.79 -63.48 3.19
N HIS A 571 19.24 -64.41 3.98
CA HIS A 571 19.94 -65.00 5.12
C HIS A 571 21.21 -65.76 4.69
N ARG A 572 21.13 -66.52 3.59
CA ARG A 572 22.28 -67.24 3.04
C ARG A 572 23.36 -66.28 2.53
N ALA A 573 22.98 -65.23 1.81
CA ALA A 573 23.92 -64.24 1.28
C ALA A 573 24.66 -63.47 2.40
N LEU A 574 23.98 -63.15 3.50
CA LEU A 574 24.59 -62.54 4.69
C LEU A 574 25.60 -63.48 5.37
N GLN A 575 25.24 -64.76 5.58
CA GLN A 575 26.15 -65.75 6.18
C GLN A 575 27.41 -65.98 5.33
N GLN A 576 27.27 -65.96 4.00
CA GLN A 576 28.37 -66.20 3.06
C GLN A 576 29.16 -64.91 2.72
N ARG A 577 28.75 -63.74 3.22
CA ARG A 577 29.25 -62.41 2.84
C ARG A 577 29.33 -62.23 1.30
N ASP A 578 28.35 -62.76 0.58
CA ASP A 578 28.26 -62.61 -0.88
C ASP A 578 27.76 -61.21 -1.24
N LEU A 579 28.70 -60.27 -1.38
CA LEU A 579 28.43 -58.87 -1.64
C LEU A 579 27.63 -58.62 -2.93
N GLY A 580 27.85 -59.44 -3.96
CA GLY A 580 27.13 -59.31 -5.24
C GLY A 580 25.66 -59.69 -5.10
N THR A 581 25.38 -60.82 -4.44
CA THR A 581 24.00 -61.25 -4.16
C THR A 581 23.30 -60.28 -3.20
N LEU A 582 23.99 -59.80 -2.16
CA LEU A 582 23.43 -58.81 -1.21
C LEU A 582 23.04 -57.51 -1.92
N LEU A 583 23.92 -56.98 -2.77
CA LEU A 583 23.63 -55.78 -3.55
C LEU A 583 22.43 -55.98 -4.49
N SER A 584 22.37 -57.11 -5.20
CA SER A 584 21.25 -57.42 -6.10
C SER A 584 19.92 -57.53 -5.36
N LEU A 585 19.89 -58.20 -4.20
CA LEU A 585 18.69 -58.29 -3.37
C LEU A 585 18.26 -56.91 -2.84
N TRP A 586 19.22 -56.07 -2.45
CA TRP A 586 18.92 -54.71 -2.01
C TRP A 586 18.31 -53.86 -3.13
N GLN A 587 18.88 -53.93 -4.35
CA GLN A 587 18.34 -53.27 -5.53
C GLN A 587 16.91 -53.74 -5.87
N GLN A 588 16.60 -55.01 -5.61
CA GLN A 588 15.24 -55.56 -5.77
C GLN A 588 14.26 -55.15 -4.66
N GLY A 589 14.70 -54.43 -3.62
CA GLY A 589 13.84 -53.94 -2.54
C GLY A 589 14.09 -54.56 -1.17
N ALA A 590 15.11 -55.40 -0.99
CA ALA A 590 15.36 -56.05 0.30
C ALA A 590 15.67 -55.00 1.38
N THR A 591 15.20 -55.25 2.59
CA THR A 591 15.67 -54.54 3.78
C THR A 591 16.82 -55.32 4.37
N LEU A 592 17.99 -54.69 4.46
CA LEU A 592 19.23 -55.29 4.94
C LEU A 592 19.69 -54.58 6.19
N ASP A 593 20.03 -55.34 7.22
CA ASP A 593 20.78 -54.81 8.35
C ASP A 593 22.29 -54.89 8.06
N TRP A 594 22.81 -53.83 7.43
CA TRP A 594 24.20 -53.73 7.03
C TRP A 594 25.19 -53.87 8.19
N ARG A 595 24.74 -53.68 9.44
CA ARG A 595 25.55 -53.88 10.64
C ARG A 595 26.15 -55.27 10.75
N GLN A 596 25.54 -56.27 10.12
CA GLN A 596 26.02 -57.66 10.12
C GLN A 596 27.26 -57.86 9.23
N LEU A 597 27.60 -56.90 8.36
CA LEU A 597 28.81 -56.94 7.54
C LEU A 597 30.07 -56.44 8.25
N TYR A 598 29.92 -55.77 9.40
CA TYR A 598 31.03 -55.14 10.11
C TYR A 598 31.27 -55.81 11.46
N GLU A 599 32.53 -56.16 11.72
CA GLU A 599 32.99 -56.55 13.04
C GLU A 599 33.25 -55.30 13.91
N GLN A 600 33.33 -55.46 15.23
CA GLN A 600 33.60 -54.35 16.14
C GLN A 600 35.12 -54.20 16.37
N PRO A 601 35.68 -52.98 16.38
CA PRO A 601 34.99 -51.70 16.19
C PRO A 601 34.65 -51.42 14.73
N ARG A 602 33.44 -50.91 14.48
CA ARG A 602 33.01 -50.56 13.11
C ARG A 602 33.82 -49.39 12.55
N PRO A 603 33.96 -49.28 11.21
CA PRO A 603 34.48 -48.08 10.59
C PRO A 603 33.69 -46.85 11.04
N ARG A 604 34.39 -45.74 11.21
CA ARG A 604 33.77 -44.47 11.61
C ARG A 604 32.79 -44.00 10.53
N ARG A 605 31.68 -43.41 10.97
CA ARG A 605 30.77 -42.71 10.05
C ARG A 605 31.27 -41.29 9.78
N ILE A 606 31.04 -40.81 8.56
CA ILE A 606 31.48 -39.50 8.08
C ILE A 606 30.31 -38.72 7.47
N SER A 607 30.42 -37.40 7.50
CA SER A 607 29.55 -36.50 6.76
C SER A 607 29.65 -36.76 5.26
N LEU A 608 28.51 -36.89 4.60
CA LEU A 608 28.39 -37.07 3.15
C LEU A 608 27.37 -36.05 2.59
N PRO A 609 27.40 -35.77 1.27
CA PRO A 609 26.38 -34.95 0.63
C PRO A 609 24.94 -35.39 1.00
N THR A 610 24.07 -34.41 1.15
CA THR A 610 22.70 -34.60 1.61
C THR A 610 21.73 -34.73 0.43
N TYR A 611 20.50 -35.16 0.71
CA TYR A 611 19.48 -35.39 -0.32
C TYR A 611 19.21 -34.16 -1.20
N PRO A 612 19.23 -34.31 -2.54
CA PRO A 612 18.86 -33.26 -3.48
C PRO A 612 17.33 -33.16 -3.58
N PHE A 613 16.72 -32.43 -2.66
CA PHE A 613 15.28 -32.18 -2.64
C PHE A 613 14.78 -31.54 -3.94
N SER A 614 13.59 -31.93 -4.38
CA SER A 614 12.90 -31.23 -5.46
C SER A 614 12.68 -29.76 -5.07
N ARG A 615 12.81 -28.85 -6.03
CA ARG A 615 12.73 -27.40 -5.80
C ARG A 615 11.38 -26.87 -6.29
N GLU A 616 10.31 -27.57 -5.96
CA GLU A 616 8.96 -27.19 -6.36
C GLU A 616 8.46 -25.99 -5.55
N ARG A 617 7.87 -25.03 -6.25
CA ARG A 617 7.41 -23.79 -5.64
C ARG A 617 6.08 -24.01 -4.92
N TYR A 618 6.08 -23.79 -3.60
CA TYR A 618 4.87 -23.72 -2.78
C TYR A 618 4.75 -22.33 -2.16
N TRP A 619 3.67 -21.63 -2.45
CA TRP A 619 3.45 -20.29 -1.91
C TRP A 619 1.95 -20.04 -1.88
N ILE A 620 1.48 -19.27 -0.90
CA ILE A 620 0.09 -18.81 -0.88
C ILE A 620 -0.22 -18.09 -2.20
N SER A 621 -1.21 -18.62 -2.92
CA SER A 621 -1.70 -17.98 -4.14
C SER A 621 -2.58 -16.79 -3.74
N GLU A 622 -2.47 -15.68 -4.48
CA GLU A 622 -3.39 -14.56 -4.32
C GLU A 622 -4.83 -15.08 -4.43
N ALA A 623 -5.64 -14.80 -3.40
CA ALA A 623 -6.88 -14.17 -3.76
C ALA A 623 -6.47 -12.79 -4.29
N PRO A 624 -6.90 -12.38 -5.51
CA PRO A 624 -6.52 -11.08 -6.05
C PRO A 624 -6.72 -10.04 -4.96
N ALA A 625 -5.81 -9.06 -4.82
CA ALA A 625 -5.84 -8.02 -3.77
C ALA A 625 -7.22 -7.32 -3.58
N ALA A 626 -8.13 -7.53 -4.52
CA ALA A 626 -9.56 -7.45 -4.35
C ALA A 626 -10.21 -8.11 -3.12
N SER A 627 -9.71 -9.23 -2.59
CA SER A 627 -10.50 -10.07 -1.67
C SER A 627 -10.42 -9.63 -0.20
N LEU A 628 -9.53 -8.71 0.15
CA LEU A 628 -9.48 -8.11 1.49
C LEU A 628 -10.22 -6.78 1.59
N MET A 629 -10.58 -6.23 0.43
CA MET A 629 -11.52 -5.13 0.31
C MET A 629 -12.78 -5.63 -0.40
N GLY A 630 -13.47 -6.62 0.18
CA GLY A 630 -14.85 -6.99 -0.16
C GLY A 630 -15.18 -7.06 -1.67
N ALA A 631 -15.25 -8.29 -2.19
CA ALA A 631 -15.59 -8.68 -3.56
C ALA A 631 -14.48 -8.50 -4.61
N ALA A 632 -14.33 -9.51 -5.49
CA ALA A 632 -13.37 -9.56 -6.59
C ALA A 632 -13.40 -8.27 -7.43
N SER A 633 -12.24 -7.63 -7.59
CA SER A 633 -12.05 -6.36 -8.26
C SER A 633 -12.06 -6.61 -9.77
N LEU A 634 -12.98 -6.00 -10.50
CA LEU A 634 -13.17 -6.22 -11.93
C LEU A 634 -12.04 -5.62 -12.78
N HIS A 635 -11.34 -4.60 -12.27
CA HIS A 635 -10.28 -3.84 -12.93
C HIS A 635 -9.58 -2.93 -11.90
N PRO A 636 -8.28 -2.60 -12.01
CA PRO A 636 -7.59 -1.73 -11.04
C PRO A 636 -8.24 -0.36 -10.82
N LEU A 637 -8.87 0.20 -11.87
CA LEU A 637 -9.58 1.49 -11.83
C LEU A 637 -11.11 1.35 -11.71
N VAL A 638 -11.65 0.14 -11.92
CA VAL A 638 -13.10 -0.16 -11.90
C VAL A 638 -13.33 -1.42 -11.07
N GLN A 639 -13.46 -1.24 -9.76
CA GLN A 639 -13.29 -2.38 -8.83
C GLN A 639 -14.56 -3.22 -8.71
N ARG A 640 -15.75 -2.64 -8.56
CA ARG A 640 -16.97 -3.43 -8.30
C ARG A 640 -18.09 -3.01 -9.24
N ASN A 641 -18.91 -3.97 -9.66
CA ASN A 641 -20.20 -3.67 -10.28
C ASN A 641 -21.22 -3.48 -9.16
N THR A 642 -21.77 -2.26 -9.06
CA THR A 642 -22.73 -1.82 -8.04
C THR A 642 -24.07 -1.45 -8.67
N SER A 643 -24.34 -2.00 -9.86
CA SER A 643 -25.60 -1.82 -10.58
C SER A 643 -26.77 -2.36 -9.78
N ASP A 644 -27.88 -1.64 -9.81
CA ASP A 644 -29.15 -2.02 -9.19
C ASP A 644 -30.31 -1.70 -10.15
N LEU A 645 -31.56 -1.75 -9.66
CA LEU A 645 -32.73 -1.42 -10.48
C LEU A 645 -32.76 0.04 -10.96
N ALA A 646 -31.92 0.93 -10.41
CA ALA A 646 -31.85 2.34 -10.82
C ALA A 646 -30.89 2.56 -12.00
N GLY A 647 -29.99 1.62 -12.32
CA GLY A 647 -29.15 1.71 -13.51
C GLY A 647 -27.81 0.97 -13.41
N GLN A 648 -27.04 1.07 -14.50
CA GLN A 648 -25.71 0.47 -14.60
C GLN A 648 -24.66 1.34 -13.90
N ARG A 649 -24.00 0.80 -12.89
CA ARG A 649 -23.00 1.50 -12.06
C ARG A 649 -21.84 0.59 -11.70
N PHE A 650 -20.65 1.17 -11.67
CA PHE A 650 -19.47 0.57 -11.05
C PHE A 650 -18.93 1.48 -9.96
N SER A 651 -18.32 0.92 -8.92
CA SER A 651 -17.71 1.69 -7.85
C SER A 651 -16.28 1.24 -7.57
N SER A 652 -15.41 2.21 -7.26
CA SER A 652 -14.03 1.97 -6.86
C SER A 652 -13.73 2.74 -5.58
N ARG A 653 -12.94 2.14 -4.69
CA ARG A 653 -12.40 2.77 -3.49
C ARG A 653 -10.90 2.86 -3.61
N PHE A 654 -10.35 4.05 -3.37
CA PHE A 654 -8.91 4.28 -3.41
C PHE A 654 -8.38 4.77 -2.07
N ASP A 655 -7.35 4.13 -1.55
CA ASP A 655 -6.69 4.53 -0.29
C ASP A 655 -5.54 5.54 -0.54
N GLY A 656 -5.28 5.85 -1.80
CA GLY A 656 -4.27 6.80 -2.27
C GLY A 656 -2.88 6.20 -2.37
N ASN A 657 -2.71 4.94 -2.03
CA ASN A 657 -1.44 4.21 -2.13
C ASN A 657 -1.26 3.58 -3.51
N GLU A 658 -2.31 3.55 -4.34
CA GLU A 658 -2.23 3.00 -5.69
C GLU A 658 -1.11 3.65 -6.51
N TRP A 659 -0.49 2.86 -7.40
CA TRP A 659 0.67 3.27 -8.19
C TRP A 659 0.42 4.55 -9.00
N PHE A 660 -0.81 4.77 -9.45
CA PHE A 660 -1.21 5.95 -10.22
C PHE A 660 -1.37 7.21 -9.37
N PHE A 661 -1.65 7.10 -8.06
CA PHE A 661 -1.65 8.24 -7.14
C PHE A 661 -0.26 8.51 -6.56
N SER A 662 0.50 7.44 -6.29
CA SER A 662 1.87 7.54 -5.77
C SER A 662 2.84 8.13 -6.81
N GLY A 663 2.67 7.76 -8.08
CA GLY A 663 3.52 8.16 -9.20
C GLY A 663 3.10 9.44 -9.93
N HIS A 664 1.99 10.08 -9.57
CA HIS A 664 1.52 11.31 -10.23
C HIS A 664 1.13 12.37 -9.19
N ARG A 665 2.01 13.36 -9.01
CA ARG A 665 1.83 14.42 -8.02
C ARG A 665 1.82 15.79 -8.67
N VAL A 666 0.84 16.61 -8.27
CA VAL A 666 0.70 17.99 -8.73
C VAL A 666 0.69 18.93 -7.53
N ASN A 667 1.64 19.87 -7.49
CA ASN A 667 1.93 20.74 -6.35
C ASN A 667 2.06 19.97 -5.03
N GLY A 668 2.74 18.81 -5.06
CA GLY A 668 2.97 17.93 -3.90
C GLY A 668 1.79 17.03 -3.51
N ARG A 669 0.59 17.25 -4.06
CA ARG A 669 -0.61 16.44 -3.79
C ARG A 669 -0.71 15.24 -4.73
N LYS A 670 -1.24 14.12 -4.25
CA LYS A 670 -1.53 12.94 -5.08
C LYS A 670 -2.76 13.23 -5.92
N VAL A 671 -2.64 13.18 -7.24
CA VAL A 671 -3.72 13.52 -8.17
C VAL A 671 -3.85 12.41 -9.18
N LEU A 672 -5.07 11.94 -9.45
CA LEU A 672 -5.31 10.92 -10.47
C LEU A 672 -4.95 11.50 -11.86
N PRO A 673 -4.10 10.84 -12.67
CA PRO A 673 -3.76 11.29 -14.02
C PRO A 673 -5.00 11.38 -14.90
N GLY A 674 -5.13 12.43 -15.72
CA GLY A 674 -6.33 12.64 -16.54
C GLY A 674 -6.61 11.50 -17.55
N VAL A 675 -5.57 10.82 -18.02
CA VAL A 675 -5.71 9.67 -18.92
C VAL A 675 -6.26 8.43 -18.22
N ALA A 676 -6.16 8.32 -16.89
CA ALA A 676 -6.74 7.20 -16.14
C ALA A 676 -8.28 7.21 -16.17
N TYR A 677 -8.90 8.39 -16.29
CA TYR A 677 -10.36 8.53 -16.43
C TYR A 677 -10.84 7.95 -17.77
N LEU A 678 -10.00 8.00 -18.82
CA LEU A 678 -10.32 7.41 -20.12
C LEU A 678 -10.37 5.88 -20.00
N GLU A 679 -9.40 5.28 -19.32
CA GLU A 679 -9.41 3.84 -19.07
C GLU A 679 -10.56 3.42 -18.15
N MET A 680 -10.89 4.20 -17.11
CA MET A 680 -12.07 3.97 -16.27
C MET A 680 -13.35 3.88 -17.09
N ALA A 681 -13.57 4.85 -17.98
CA ALA A 681 -14.75 4.89 -18.83
C ALA A 681 -14.79 3.71 -19.82
N ARG A 682 -13.66 3.43 -20.50
CA ARG A 682 -13.52 2.31 -21.44
C ARG A 682 -13.82 0.97 -20.77
N ALA A 683 -13.14 0.69 -19.65
CA ALA A 683 -13.23 -0.56 -18.92
C ALA A 683 -14.64 -0.80 -18.33
N ALA A 684 -15.31 0.25 -17.84
CA ALA A 684 -16.68 0.15 -17.33
C ALA A 684 -17.70 -0.15 -18.45
N VAL A 685 -17.55 0.50 -19.61
CA VAL A 685 -18.41 0.29 -20.77
C VAL A 685 -18.23 -1.12 -21.32
N GLU A 686 -16.99 -1.54 -21.57
CA GLU A 686 -16.63 -2.89 -22.01
C GLU A 686 -17.24 -3.97 -21.10
N ARG A 687 -17.14 -3.80 -19.77
CA ARG A 687 -17.72 -4.74 -18.78
C ARG A 687 -19.24 -4.79 -18.74
N SER A 688 -19.90 -3.83 -19.38
CA SER A 688 -21.35 -3.78 -19.51
C SER A 688 -21.84 -4.41 -20.82
N MET A 689 -20.92 -4.88 -21.67
CA MET A 689 -21.22 -5.47 -22.96
C MET A 689 -21.25 -7.00 -22.95
N VAL A 690 -22.05 -7.59 -23.84
CA VAL A 690 -22.12 -9.04 -24.07
C VAL A 690 -21.01 -9.52 -25.01
N ASP A 691 -20.60 -8.66 -25.95
CA ASP A 691 -19.49 -8.91 -26.88
C ASP A 691 -18.22 -8.25 -26.33
N ALA A 692 -17.27 -9.07 -25.90
CA ALA A 692 -16.03 -8.62 -25.28
C ALA A 692 -15.03 -8.01 -26.28
N ASP A 693 -15.23 -8.21 -27.59
CA ASP A 693 -14.31 -7.73 -28.63
C ASP A 693 -14.73 -6.37 -29.23
N ALA A 694 -15.79 -5.76 -28.72
CA ALA A 694 -16.32 -4.51 -29.25
C ALA A 694 -15.42 -3.31 -28.89
N VAL A 695 -14.99 -2.57 -29.92
CA VAL A 695 -14.17 -1.36 -29.74
C VAL A 695 -14.99 -0.25 -29.09
N VAL A 696 -14.46 0.30 -27.99
CA VAL A 696 -15.05 1.41 -27.22
C VAL A 696 -14.27 2.70 -27.47
N ALA A 697 -14.77 3.54 -28.38
CA ALA A 697 -14.22 4.89 -28.59
C ALA A 697 -14.83 5.89 -27.59
N LEU A 698 -14.10 6.95 -27.25
CA LEU A 698 -14.59 8.01 -26.34
C LEU A 698 -14.69 9.34 -27.06
N LYS A 699 -15.72 10.14 -26.79
CA LYS A 699 -15.87 11.51 -27.30
C LYS A 699 -16.45 12.45 -26.26
N HIS A 700 -16.23 13.74 -26.46
CA HIS A 700 -16.73 14.82 -25.62
C HIS A 700 -16.37 14.62 -24.13
N VAL A 701 -15.13 14.21 -23.86
CA VAL A 701 -14.65 13.99 -22.50
C VAL A 701 -14.32 15.33 -21.87
N ALA A 702 -14.89 15.58 -20.69
CA ALA A 702 -14.64 16.79 -19.90
C ALA A 702 -14.17 16.39 -18.50
N TRP A 703 -12.94 16.78 -18.15
CA TRP A 703 -12.43 16.72 -16.79
C TRP A 703 -12.92 17.95 -16.05
N ARG A 704 -13.89 17.75 -15.15
CA ARG A 704 -14.52 18.85 -14.41
C ARG A 704 -13.61 19.35 -13.29
N GLN A 705 -12.96 18.43 -12.59
CA GLN A 705 -11.97 18.73 -11.58
C GLN A 705 -11.01 17.55 -11.38
N PRO A 706 -9.75 17.81 -10.97
CA PRO A 706 -8.83 16.75 -10.62
C PRO A 706 -9.31 16.01 -9.37
N MET A 707 -9.32 14.69 -9.45
CA MET A 707 -9.47 13.82 -8.29
C MET A 707 -8.16 13.85 -7.48
N VAL A 708 -8.22 14.50 -6.32
CA VAL A 708 -7.10 14.63 -5.38
C VAL A 708 -7.31 13.65 -4.24
N HIS A 709 -6.23 12.98 -3.82
CA HIS A 709 -6.24 12.14 -2.64
C HIS A 709 -5.48 12.83 -1.51
N ASP A 710 -6.22 13.31 -0.50
CA ASP A 710 -5.71 14.11 0.63
C ASP A 710 -5.51 13.28 1.92
N GLY A 711 -5.54 11.95 1.82
CA GLY A 711 -5.47 11.00 2.95
C GLY A 711 -6.84 10.47 3.38
N GLY A 712 -6.92 9.17 3.68
CA GLY A 712 -8.18 8.45 3.93
C GLY A 712 -8.62 7.61 2.74
N ASP A 713 -9.88 7.17 2.72
CA ASP A 713 -10.46 6.44 1.59
C ASP A 713 -11.21 7.39 0.65
N LEU A 714 -11.05 7.18 -0.66
CA LEU A 714 -11.70 7.91 -1.74
C LEU A 714 -12.62 6.97 -2.51
N ASP A 715 -13.91 7.02 -2.22
CA ASP A 715 -14.93 6.25 -2.91
C ASP A 715 -15.46 7.01 -4.15
N ILE A 716 -15.49 6.33 -5.29
CA ILE A 716 -16.01 6.85 -6.56
C ILE A 716 -17.02 5.90 -7.20
N ASP A 717 -17.96 6.48 -7.94
CA ASP A 717 -18.91 5.79 -8.79
C ASP A 717 -18.70 6.18 -10.26
N ILE A 718 -18.84 5.20 -11.14
CA ILE A 718 -18.86 5.33 -12.59
C ILE A 718 -20.27 4.92 -13.04
N GLU A 719 -21.09 5.90 -13.37
CA GLU A 719 -22.47 5.70 -13.82
C GLU A 719 -22.52 5.66 -15.34
N LEU A 720 -23.22 4.66 -15.88
CA LEU A 720 -23.40 4.46 -17.31
C LEU A 720 -24.88 4.58 -17.66
N VAL A 721 -25.19 5.38 -18.67
CA VAL A 721 -26.56 5.55 -19.17
C VAL A 721 -26.57 5.44 -20.69
N GLU A 722 -27.27 4.42 -21.20
CA GLU A 722 -27.49 4.26 -22.64
C GLU A 722 -28.34 5.43 -23.18
N GLN A 723 -27.93 5.99 -24.33
CA GLN A 723 -28.62 7.10 -24.99
C GLN A 723 -29.22 6.69 -26.36
N GLY A 724 -29.14 5.41 -26.72
CA GLY A 724 -29.52 4.87 -28.05
C GLY A 724 -28.37 4.90 -29.06
N GLU A 725 -28.52 4.15 -30.16
CA GLU A 725 -27.56 4.06 -31.29
C GLU A 725 -26.11 3.69 -30.88
N GLY A 726 -25.93 2.86 -29.84
CA GLY A 726 -24.60 2.45 -29.36
C GLY A 726 -23.82 3.55 -28.64
N GLN A 727 -24.48 4.63 -28.22
CA GLN A 727 -23.87 5.70 -27.42
C GLN A 727 -24.20 5.52 -25.93
N ILE A 728 -23.16 5.56 -25.09
CA ILE A 728 -23.28 5.39 -23.64
C ILE A 728 -22.68 6.63 -22.98
N ARG A 729 -23.50 7.40 -22.26
CA ARG A 729 -23.00 8.50 -21.43
C ARG A 729 -22.34 7.89 -20.19
N PHE A 730 -21.13 8.33 -19.86
CA PHE A 730 -20.46 7.98 -18.61
C PHE A 730 -20.24 9.21 -17.74
N GLU A 731 -20.31 9.01 -16.43
CA GLU A 731 -19.97 10.01 -15.42
C GLU A 731 -19.21 9.36 -14.27
N ILE A 732 -18.04 9.89 -13.95
CA ILE A 732 -17.18 9.48 -12.84
C ILE A 732 -17.31 10.53 -11.75
N ARG A 733 -17.86 10.15 -10.59
CA ARG A 733 -18.11 11.05 -9.46
C ARG A 733 -17.73 10.42 -8.13
N GLY A 734 -17.66 11.20 -7.06
CA GLY A 734 -17.54 10.65 -5.70
C GLY A 734 -18.81 9.86 -5.30
N SER A 735 -18.67 8.75 -4.57
CA SER A 735 -19.79 7.88 -4.19
C SER A 735 -20.72 8.47 -3.11
N ALA A 736 -20.34 9.58 -2.48
CA ALA A 736 -21.24 10.32 -1.59
C ALA A 736 -22.46 10.84 -2.38
N ALA A 737 -23.61 11.00 -1.72
CA ALA A 737 -24.85 11.44 -2.37
C ALA A 737 -24.73 12.81 -3.08
N ASP A 738 -23.78 13.62 -2.63
CA ASP A 738 -23.36 14.94 -3.10
C ASP A 738 -21.88 14.95 -3.52
N GLY A 739 -21.35 13.78 -3.90
CA GLY A 739 -19.98 13.62 -4.34
C GLY A 739 -19.66 14.44 -5.60
N PRO A 740 -18.45 15.01 -5.70
CA PRO A 740 -18.04 15.81 -6.86
C PRO A 740 -18.04 14.98 -8.15
N SER A 741 -18.56 15.54 -9.24
CA SER A 741 -18.37 15.00 -10.59
C SER A 741 -16.95 15.33 -11.06
N TYR A 742 -16.16 14.31 -11.38
CA TYR A 742 -14.76 14.43 -11.76
C TYR A 742 -14.58 14.42 -13.28
N CYS A 743 -15.27 13.51 -13.98
CA CYS A 743 -15.14 13.37 -15.43
C CYS A 743 -16.46 12.91 -16.05
N THR A 744 -16.82 13.48 -17.19
CA THR A 744 -18.02 13.09 -17.96
C THR A 744 -17.67 12.92 -19.43
N GLY A 745 -18.34 12.04 -20.14
CA GLY A 745 -18.19 11.90 -21.59
C GLY A 745 -19.16 10.92 -22.21
N VAL A 746 -18.94 10.61 -23.49
CA VAL A 746 -19.75 9.65 -24.25
C VAL A 746 -18.83 8.57 -24.82
N ALA A 747 -19.14 7.32 -24.51
CA ALA A 747 -18.56 6.16 -25.16
C ALA A 747 -19.40 5.74 -26.38
N LEU A 748 -18.71 5.33 -27.44
CA LEU A 748 -19.28 4.81 -28.69
C LEU A 748 -18.85 3.37 -28.87
N VAL A 749 -19.83 2.49 -29.03
CA VAL A 749 -19.63 1.07 -29.18
C VAL A 749 -19.74 0.67 -30.66
N GLY A 750 -18.75 -0.07 -31.18
CA GLY A 750 -18.91 -0.80 -32.45
C GLY A 750 -18.44 -0.10 -33.73
N SER A 751 -17.49 0.84 -33.66
CA SER A 751 -16.86 1.41 -34.87
C SER A 751 -15.36 1.66 -34.69
N ALA A 752 -14.53 0.74 -35.19
CA ALA A 752 -13.10 0.95 -35.34
C ALA A 752 -12.83 1.79 -36.60
N GLU A 753 -12.14 2.92 -36.45
CA GLU A 753 -11.78 3.79 -37.57
C GLU A 753 -10.40 3.39 -38.10
N ARG A 754 -10.25 3.24 -39.43
CA ARG A 754 -8.96 2.84 -40.02
C ARG A 754 -7.99 4.02 -40.00
N LEU A 755 -6.96 3.92 -39.17
CA LEU A 755 -5.91 4.94 -39.06
C LEU A 755 -4.80 4.71 -40.09
N VAL A 756 -4.37 5.79 -40.75
CA VAL A 756 -3.28 5.77 -41.73
C VAL A 756 -1.94 5.92 -40.99
N PRO A 757 -0.93 5.07 -41.27
CA PRO A 757 0.39 5.19 -40.65
C PRO A 757 1.06 6.55 -40.88
N LEU A 758 1.83 7.01 -39.90
CA LEU A 758 2.59 8.25 -39.94
C LEU A 758 3.93 8.10 -40.68
N ASP A 759 4.32 9.12 -41.45
CA ASP A 759 5.68 9.24 -41.98
C ASP A 759 6.58 9.91 -40.94
N LEU A 760 7.17 9.09 -40.08
CA LEU A 760 8.07 9.54 -39.01
C LEU A 760 9.33 10.22 -39.54
N GLY A 761 9.79 9.89 -40.75
CA GLY A 761 10.96 10.53 -41.36
C GLY A 761 10.69 11.99 -41.69
N THR A 762 9.54 12.28 -42.31
CA THR A 762 9.08 13.64 -42.58
C THR A 762 8.82 14.42 -41.28
N ILE A 763 8.17 13.80 -40.29
CA ILE A 763 7.89 14.44 -39.00
C ILE A 763 9.18 14.79 -38.26
N ALA A 764 10.13 13.86 -38.15
CA ALA A 764 11.42 14.10 -37.52
C ALA A 764 12.18 15.27 -38.17
N GLY A 765 12.09 15.40 -39.50
CA GLY A 765 12.70 16.51 -40.24
C GLY A 765 12.14 17.89 -39.86
N VAL A 766 10.83 18.01 -39.63
CA VAL A 766 10.19 19.29 -39.26
C VAL A 766 10.27 19.62 -37.76
N THR A 767 10.51 18.62 -36.90
CA THR A 767 10.67 18.78 -35.45
C THR A 767 12.13 18.96 -34.98
N ASN A 768 13.09 19.16 -35.89
CA ASN A 768 14.53 19.16 -35.56
C ASN A 768 15.09 20.54 -35.14
N GLN A 769 14.27 21.46 -34.62
CA GLN A 769 14.74 22.79 -34.23
C GLN A 769 15.38 22.78 -32.83
N GLN A 770 14.80 22.02 -31.91
CA GLN A 770 15.26 21.86 -30.54
C GLN A 770 15.13 20.40 -30.09
N ARG A 771 16.10 19.91 -29.32
CA ARG A 771 16.07 18.58 -28.72
C ARG A 771 16.29 18.69 -27.22
N LEU A 772 15.46 18.00 -26.45
CA LEU A 772 15.53 17.95 -24.99
C LEU A 772 15.82 16.51 -24.53
N THR A 773 16.69 16.38 -23.52
CA THR A 773 16.92 15.10 -22.84
C THR A 773 15.80 14.82 -21.83
N PRO A 774 15.62 13.57 -21.38
CA PRO A 774 14.67 13.23 -20.32
C PRO A 774 14.86 14.09 -19.07
N GLU A 775 16.10 14.28 -18.62
CA GLU A 775 16.44 15.03 -17.42
C GLU A 775 15.97 16.48 -17.52
N GLN A 776 16.18 17.10 -18.69
CA GLN A 776 15.73 18.46 -18.97
C GLN A 776 14.19 18.56 -18.97
N CYS A 777 13.50 17.57 -19.55
CA CYS A 777 12.04 17.54 -19.56
C CYS A 777 11.48 17.47 -18.13
N TYR A 778 11.94 16.50 -17.32
CA TYR A 778 11.45 16.31 -15.95
C TYR A 778 11.90 17.39 -14.96
N GLN A 779 13.03 18.06 -15.22
CA GLN A 779 13.40 19.24 -14.46
C GLN A 779 12.37 20.37 -14.66
N VAL A 780 12.02 20.69 -15.91
CA VAL A 780 11.01 21.72 -16.21
C VAL A 780 9.64 21.34 -15.63
N PHE A 781 9.24 20.06 -15.71
CA PHE A 781 8.01 19.60 -15.06
C PHE A 781 8.04 19.83 -13.54
N GLY A 782 9.16 19.51 -12.88
CA GLY A 782 9.34 19.75 -11.45
C GLY A 782 9.24 21.24 -11.07
N GLU A 783 9.82 22.13 -11.88
CA GLU A 783 9.73 23.59 -11.71
C GLU A 783 8.29 24.12 -11.87
N MET A 784 7.45 23.42 -12.64
CA MET A 784 6.01 23.70 -12.80
C MET A 784 5.13 23.04 -11.73
N GLY A 785 5.72 22.36 -10.74
CA GLY A 785 5.00 21.65 -9.69
C GLY A 785 4.45 20.28 -10.10
N LEU A 786 4.91 19.71 -11.21
CA LEU A 786 4.55 18.36 -11.67
C LEU A 786 5.67 17.38 -11.28
N ALA A 787 5.40 16.50 -10.32
CA ALA A 787 6.34 15.48 -9.86
C ALA A 787 5.83 14.09 -10.25
N TYR A 788 6.61 13.42 -11.10
CA TYR A 788 6.28 12.12 -11.66
C TYR A 788 7.19 11.04 -11.05
N GLY A 789 6.58 9.93 -10.62
CA GLY A 789 7.26 8.70 -10.25
C GLY A 789 7.70 7.91 -11.49
N GLU A 790 8.46 6.83 -11.30
CA GLU A 790 9.10 6.10 -12.40
C GLU A 790 8.09 5.70 -13.48
N SER A 791 6.96 5.11 -13.12
CA SER A 791 5.89 4.67 -14.05
C SER A 791 5.33 5.77 -14.97
N PHE A 792 5.42 7.05 -14.59
CA PHE A 792 4.97 8.22 -15.38
C PHE A 792 6.11 8.96 -16.09
N ARG A 793 7.36 8.52 -15.92
CA ARG A 793 8.54 9.12 -16.56
C ARG A 793 8.98 8.34 -17.80
N ARG A 794 8.16 8.31 -18.86
CA ARG A 794 8.44 7.46 -20.06
C ARG A 794 9.05 8.21 -21.25
N ILE A 795 9.15 9.53 -21.25
CA ILE A 795 9.86 10.29 -22.31
C ILE A 795 11.34 9.90 -22.34
N ASN A 796 11.80 9.33 -23.47
CA ASN A 796 13.18 8.95 -23.74
C ASN A 796 13.94 10.05 -24.52
N THR A 797 13.30 10.65 -25.51
CA THR A 797 13.83 11.82 -26.24
C THR A 797 12.69 12.69 -26.70
N LEU A 798 12.86 14.01 -26.69
CA LEU A 798 11.87 14.95 -27.22
C LEU A 798 12.52 15.87 -28.25
N GLN A 799 11.92 15.96 -29.44
CA GLN A 799 12.29 16.88 -30.51
C GLN A 799 11.14 17.82 -30.79
N ALA A 800 11.41 19.12 -30.87
CA ALA A 800 10.42 20.16 -31.04
C ALA A 800 10.83 21.09 -32.19
N GLY A 801 9.89 21.41 -33.08
CA GLY A 801 10.10 22.38 -34.16
C GLY A 801 8.81 22.66 -34.94
N ASN A 802 8.71 23.86 -35.51
CA ASN A 802 7.59 24.27 -36.38
C ASN A 802 6.19 24.08 -35.75
N GLY A 803 6.06 24.35 -34.45
CA GLY A 803 4.80 24.17 -33.72
C GLY A 803 4.36 22.71 -33.54
N GLN A 804 5.31 21.77 -33.61
CA GLN A 804 5.10 20.33 -33.46
C GLN A 804 6.16 19.71 -32.55
N VAL A 805 5.83 18.59 -31.91
CA VAL A 805 6.73 17.80 -31.07
C VAL A 805 6.67 16.34 -31.50
N LEU A 806 7.83 15.71 -31.61
CA LEU A 806 7.98 14.27 -31.73
C LEU A 806 8.74 13.75 -30.50
N ALA A 807 8.09 12.94 -29.69
CA ALA A 807 8.68 12.31 -28.51
C ALA A 807 8.80 10.80 -28.69
N SER A 808 9.97 10.25 -28.40
CA SER A 808 10.14 8.80 -28.23
C SER A 808 9.83 8.45 -26.78
N LEU A 809 8.96 7.46 -26.60
CA LEU A 809 8.51 6.97 -25.31
C LEU A 809 9.05 5.56 -25.07
N LEU A 810 9.60 5.32 -23.89
CA LEU A 810 9.93 3.99 -23.39
C LEU A 810 8.66 3.14 -23.33
N ARG A 811 8.82 1.80 -23.38
CA ARG A 811 7.68 0.88 -23.20
C ARG A 811 6.93 1.20 -21.90
N GLY A 812 5.61 1.14 -21.93
CA GLY A 812 4.80 1.23 -20.73
C GLY A 812 5.08 0.04 -19.81
N GLU A 813 5.17 0.28 -18.50
CA GLU A 813 5.02 -0.83 -17.54
C GLU A 813 3.60 -1.36 -17.67
N GLN A 814 3.43 -2.69 -17.71
CA GLN A 814 2.10 -3.28 -17.82
C GLN A 814 1.33 -3.03 -16.52
N ALA A 815 0.47 -2.02 -16.52
CA ALA A 815 -0.59 -1.90 -15.53
C ALA A 815 -1.54 -3.11 -15.74
N PRO A 816 -1.64 -4.06 -14.78
CA PRO A 816 -2.38 -5.30 -15.01
C PRO A 816 -3.84 -5.03 -15.38
N GLY A 817 -4.25 -5.41 -16.58
CA GLY A 817 -5.64 -5.29 -17.04
C GLY A 817 -6.05 -3.94 -17.64
N CYS A 818 -5.15 -2.95 -17.77
CA CYS A 818 -5.45 -1.68 -18.45
C CYS A 818 -5.04 -1.74 -19.93
N GLU A 819 -5.96 -1.46 -20.85
CA GLU A 819 -5.65 -1.40 -22.30
C GLU A 819 -5.07 -0.05 -22.73
N LEU A 820 -5.41 1.02 -22.01
CA LEU A 820 -4.82 2.36 -22.15
C LEU A 820 -3.88 2.61 -20.97
N PRO A 821 -2.55 2.33 -21.07
CA PRO A 821 -1.64 2.40 -19.92
C PRO A 821 -1.46 3.85 -19.45
N PRO A 822 -1.91 4.23 -18.23
CA PRO A 822 -1.93 5.64 -17.82
C PRO A 822 -0.54 6.30 -17.83
N GLY A 823 0.53 5.61 -17.43
CA GLY A 823 1.88 6.18 -17.41
C GLY A 823 2.44 6.53 -18.81
N LEU A 824 2.15 5.68 -19.81
CA LEU A 824 2.57 5.92 -21.20
C LEU A 824 1.74 7.04 -21.84
N LEU A 825 0.42 7.02 -21.67
CA LEU A 825 -0.47 8.03 -22.23
C LEU A 825 -0.22 9.41 -21.60
N ASP A 826 0.02 9.45 -20.28
CA ASP A 826 0.36 10.71 -19.60
C ASP A 826 1.71 11.24 -20.09
N SER A 827 2.70 10.36 -20.33
CA SER A 827 3.98 10.77 -20.94
C SER A 827 3.81 11.35 -22.36
N ALA A 828 2.82 10.87 -23.13
CA ALA A 828 2.47 11.47 -24.42
C ALA A 828 1.84 12.87 -24.24
N LEU A 829 1.01 13.07 -23.22
CA LEU A 829 0.49 14.40 -22.86
C LEU A 829 1.61 15.33 -22.37
N GLN A 830 2.55 14.82 -21.57
CA GLN A 830 3.71 15.56 -21.08
C GLN A 830 4.56 16.10 -22.24
N ALA A 831 4.68 15.34 -23.35
CA ALA A 831 5.39 15.79 -24.55
C ALA A 831 4.81 17.08 -25.16
N ALA A 832 3.52 17.39 -24.93
CA ALA A 832 2.92 18.64 -25.36
C ALA A 832 3.61 19.88 -24.79
N LEU A 833 4.30 19.77 -23.64
CA LEU A 833 5.06 20.89 -23.07
C LEU A 833 6.20 21.34 -23.98
N GLY A 834 6.73 20.45 -24.82
CA GLY A 834 7.72 20.81 -25.84
C GLY A 834 7.26 21.94 -26.77
N LEU A 835 5.95 22.08 -27.01
CA LEU A 835 5.39 23.19 -27.79
C LEU A 835 5.51 24.54 -27.08
N ALA A 836 5.39 24.55 -25.75
CA ALA A 836 5.54 25.77 -24.96
C ALA A 836 7.00 26.25 -24.87
N LEU A 837 7.97 25.34 -25.03
CA LEU A 837 9.40 25.64 -25.00
C LEU A 837 9.92 26.25 -26.31
N LEU A 838 9.17 26.13 -27.42
CA LEU A 838 9.48 26.74 -28.72
C LEU A 838 9.03 28.20 -28.85
N GLU A 839 8.18 28.71 -27.94
CA GLU A 839 7.77 30.11 -27.94
C GLU A 839 8.91 31.01 -27.41
N PRO A 840 9.22 32.16 -28.03
CA PRO A 840 10.25 33.08 -27.53
C PRO A 840 9.91 33.51 -26.10
N LEU A 841 10.87 33.36 -25.18
CA LEU A 841 10.81 33.75 -23.77
C LEU A 841 10.36 35.21 -23.60
N GLN A 842 9.05 35.45 -23.60
CA GLN A 842 8.47 36.65 -23.02
C GLN A 842 8.48 36.49 -21.50
N ALA A 843 9.16 37.42 -20.86
CA ALA A 843 9.44 37.47 -19.44
C ALA A 843 8.24 37.14 -18.54
N GLN A 844 8.52 36.37 -17.49
CA GLN A 844 7.69 36.21 -16.28
C GLN A 844 6.28 35.61 -16.46
N ARG A 845 6.19 34.33 -16.85
CA ARG A 845 4.99 33.53 -16.56
C ARG A 845 5.23 32.69 -15.32
N GLU A 846 4.41 32.89 -14.28
CA GLU A 846 4.32 31.99 -13.12
C GLU A 846 4.12 30.55 -13.61
N HIS A 847 5.03 29.66 -13.22
CA HIS A 847 5.05 28.25 -13.60
C HIS A 847 3.96 27.48 -12.85
N GLN A 848 2.71 27.56 -13.34
CA GLN A 848 1.59 26.80 -12.80
C GLN A 848 1.42 25.47 -13.56
N PRO A 849 1.07 24.36 -12.88
CA PRO A 849 0.87 23.08 -13.53
C PRO A 849 -0.33 23.13 -14.47
N LEU A 850 -0.21 22.53 -15.66
CA LEU A 850 -1.30 22.36 -16.61
C LEU A 850 -1.95 20.99 -16.40
N VAL A 851 -3.27 20.96 -16.21
CA VAL A 851 -4.06 19.73 -16.06
C VAL A 851 -5.07 19.56 -17.21
N PRO A 852 -5.43 18.32 -17.57
CA PRO A 852 -6.48 18.05 -18.57
C PRO A 852 -7.79 18.76 -18.27
N PHE A 853 -8.45 19.29 -19.30
CA PHE A 853 -9.72 20.01 -19.19
C PHE A 853 -10.81 19.42 -20.11
N ALA A 854 -10.53 19.29 -21.40
CA ALA A 854 -11.47 18.67 -22.35
C ALA A 854 -10.73 17.94 -23.47
N LEU A 855 -11.38 16.93 -24.03
CA LEU A 855 -10.92 16.13 -25.17
C LEU A 855 -12.12 15.82 -26.07
N ASP A 856 -12.03 16.19 -27.34
CA ASP A 856 -13.13 16.00 -28.28
C ASP A 856 -13.34 14.53 -28.62
N ARG A 857 -12.24 13.79 -28.87
CA ARG A 857 -12.33 12.41 -29.30
C ARG A 857 -11.05 11.61 -29.02
N VAL A 858 -11.26 10.35 -28.66
CA VAL A 858 -10.27 9.26 -28.62
C VAL A 858 -10.59 8.33 -29.79
N VAL A 859 -9.63 8.15 -30.70
CA VAL A 859 -9.73 7.19 -31.80
C VAL A 859 -8.76 6.05 -31.53
N LEU A 860 -9.27 4.83 -31.40
CA LEU A 860 -8.49 3.64 -31.10
C LEU A 860 -8.04 2.95 -32.40
N GLY A 861 -6.75 2.62 -32.46
CA GLY A 861 -6.13 1.79 -33.49
C GLY A 861 -5.69 0.44 -32.91
N GLU A 862 -4.47 0.01 -33.25
CA GLU A 862 -3.91 -1.25 -32.72
C GLU A 862 -3.32 -1.02 -31.30
N LEU A 863 -4.12 -1.23 -30.25
CA LEU A 863 -3.71 -0.98 -28.86
C LEU A 863 -2.55 -1.86 -28.38
N ASP A 864 -2.35 -3.03 -28.98
CA ASP A 864 -1.19 -3.89 -28.69
C ASP A 864 0.17 -3.21 -28.94
N LEU A 865 0.19 -2.19 -29.81
CA LEU A 865 1.40 -1.40 -30.07
C LEU A 865 1.85 -0.60 -28.83
N LEU A 866 0.94 -0.28 -27.89
CA LEU A 866 1.28 0.39 -26.62
C LEU A 866 2.10 -0.49 -25.66
N LYS A 867 2.24 -1.80 -25.94
CA LYS A 867 3.05 -2.75 -25.17
C LYS A 867 4.55 -2.67 -25.52
N GLN A 868 4.91 -1.87 -26.52
CA GLN A 868 6.27 -1.69 -27.03
C GLN A 868 6.71 -0.22 -26.84
N PRO A 869 7.99 0.13 -27.07
CA PRO A 869 8.39 1.53 -27.20
C PRO A 869 7.59 2.23 -28.31
N CYS A 870 7.15 3.47 -28.06
CA CYS A 870 6.28 4.21 -28.98
C CYS A 870 6.89 5.56 -29.37
N GLN A 871 6.33 6.17 -30.41
CA GLN A 871 6.52 7.57 -30.77
C GLN A 871 5.20 8.32 -30.53
N ALA A 872 5.28 9.51 -29.95
CA ALA A 872 4.18 10.43 -29.76
C ALA A 872 4.40 11.70 -30.59
N TRP A 873 3.50 11.96 -31.53
CA TRP A 873 3.51 13.18 -32.34
C TRP A 873 2.43 14.13 -31.85
N VAL A 874 2.83 15.31 -31.40
CA VAL A 874 1.96 16.34 -30.81
C VAL A 874 1.98 17.61 -31.65
N ARG A 875 0.82 18.18 -31.90
CA ARG A 875 0.65 19.39 -32.72
C ARG A 875 -0.56 20.20 -32.28
N TYR A 876 -0.58 21.49 -32.62
CA TYR A 876 -1.79 22.29 -32.51
C TYR A 876 -2.90 21.74 -33.42
N SER A 877 -4.12 21.65 -32.89
CA SER A 877 -5.27 21.24 -33.68
C SER A 877 -5.63 22.32 -34.71
N ALA A 878 -6.31 21.93 -35.79
CA ALA A 878 -6.63 22.84 -36.90
C ALA A 878 -7.51 24.03 -36.48
N ASP A 879 -8.31 23.87 -35.44
CA ASP A 879 -9.19 24.89 -34.87
C ASP A 879 -8.58 25.61 -33.63
N HIS A 880 -7.27 25.43 -33.40
CA HIS A 880 -6.57 26.10 -32.30
C HIS A 880 -6.69 27.63 -32.40
N GLN A 881 -7.16 28.26 -31.32
CA GLN A 881 -7.24 29.71 -31.17
C GLN A 881 -6.23 30.20 -30.12
N PRO A 882 -5.13 30.85 -30.54
CA PRO A 882 -4.11 31.37 -29.63
C PRO A 882 -4.71 32.32 -28.58
N GLY A 883 -4.32 32.14 -27.31
CA GLY A 883 -4.69 33.03 -26.21
C GLY A 883 -6.03 32.76 -25.51
N ARG A 884 -6.85 31.81 -26.00
CA ARG A 884 -8.13 31.43 -25.36
C ARG A 884 -8.06 30.05 -24.70
N ILE A 885 -7.79 28.99 -25.47
CA ILE A 885 -7.55 27.62 -24.99
C ILE A 885 -6.54 26.96 -25.96
N ASN A 886 -5.45 26.41 -25.43
CA ASN A 886 -4.51 25.63 -26.23
C ASN A 886 -5.13 24.26 -26.52
N LYS A 887 -5.31 23.94 -27.81
CA LYS A 887 -5.98 22.73 -28.28
C LYS A 887 -5.03 21.95 -29.17
N LEU A 888 -4.83 20.69 -28.85
CA LEU A 888 -3.77 19.85 -29.38
C LEU A 888 -4.32 18.54 -29.90
N ASP A 889 -3.71 18.04 -30.97
CA ASP A 889 -3.90 16.67 -31.45
C ASP A 889 -2.63 15.86 -31.14
N LEU A 890 -2.82 14.62 -30.67
CA LEU A 890 -1.74 13.70 -30.35
C LEU A 890 -1.98 12.36 -31.05
N ASP A 891 -0.93 11.84 -31.67
CA ASP A 891 -0.89 10.49 -32.24
C ASP A 891 0.19 9.68 -31.53
N ILE A 892 -0.15 8.48 -31.06
CA ILE A 892 0.79 7.51 -30.50
C ILE A 892 0.91 6.34 -31.47
N CYS A 893 2.13 6.06 -31.93
CA CYS A 893 2.43 5.03 -32.93
C CYS A 893 3.68 4.23 -32.58
N ASP A 894 3.91 3.12 -33.28
CA ASP A 894 5.16 2.37 -33.20
C ASP A 894 6.29 3.03 -34.05
N GLU A 895 7.45 2.37 -34.12
CA GLU A 895 8.60 2.82 -34.92
C GLU A 895 8.37 2.77 -36.44
N GLN A 896 7.34 2.06 -36.90
CA GLN A 896 6.95 2.02 -38.32
C GLN A 896 5.83 3.04 -38.64
N GLY A 897 5.39 3.83 -37.66
CA GLY A 897 4.35 4.84 -37.81
C GLY A 897 2.92 4.29 -37.71
N ARG A 898 2.70 3.00 -37.39
CA ARG A 898 1.36 2.44 -37.20
C ARG A 898 0.74 2.99 -35.92
N ILE A 899 -0.45 3.57 -36.03
CA ILE A 899 -1.07 4.34 -34.96
C ILE A 899 -1.84 3.40 -34.02
N ALA A 900 -1.47 3.45 -32.73
CA ALA A 900 -2.15 2.74 -31.66
C ALA A 900 -3.38 3.51 -31.16
N LEU A 901 -3.23 4.84 -31.04
CA LEU A 901 -4.20 5.73 -30.42
C LEU A 901 -4.02 7.16 -30.95
N ARG A 902 -5.13 7.85 -31.21
CA ARG A 902 -5.18 9.28 -31.49
C ARG A 902 -6.08 10.01 -30.48
N LEU A 903 -5.56 11.11 -29.92
CA LEU A 903 -6.30 12.06 -29.09
C LEU A 903 -6.52 13.33 -29.92
N GLN A 904 -7.78 13.69 -30.18
CA GLN A 904 -8.12 14.89 -30.95
C GLN A 904 -8.73 15.96 -30.06
N GLY A 905 -8.28 17.19 -30.25
CA GLY A 905 -8.82 18.34 -29.55
C GLY A 905 -8.56 18.34 -28.05
N PHE A 906 -7.44 17.76 -27.61
CA PHE A 906 -7.02 17.79 -26.21
C PHE A 906 -6.72 19.22 -25.77
N SER A 907 -7.30 19.64 -24.65
CA SER A 907 -7.10 20.95 -24.05
C SER A 907 -6.76 20.85 -22.57
N SER A 908 -5.89 21.73 -22.11
CA SER A 908 -5.44 21.82 -20.72
C SER A 908 -5.72 23.19 -20.10
N ARG A 909 -5.83 23.23 -18.78
CA ARG A 909 -6.01 24.46 -17.97
C ARG A 909 -4.94 24.54 -16.89
N LYS A 910 -4.60 25.75 -16.45
CA LYS A 910 -3.69 25.97 -15.33
C LYS A 910 -4.37 25.61 -14.01
N LEU A 911 -3.69 24.85 -13.16
CA LEU A 911 -4.11 24.49 -11.81
C LEU A 911 -3.54 25.53 -10.83
N ALA A 912 -4.40 26.33 -10.21
CA ALA A 912 -4.00 27.37 -9.28
C ALA A 912 -3.26 26.79 -8.04
N ALA A 913 -2.20 27.48 -7.60
CA ALA A 913 -1.47 27.16 -6.37
C ALA A 913 -2.17 27.79 -5.15
N ALA A 914 -2.33 27.01 -4.08
CA ALA A 914 -3.06 27.33 -2.84
C ALA A 914 -4.59 27.50 -3.02
N PRO A 915 -5.42 27.25 -1.97
CA PRO A 915 -6.82 27.64 -2.04
C PRO A 915 -6.84 29.14 -2.31
N PRO A 916 -7.58 29.61 -3.33
CA PRO A 916 -7.67 31.03 -3.57
C PRO A 916 -8.11 31.70 -2.28
N SER A 917 -7.48 32.82 -1.93
CA SER A 917 -8.14 33.80 -1.07
C SER A 917 -9.57 33.92 -1.57
N MET A 918 -10.57 33.69 -0.71
CA MET A 918 -11.98 33.67 -1.09
C MET A 918 -12.28 34.85 -2.03
N LEU A 919 -12.51 34.55 -3.31
CA LEU A 919 -12.80 35.57 -4.31
C LEU A 919 -14.25 35.99 -4.12
N ALA A 920 -14.46 37.11 -3.45
CA ALA A 920 -15.78 37.72 -3.34
C ALA A 920 -15.96 38.73 -4.48
N MET A 921 -17.09 38.63 -5.18
CA MET A 921 -17.45 39.53 -6.27
C MET A 921 -18.79 40.18 -5.94
N THR A 922 -18.95 41.46 -6.29
CA THR A 922 -20.23 42.17 -6.19
C THR A 922 -20.69 42.66 -7.56
N PRO A 923 -21.99 42.63 -7.87
CA PRO A 923 -22.50 43.14 -9.14
C PRO A 923 -22.42 44.67 -9.15
N VAL A 924 -21.88 45.23 -10.25
CA VAL A 924 -21.77 46.67 -10.48
C VAL A 924 -22.23 47.04 -11.87
N TRP A 925 -22.91 48.18 -11.99
CA TRP A 925 -23.27 48.77 -13.27
C TRP A 925 -22.19 49.73 -13.71
N ARG A 926 -21.70 49.58 -14.95
CA ARG A 926 -20.66 50.44 -15.52
C ARG A 926 -21.16 51.09 -16.80
N ASP A 927 -20.81 52.36 -16.98
CA ASP A 927 -21.03 53.06 -18.24
C ASP A 927 -20.23 52.39 -19.35
N LYS A 928 -20.90 52.02 -20.44
CA LYS A 928 -20.25 51.35 -21.57
C LYS A 928 -20.93 51.75 -22.88
N ALA A 929 -20.21 52.56 -23.66
CA ALA A 929 -20.59 52.93 -25.02
C ALA A 929 -20.63 51.71 -25.95
N LEU A 930 -21.38 51.82 -27.06
CA LEU A 930 -21.40 50.83 -28.13
C LEU A 930 -20.04 50.80 -28.84
N ILE A 931 -19.61 49.61 -29.27
CA ILE A 931 -18.34 49.41 -30.00
C ILE A 931 -18.67 48.93 -31.42
N ASP A 932 -17.94 49.41 -32.43
CA ASP A 932 -18.18 49.17 -33.85
C ASP A 932 -16.97 48.45 -34.52
N PRO A 933 -17.07 47.21 -35.06
CA PRO A 933 -18.09 46.18 -34.84
C PRO A 933 -17.54 44.78 -34.42
N PRO A 934 -18.29 44.00 -33.61
CA PRO A 934 -18.25 42.54 -33.62
C PRO A 934 -19.19 41.97 -34.70
N GLN A 935 -18.69 41.17 -35.65
CA GLN A 935 -19.56 40.51 -36.64
C GLN A 935 -20.18 39.21 -36.09
N ARG A 936 -21.21 39.34 -35.25
CA ARG A 936 -22.08 38.21 -34.91
C ARG A 936 -23.03 37.95 -36.10
N SER A 937 -22.84 36.82 -36.80
CA SER A 937 -23.75 36.40 -37.87
C SER A 937 -25.00 35.76 -37.25
N LEU A 938 -26.06 36.56 -37.09
CA LEU A 938 -27.34 36.11 -36.53
C LEU A 938 -28.36 35.96 -37.65
N ALA A 939 -28.96 34.78 -37.78
CA ALA A 939 -30.04 34.57 -38.74
C ALA A 939 -31.36 35.22 -38.27
N ARG A 940 -31.58 35.24 -36.94
CA ARG A 940 -32.82 35.72 -36.32
C ARG A 940 -32.57 36.46 -35.00
N GLN A 941 -33.32 37.54 -34.78
CA GLN A 941 -33.37 38.31 -33.53
C GLN A 941 -34.81 38.29 -33.02
N LEU A 942 -35.02 37.63 -31.88
CA LEU A 942 -36.28 37.51 -31.17
C LEU A 942 -36.31 38.47 -29.98
N ILE A 943 -37.27 39.37 -29.95
CA ILE A 943 -37.39 40.41 -28.93
C ILE A 943 -38.66 40.14 -28.12
N VAL A 944 -38.49 39.92 -26.82
CA VAL A 944 -39.56 39.65 -25.87
C VAL A 944 -39.80 40.90 -25.04
N LEU A 945 -40.93 41.57 -25.23
CA LEU A 945 -41.21 42.87 -24.61
C LEU A 945 -42.12 42.73 -23.39
N ALA A 946 -41.63 43.12 -22.21
CA ALA A 946 -42.42 43.20 -20.99
C ALA A 946 -43.14 44.56 -20.91
N GLY A 947 -44.46 44.56 -20.72
CA GLY A 947 -45.23 45.77 -20.39
C GLY A 947 -45.81 46.58 -21.56
N ALA A 948 -45.80 46.09 -22.81
CA ALA A 948 -46.33 46.82 -23.98
C ALA A 948 -47.75 46.39 -24.40
N GLN A 949 -48.52 47.32 -24.97
CA GLN A 949 -49.80 47.01 -25.64
C GLN A 949 -49.56 46.54 -27.09
N SER A 950 -50.40 45.62 -27.56
CA SER A 950 -50.22 44.91 -28.84
C SER A 950 -50.22 45.82 -30.09
N GLN A 951 -50.86 46.99 -30.03
CA GLN A 951 -51.05 47.88 -31.19
C GLN A 951 -49.77 48.62 -31.63
N ASP A 952 -48.75 48.72 -30.78
CA ASP A 952 -47.46 49.39 -31.11
C ASP A 952 -46.36 48.42 -31.57
N LEU A 953 -46.59 47.10 -31.49
CA LEU A 953 -45.58 46.07 -31.78
C LEU A 953 -45.28 45.93 -33.27
N ASP A 954 -46.29 46.05 -34.14
CA ASP A 954 -46.11 45.96 -35.60
C ASP A 954 -45.26 47.12 -36.12
N LEU A 955 -45.54 48.33 -35.65
CA LEU A 955 -44.76 49.53 -36.00
C LEU A 955 -43.33 49.42 -35.48
N LEU A 956 -43.14 48.94 -34.25
CA LEU A 956 -41.81 48.71 -33.69
C LEU A 956 -41.04 47.64 -34.48
N THR A 957 -41.71 46.55 -34.88
CA THR A 957 -41.12 45.49 -35.71
C THR A 957 -40.69 46.04 -37.07
N GLN A 958 -41.55 46.82 -37.73
CA GLN A 958 -41.22 47.47 -39.02
C GLN A 958 -40.01 48.41 -38.88
N ARG A 959 -39.95 49.22 -37.83
CA ARG A 959 -38.83 50.14 -37.58
C ARG A 959 -37.52 49.40 -37.31
N CYS A 960 -37.54 48.36 -36.47
CA CYS A 960 -36.36 47.53 -36.23
C CYS A 960 -35.91 46.79 -37.50
N GLN A 961 -36.85 46.25 -38.29
CA GLN A 961 -36.55 45.56 -39.55
C GLN A 961 -35.94 46.51 -40.59
N ALA A 962 -36.45 47.75 -40.68
CA ALA A 962 -35.90 48.77 -41.57
C ALA A 962 -34.44 49.13 -41.24
N LEU A 963 -34.07 49.13 -39.96
CA LEU A 963 -32.70 49.41 -39.50
C LEU A 963 -31.71 48.29 -39.87
N VAL A 964 -32.15 47.03 -39.87
CA VAL A 964 -31.26 45.87 -40.16
C VAL A 964 -31.28 45.42 -41.62
N GLY A 965 -32.30 45.82 -42.40
CA GLY A 965 -32.48 45.39 -43.79
C GLY A 965 -32.63 43.86 -43.90
N ASN A 966 -32.04 43.27 -44.95
CA ASN A 966 -32.09 41.82 -45.20
C ASN A 966 -31.03 41.02 -44.42
N ARG A 967 -30.28 41.65 -43.50
CA ARG A 967 -29.16 41.01 -42.80
C ARG A 967 -29.62 39.99 -41.76
N ARG A 968 -30.80 40.19 -41.16
CA ARG A 968 -31.41 39.31 -40.16
C ARG A 968 -32.92 39.53 -40.04
N GLN A 969 -33.65 38.51 -39.61
CA GLN A 969 -35.10 38.62 -39.35
C GLN A 969 -35.38 39.09 -37.92
N ILE A 970 -36.21 40.13 -37.76
CA ILE A 970 -36.68 40.61 -36.46
C ILE A 970 -38.06 40.02 -36.17
N HIS A 971 -38.24 39.44 -34.98
CA HIS A 971 -39.54 39.03 -34.47
C HIS A 971 -39.74 39.61 -33.07
N ILE A 972 -40.83 40.33 -32.84
CA ILE A 972 -41.15 40.93 -31.54
C ILE A 972 -42.42 40.27 -30.99
N VAL A 973 -42.34 39.77 -29.76
CA VAL A 973 -43.45 39.14 -29.05
C VAL A 973 -43.64 39.79 -27.68
N PRO A 974 -44.89 40.02 -27.23
CA PRO A 974 -45.14 40.50 -25.86
C PRO A 974 -45.00 39.35 -24.86
N LEU A 975 -44.59 39.64 -23.63
CA LEU A 975 -44.77 38.69 -22.52
C LEU A 975 -46.25 38.48 -22.23
N PRO A 976 -46.68 37.26 -21.88
CA PRO A 976 -48.06 36.99 -21.51
C PRO A 976 -48.43 37.75 -20.22
N VAL A 977 -49.68 38.20 -20.14
CA VAL A 977 -50.25 38.80 -18.92
C VAL A 977 -50.38 37.70 -17.87
N VAL A 978 -49.75 37.91 -16.71
CA VAL A 978 -49.75 36.97 -15.58
C VAL A 978 -50.26 37.65 -14.30
N THR A 979 -50.54 36.84 -13.27
CA THR A 979 -50.97 37.33 -11.95
C THR A 979 -49.92 38.25 -11.33
N GLN A 980 -50.35 39.17 -10.46
CA GLN A 980 -49.40 40.02 -9.70
C GLN A 980 -48.60 39.24 -8.65
N ASP A 981 -49.03 38.02 -8.28
CA ASP A 981 -48.31 37.17 -7.34
C ASP A 981 -47.09 36.50 -8.01
N PRO A 982 -45.84 36.77 -7.55
CA PRO A 982 -44.64 36.23 -8.19
C PRO A 982 -44.55 34.70 -8.16
N ALA A 983 -45.06 34.07 -7.10
CA ALA A 983 -45.01 32.61 -6.94
C ALA A 983 -45.83 31.88 -8.03
N SER A 984 -46.91 32.52 -8.49
CA SER A 984 -47.75 32.01 -9.57
C SER A 984 -47.31 32.50 -10.96
N ALA A 985 -46.79 33.73 -11.04
CA ALA A 985 -46.38 34.36 -12.30
C ALA A 985 -45.10 33.75 -12.90
N LEU A 986 -44.09 33.49 -12.06
CA LEU A 986 -42.77 33.09 -12.54
C LEU A 986 -42.76 31.70 -13.23
N PRO A 987 -43.43 30.65 -12.72
CA PRO A 987 -43.54 29.38 -13.43
C PRO A 987 -44.22 29.50 -14.80
N ALA A 988 -45.28 30.33 -14.90
CA ALA A 988 -45.99 30.54 -16.15
C ALA A 988 -45.12 31.25 -17.20
N LEU A 989 -44.40 32.29 -16.78
CA LEU A 989 -43.45 33.00 -17.65
C LEU A 989 -42.27 32.13 -18.05
N ALA A 990 -41.77 31.29 -17.14
CA ALA A 990 -40.70 30.33 -17.44
C ALA A 990 -41.15 29.33 -18.51
N GLY A 991 -42.34 28.76 -18.38
CA GLY A 991 -42.93 27.87 -19.39
C GLY A 991 -43.04 28.54 -20.77
N PHE A 992 -43.52 29.79 -20.81
CA PHE A 992 -43.59 30.57 -22.05
C PHE A 992 -42.20 30.77 -22.69
N VAL A 993 -41.19 31.15 -21.89
CA VAL A 993 -39.83 31.37 -22.39
C VAL A 993 -39.20 30.07 -22.90
N ILE A 994 -39.43 28.93 -22.22
CA ILE A 994 -38.95 27.62 -22.65
C ILE A 994 -39.57 27.25 -24.01
N GLU A 995 -40.89 27.38 -24.16
CA GLU A 995 -41.59 27.10 -25.41
C GLU A 995 -41.09 28.00 -26.56
N LEU A 996 -40.87 29.28 -26.26
CA LEU A 996 -40.38 30.27 -27.21
C LEU A 996 -38.97 29.92 -27.72
N VAL A 997 -38.09 29.55 -26.80
CA VAL A 997 -36.71 29.14 -27.09
C VAL A 997 -36.68 27.83 -27.88
N GLN A 998 -37.50 26.84 -27.52
CA GLN A 998 -37.59 25.55 -28.25
C GLN A 998 -38.04 25.71 -29.71
N LYS A 999 -38.83 26.75 -30.01
CA LYS A 999 -39.29 27.07 -31.37
C LYS A 999 -38.31 27.95 -32.15
N SER A 1000 -37.19 28.34 -31.55
CA SER A 1000 -36.17 29.18 -32.17
C SER A 1000 -35.09 28.30 -32.82
N PRO A 1001 -34.65 28.60 -34.07
CA PRO A 1001 -33.56 27.87 -34.70
C PRO A 1001 -32.21 28.20 -34.05
N ALA A 1002 -31.26 27.26 -34.13
CA ALA A 1002 -29.84 27.53 -33.88
C ALA A 1002 -29.39 28.74 -34.74
N ASN A 1003 -28.61 29.67 -34.18
CA ASN A 1003 -28.31 31.02 -34.71
C ASN A 1003 -29.33 32.13 -34.40
N SER A 1004 -30.11 31.98 -33.32
CA SER A 1004 -31.03 33.01 -32.82
C SER A 1004 -30.49 33.78 -31.60
N LEU A 1005 -30.68 35.10 -31.58
CA LEU A 1005 -30.56 35.93 -30.37
C LEU A 1005 -31.94 36.14 -29.75
N VAL A 1006 -32.07 35.94 -28.43
CA VAL A 1006 -33.27 36.32 -27.67
C VAL A 1006 -32.97 37.51 -26.77
N GLN A 1007 -33.69 38.61 -26.96
CA GLN A 1007 -33.60 39.82 -26.15
C GLN A 1007 -34.86 39.98 -25.29
N LEU A 1008 -34.70 40.02 -23.98
CA LEU A 1008 -35.75 40.39 -23.04
C LEU A 1008 -35.70 41.89 -22.77
N VAL A 1009 -36.75 42.62 -23.10
CA VAL A 1009 -36.81 44.08 -22.94
C VAL A 1009 -37.77 44.42 -21.82
N LEU A 1010 -37.27 45.10 -20.80
CA LEU A 1010 -37.98 45.43 -19.58
C LEU A 1010 -38.23 46.94 -19.50
N ALA A 1011 -39.45 47.37 -19.81
CA ALA A 1011 -39.88 48.76 -19.68
C ALA A 1011 -40.67 48.95 -18.37
N ASP A 1012 -40.33 49.99 -17.62
CA ASP A 1012 -41.02 50.46 -16.40
C ASP A 1012 -41.37 49.39 -15.34
N LEU A 1013 -40.45 49.20 -14.39
CA LEU A 1013 -40.40 48.00 -13.52
C LEU A 1013 -40.94 48.18 -12.09
N GLU A 1014 -41.72 49.21 -11.79
CA GLU A 1014 -42.03 49.60 -10.40
C GLU A 1014 -42.60 48.48 -9.49
N HIS A 1015 -43.34 47.50 -10.04
CA HIS A 1015 -44.06 46.49 -9.24
C HIS A 1015 -43.73 45.01 -9.56
N ALA A 1016 -43.09 44.71 -10.69
CA ALA A 1016 -42.81 43.32 -11.13
C ALA A 1016 -41.35 43.09 -11.56
N GLY A 1017 -40.45 44.05 -11.28
CA GLY A 1017 -39.02 44.01 -11.64
C GLY A 1017 -38.31 42.68 -11.39
N PRO A 1018 -38.37 42.11 -10.17
CA PRO A 1018 -37.66 40.86 -9.87
C PRO A 1018 -38.11 39.65 -10.68
N VAL A 1019 -39.41 39.57 -11.00
CA VAL A 1019 -39.97 38.46 -11.79
C VAL A 1019 -39.40 38.49 -13.19
N PHE A 1020 -39.51 39.63 -13.87
CA PHE A 1020 -39.07 39.72 -15.26
C PHE A 1020 -37.56 39.69 -15.40
N ALA A 1021 -36.81 40.38 -14.55
CA ALA A 1021 -35.35 40.39 -14.61
C ALA A 1021 -34.74 39.00 -14.39
N SER A 1022 -35.36 38.16 -13.55
CA SER A 1022 -34.87 36.80 -13.28
C SER A 1022 -34.92 35.88 -14.51
N LEU A 1023 -35.81 36.12 -15.48
CA LEU A 1023 -35.95 35.30 -16.70
C LEU A 1023 -34.67 35.27 -17.56
N LEU A 1024 -33.79 36.26 -17.42
CA LEU A 1024 -32.49 36.25 -18.09
C LEU A 1024 -31.67 35.00 -17.70
N ALA A 1025 -31.75 34.52 -16.46
CA ALA A 1025 -31.01 33.34 -16.02
C ALA A 1025 -31.46 32.08 -16.78
N LEU A 1026 -32.76 31.98 -17.10
CA LEU A 1026 -33.32 30.91 -17.91
C LEU A 1026 -32.83 30.99 -19.37
N LEU A 1027 -32.79 32.19 -19.94
CA LEU A 1027 -32.24 32.41 -21.30
C LEU A 1027 -30.74 32.13 -21.37
N LYS A 1028 -29.98 32.44 -20.31
CA LYS A 1028 -28.56 32.08 -20.20
C LYS A 1028 -28.37 30.58 -20.17
N THR A 1029 -29.21 29.85 -19.44
CA THR A 1029 -29.20 28.38 -19.48
C THR A 1029 -29.56 27.86 -20.87
N ALA A 1030 -30.58 28.41 -21.53
CA ALA A 1030 -30.94 28.04 -22.91
C ALA A 1030 -29.78 28.25 -23.90
N LYS A 1031 -29.05 29.36 -23.75
CA LYS A 1031 -27.83 29.62 -24.52
C LYS A 1031 -26.76 28.57 -24.24
N ASN A 1032 -26.54 28.25 -22.97
CA ASN A 1032 -25.55 27.25 -22.57
C ASN A 1032 -25.95 25.81 -23.00
N GLU A 1033 -27.24 25.53 -23.21
CA GLU A 1033 -27.77 24.28 -23.77
C GLU A 1033 -27.81 24.26 -25.30
N GLY A 1034 -27.38 25.34 -25.97
CA GLY A 1034 -27.34 25.42 -27.43
C GLY A 1034 -28.71 25.59 -28.11
N LEU A 1035 -29.75 25.96 -27.36
CA LEU A 1035 -31.07 26.24 -27.93
C LEU A 1035 -31.12 27.60 -28.65
N ILE A 1036 -30.26 28.53 -28.22
CA ILE A 1036 -30.09 29.88 -28.81
C ILE A 1036 -28.61 30.26 -28.75
N ASP A 1037 -28.17 31.17 -29.62
CA ASP A 1037 -26.75 31.60 -29.70
C ASP A 1037 -26.41 32.71 -28.70
N ALA A 1038 -27.41 33.49 -28.32
CA ALA A 1038 -27.23 34.68 -27.53
C ALA A 1038 -28.49 35.01 -26.73
N ALA A 1039 -28.28 35.53 -25.53
CA ALA A 1039 -29.33 36.01 -24.64
C ALA A 1039 -28.96 37.40 -24.14
N GLN A 1040 -29.91 38.33 -24.16
CA GLN A 1040 -29.73 39.67 -23.58
C GLN A 1040 -30.96 40.09 -22.80
N CYS A 1041 -30.76 40.89 -21.76
CA CYS A 1041 -31.80 41.64 -21.07
C CYS A 1041 -31.48 43.14 -21.18
N ILE A 1042 -32.47 43.94 -21.59
CA ILE A 1042 -32.36 45.38 -21.74
C ILE A 1042 -33.40 46.05 -20.85
N GLU A 1043 -32.94 46.71 -19.78
CA GLU A 1043 -33.77 47.49 -18.86
C GLU A 1043 -33.87 48.95 -19.31
N LEU A 1044 -35.08 49.52 -19.34
CA LEU A 1044 -35.32 50.87 -19.86
C LEU A 1044 -35.99 51.76 -18.83
N GLN A 1045 -35.39 52.93 -18.59
CA GLN A 1045 -36.01 54.04 -17.88
C GLN A 1045 -36.44 55.11 -18.90
N GLY A 1046 -37.73 55.12 -19.26
CA GLY A 1046 -38.32 56.05 -20.24
C GLY A 1046 -38.66 55.40 -21.59
N SER A 1047 -38.85 56.23 -22.64
CA SER A 1047 -39.34 55.78 -23.95
C SER A 1047 -38.32 54.92 -24.71
N LEU A 1048 -38.76 53.73 -25.17
CA LEU A 1048 -37.98 52.80 -25.98
C LEU A 1048 -37.57 53.40 -27.34
N GLN A 1049 -36.27 53.31 -27.68
CA GLN A 1049 -35.76 53.63 -29.01
C GLN A 1049 -35.46 52.34 -29.80
N PRO A 1050 -35.99 52.16 -31.03
CA PRO A 1050 -35.73 50.96 -31.85
C PRO A 1050 -34.24 50.71 -32.10
N GLN A 1051 -33.46 51.80 -32.24
CA GLN A 1051 -32.01 51.75 -32.46
C GLN A 1051 -31.29 50.99 -31.35
N TRP A 1052 -31.69 51.16 -30.08
CA TRP A 1052 -31.05 50.48 -28.96
C TRP A 1052 -31.19 48.96 -29.01
N LEU A 1053 -32.30 48.44 -29.54
CA LEU A 1053 -32.52 46.99 -29.67
C LEU A 1053 -31.63 46.39 -30.75
N VAL A 1054 -31.49 47.11 -31.87
CA VAL A 1054 -30.70 46.70 -33.03
C VAL A 1054 -29.20 46.77 -32.75
N ASP A 1055 -28.74 47.82 -32.08
CA ASP A 1055 -27.33 48.02 -31.78
C ASP A 1055 -26.83 47.07 -30.69
N ASN A 1056 -27.62 46.86 -29.64
CA ASN A 1056 -27.25 45.92 -28.58
C ASN A 1056 -27.16 44.48 -29.10
N ALA A 1057 -27.94 44.10 -30.11
CA ALA A 1057 -27.86 42.77 -30.71
C ALA A 1057 -26.51 42.46 -31.37
N LEU A 1058 -25.70 43.49 -31.64
CA LEU A 1058 -24.34 43.35 -32.14
C LEU A 1058 -23.29 43.27 -31.02
N GLN A 1059 -23.69 43.51 -29.77
CA GLN A 1059 -22.81 43.48 -28.60
C GLN A 1059 -22.94 42.15 -27.87
N ASP A 1060 -21.89 41.72 -27.19
CA ASP A 1060 -21.91 40.53 -26.30
C ASP A 1060 -22.43 40.83 -24.90
N ASP A 1061 -22.88 42.06 -24.64
CA ASP A 1061 -23.37 42.48 -23.34
C ASP A 1061 -24.74 41.83 -23.02
N GLU A 1062 -24.78 40.97 -22.02
CA GLU A 1062 -25.97 40.15 -21.71
C GLU A 1062 -27.02 40.86 -20.82
N ARG A 1063 -26.60 41.84 -20.02
CA ARG A 1063 -27.51 42.63 -19.17
C ARG A 1063 -27.16 44.10 -19.27
N VAL A 1064 -28.04 44.85 -19.91
CA VAL A 1064 -27.88 46.25 -20.27
C VAL A 1064 -29.01 47.05 -19.64
N ARG A 1065 -28.74 48.28 -19.22
CA ARG A 1065 -29.77 49.23 -18.85
C ARG A 1065 -29.52 50.60 -19.47
N TYR A 1066 -30.60 51.30 -19.78
CA TYR A 1066 -30.57 52.71 -20.16
C TYR A 1066 -31.20 53.55 -19.07
N ARG A 1067 -30.42 54.46 -18.49
CA ARG A 1067 -30.86 55.46 -17.50
C ARG A 1067 -30.48 56.84 -17.99
N ASP A 1068 -31.44 57.76 -18.04
CA ASP A 1068 -31.25 59.12 -18.55
C ASP A 1068 -30.55 59.18 -19.93
N GLY A 1069 -30.84 58.19 -20.79
CA GLY A 1069 -30.24 58.05 -22.12
C GLY A 1069 -28.82 57.44 -22.13
N GLN A 1070 -28.21 57.15 -20.97
CA GLN A 1070 -26.88 56.55 -20.88
C GLN A 1070 -26.95 55.01 -20.80
N ARG A 1071 -26.11 54.35 -21.61
CA ARG A 1071 -25.99 52.89 -21.66
C ARG A 1071 -25.05 52.38 -20.57
N GLN A 1072 -25.58 51.52 -19.71
CA GLN A 1072 -24.82 50.84 -18.65
C GLN A 1072 -24.92 49.33 -18.81
N VAL A 1073 -23.85 48.62 -18.48
CA VAL A 1073 -23.79 47.16 -18.56
C VAL A 1073 -23.49 46.60 -17.17
N ALA A 1074 -24.18 45.52 -16.80
CA ALA A 1074 -23.92 44.81 -15.56
C ALA A 1074 -22.60 44.06 -15.69
N SER A 1075 -21.75 44.20 -14.67
CA SER A 1075 -20.44 43.57 -14.59
C SER A 1075 -20.17 43.16 -13.15
N TRP A 1076 -19.10 42.41 -12.93
CA TRP A 1076 -18.70 41.99 -11.60
C TRP A 1076 -17.42 42.71 -11.20
N GLN A 1077 -17.37 43.17 -9.97
CA GLN A 1077 -16.17 43.77 -9.38
C GLN A 1077 -15.72 42.92 -8.21
N GLU A 1078 -14.45 42.55 -8.23
CA GLU A 1078 -13.78 41.93 -7.08
C GLU A 1078 -13.89 42.86 -5.87
N THR A 1079 -14.33 42.29 -4.76
CA THR A 1079 -14.55 42.98 -3.49
C THR A 1079 -13.87 42.20 -2.39
N GLN A 1080 -13.08 42.89 -1.59
CA GLN A 1080 -12.54 42.31 -0.38
C GLN A 1080 -13.62 42.29 0.71
N LEU A 1081 -13.86 41.11 1.30
CA LEU A 1081 -14.67 41.00 2.49
C LEU A 1081 -13.90 41.61 3.67
N ALA A 1082 -14.41 42.70 4.25
CA ALA A 1082 -13.79 43.30 5.42
C ALA A 1082 -13.75 42.26 6.57
N GLN A 1083 -12.58 42.06 7.16
CA GLN A 1083 -12.47 41.33 8.43
C GLN A 1083 -13.09 42.19 9.53
N GLY A 1084 -14.32 41.85 9.93
CA GLY A 1084 -15.03 42.57 10.98
C GLY A 1084 -14.30 42.43 12.32
N THR A 1085 -14.12 43.54 13.05
CA THR A 1085 -13.55 43.58 14.40
C THR A 1085 -14.54 43.12 15.49
N ALA A 1086 -15.84 43.03 15.17
CA ALA A 1086 -16.88 42.51 16.03
C ALA A 1086 -17.83 41.59 15.24
N LEU A 1087 -18.18 40.45 15.83
CA LEU A 1087 -19.14 39.51 15.27
C LEU A 1087 -20.56 40.12 15.32
N PRO A 1088 -21.38 39.97 14.26
CA PRO A 1088 -22.71 40.61 14.18
C PRO A 1088 -23.78 39.90 15.05
N TRP A 1089 -23.42 38.86 15.79
CA TRP A 1089 -24.36 37.99 16.49
C TRP A 1089 -24.65 38.52 17.90
N ARG A 1090 -25.92 38.78 18.20
CA ARG A 1090 -26.37 39.13 19.56
C ARG A 1090 -26.24 37.95 20.51
N GLU A 1091 -25.77 38.22 21.72
CA GLU A 1091 -25.88 37.29 22.84
C GLU A 1091 -27.36 36.94 23.07
N GLY A 1092 -27.67 35.63 23.13
CA GLY A 1092 -29.06 35.16 23.22
C GLY A 1092 -29.93 35.44 22.00
N GLY A 1093 -29.35 35.86 20.87
CA GLY A 1093 -30.08 36.22 19.65
C GLY A 1093 -30.85 35.06 19.05
N VAL A 1094 -31.99 35.37 18.42
CA VAL A 1094 -32.93 34.40 17.83
C VAL A 1094 -32.79 34.42 16.31
N TYR A 1095 -32.42 33.28 15.71
CA TYR A 1095 -32.18 33.16 14.27
C TYR A 1095 -32.97 32.01 13.65
N LEU A 1096 -33.69 32.31 12.56
CA LEU A 1096 -34.46 31.35 11.79
C LEU A 1096 -33.69 30.90 10.55
N LEU A 1097 -33.49 29.60 10.40
CA LEU A 1097 -32.85 28.98 9.24
C LEU A 1097 -33.88 28.09 8.52
N SER A 1098 -34.36 28.51 7.35
CA SER A 1098 -35.22 27.66 6.50
C SER A 1098 -34.34 26.70 5.70
N GLY A 1099 -34.76 25.45 5.54
CA GLY A 1099 -33.84 24.38 5.10
C GLY A 1099 -32.79 24.07 6.18
N GLY A 1100 -33.10 24.37 7.45
CA GLY A 1100 -32.14 24.38 8.56
C GLY A 1100 -31.53 23.02 8.91
N SER A 1101 -32.18 21.93 8.50
CA SER A 1101 -31.67 20.56 8.65
C SER A 1101 -30.89 20.05 7.42
N GLY A 1102 -30.84 20.83 6.33
CA GLY A 1102 -30.01 20.52 5.16
C GLY A 1102 -28.55 20.91 5.38
N GLY A 1103 -27.65 20.46 4.49
CA GLY A 1103 -26.19 20.62 4.65
C GLY A 1103 -25.75 22.06 4.97
N LEU A 1104 -26.19 23.03 4.16
CA LEU A 1104 -25.89 24.45 4.35
C LEU A 1104 -26.53 25.04 5.62
N GLY A 1105 -27.77 24.67 5.90
CA GLY A 1105 -28.49 25.11 7.10
C GLY A 1105 -27.78 24.69 8.39
N LEU A 1106 -27.32 23.43 8.46
CA LEU A 1106 -26.56 22.92 9.60
C LEU A 1106 -25.16 23.54 9.71
N LEU A 1107 -24.48 23.81 8.59
CA LEU A 1107 -23.18 24.49 8.59
C LEU A 1107 -23.31 25.91 9.18
N LEU A 1108 -24.34 26.64 8.79
CA LEU A 1108 -24.61 27.97 9.31
C LEU A 1108 -25.05 27.93 10.78
N ALA A 1109 -25.92 26.99 11.14
CA ALA A 1109 -26.33 26.78 12.53
C ALA A 1109 -25.13 26.52 13.44
N GLU A 1110 -24.18 25.69 13.00
CA GLU A 1110 -22.95 25.42 13.73
C GLU A 1110 -22.04 26.65 13.83
N GLN A 1111 -21.85 27.40 12.75
CA GLN A 1111 -21.06 28.63 12.80
C GLN A 1111 -21.69 29.68 13.71
N LEU A 1112 -23.01 29.85 13.67
CA LEU A 1112 -23.74 30.75 14.58
C LEU A 1112 -23.59 30.29 16.04
N ALA A 1113 -23.65 28.99 16.31
CA ALA A 1113 -23.47 28.44 17.66
C ALA A 1113 -22.02 28.57 18.17
N ARG A 1114 -21.01 28.45 17.30
CA ARG A 1114 -19.60 28.64 17.67
C ARG A 1114 -19.26 30.09 17.96
N GLN A 1115 -19.85 31.01 17.18
CA GLN A 1115 -19.48 32.43 17.20
C GLN A 1115 -20.38 33.27 18.10
N GLY A 1116 -21.64 32.86 18.31
CA GLY A 1116 -22.60 33.54 19.16
C GLY A 1116 -22.74 32.85 20.51
N GLN A 1117 -22.87 33.64 21.58
CA GLN A 1117 -23.09 33.10 22.93
C GLN A 1117 -24.59 32.87 23.18
N GLY A 1118 -24.96 31.63 23.49
CA GLY A 1118 -26.33 31.26 23.89
C GLY A 1118 -27.40 31.49 22.82
N VAL A 1119 -27.03 31.49 21.54
CA VAL A 1119 -27.97 31.76 20.44
C VAL A 1119 -29.11 30.74 20.38
N ARG A 1120 -30.27 31.20 19.93
CA ARG A 1120 -31.46 30.38 19.71
C ARG A 1120 -31.65 30.16 18.21
N LEU A 1121 -31.60 28.91 17.78
CA LEU A 1121 -31.60 28.50 16.40
C LEU A 1121 -32.90 27.74 16.09
N ILE A 1122 -33.72 28.33 15.21
CA ILE A 1122 -34.96 27.74 14.73
C ILE A 1122 -34.66 27.12 13.37
N LEU A 1123 -34.58 25.78 13.31
CA LEU A 1123 -34.30 25.05 12.09
C LEU A 1123 -35.63 24.57 11.48
N ALA A 1124 -36.10 25.27 10.45
CA ALA A 1124 -37.33 24.93 9.75
C ALA A 1124 -37.02 24.07 8.52
N SER A 1125 -37.68 22.92 8.39
CA SER A 1125 -37.54 22.03 7.23
C SER A 1125 -38.80 21.19 7.02
N ARG A 1126 -39.01 20.64 5.82
CA ARG A 1126 -40.17 19.78 5.51
C ARG A 1126 -40.13 18.41 6.20
N SER A 1127 -38.94 17.93 6.55
CA SER A 1127 -38.77 16.68 7.28
C SER A 1127 -39.41 16.84 8.65
N ALA A 1128 -40.37 15.98 8.99
CA ALA A 1128 -41.26 16.12 10.15
C ALA A 1128 -40.57 15.93 11.52
N GLY A 1129 -39.46 16.62 11.78
CA GLY A 1129 -38.58 16.40 12.92
C GLY A 1129 -37.68 15.15 12.80
N GLN A 1130 -37.85 14.34 11.74
CA GLN A 1130 -36.98 13.20 11.44
C GLN A 1130 -35.70 13.71 10.76
N LEU A 1131 -34.67 13.89 11.57
CA LEU A 1131 -33.32 14.15 11.09
C LEU A 1131 -32.68 12.83 10.63
N SER A 1132 -31.86 12.87 9.58
CA SER A 1132 -30.96 11.76 9.27
C SER A 1132 -30.02 11.50 10.46
N PRO A 1133 -29.38 10.32 10.57
CA PRO A 1133 -28.40 10.06 11.61
C PRO A 1133 -27.30 11.13 11.66
N GLU A 1134 -26.81 11.56 10.50
CA GLU A 1134 -25.82 12.62 10.36
C GLU A 1134 -26.35 13.98 10.84
N ALA A 1135 -27.54 14.40 10.38
CA ALA A 1135 -28.15 15.66 10.80
C ALA A 1135 -28.46 15.66 12.31
N SER A 1136 -28.84 14.52 12.88
CA SER A 1136 -29.04 14.33 14.32
C SER A 1136 -27.75 14.55 15.11
N GLN A 1137 -26.65 13.97 14.65
CA GLN A 1137 -25.34 14.13 15.26
C GLN A 1137 -24.87 15.59 15.21
N ARG A 1138 -25.06 16.26 14.06
CA ARG A 1138 -24.70 17.67 13.90
C ARG A 1138 -25.54 18.58 14.78
N VAL A 1139 -26.85 18.35 14.89
CA VAL A 1139 -27.73 19.09 15.82
C VAL A 1139 -27.33 18.84 17.27
N ALA A 1140 -26.93 17.62 17.65
CA ALA A 1140 -26.39 17.33 18.98
C ALA A 1140 -25.09 18.11 19.24
N ALA A 1141 -24.19 18.19 18.26
CA ALA A 1141 -22.96 18.99 18.35
C ALA A 1141 -23.26 20.49 18.50
N ILE A 1142 -24.23 21.02 17.74
CA ILE A 1142 -24.67 22.42 17.85
C ILE A 1142 -25.22 22.72 19.25
N ARG A 1143 -26.02 21.81 19.83
CA ARG A 1143 -26.52 21.94 21.20
C ARG A 1143 -25.40 21.89 22.24
N ALA A 1144 -24.39 21.04 22.03
CA ALA A 1144 -23.23 20.93 22.91
C ALA A 1144 -22.38 22.22 22.93
N LEU A 1145 -22.45 23.05 21.88
CA LEU A 1145 -21.84 24.38 21.84
C LEU A 1145 -22.60 25.45 22.66
N GLY A 1146 -23.71 25.07 23.31
CA GLY A 1146 -24.51 25.97 24.15
C GLY A 1146 -25.64 26.71 23.41
N ALA A 1147 -25.88 26.40 22.13
CA ALA A 1147 -27.01 26.93 21.38
C ALA A 1147 -28.31 26.18 21.71
N GLN A 1148 -29.43 26.91 21.79
CA GLN A 1148 -30.76 26.31 21.92
C GLN A 1148 -31.34 26.03 20.53
N VAL A 1149 -31.55 24.76 20.19
CA VAL A 1149 -32.01 24.35 18.85
C VAL A 1149 -33.44 23.82 18.88
N GLN A 1150 -34.34 24.53 18.20
CA GLN A 1150 -35.70 24.10 17.91
C GLN A 1150 -35.82 23.58 16.48
N LEU A 1151 -36.42 22.40 16.31
CA LEU A 1151 -36.68 21.81 15.00
C LEU A 1151 -38.16 22.00 14.66
N HIS A 1152 -38.45 22.59 13.51
CA HIS A 1152 -39.81 22.83 13.04
C HIS A 1152 -40.06 22.17 11.70
N ALA A 1153 -41.12 21.38 11.65
CA ALA A 1153 -41.58 20.64 10.49
C ALA A 1153 -42.58 21.48 9.68
N LEU A 1154 -42.12 22.18 8.65
CA LEU A 1154 -43.02 22.94 7.76
C LEU A 1154 -42.45 23.12 6.37
N ASP A 1155 -43.35 23.32 5.40
CA ASP A 1155 -42.99 23.83 4.08
C ASP A 1155 -42.96 25.35 4.12
N ILE A 1156 -41.82 25.95 3.77
CA ILE A 1156 -41.67 27.40 3.76
C ILE A 1156 -42.54 28.06 2.66
N ALA A 1157 -42.96 27.28 1.64
CA ALA A 1157 -43.91 27.74 0.63
C ALA A 1157 -45.36 27.84 1.18
N ASP A 1158 -45.67 27.24 2.34
CA ASP A 1158 -46.96 27.39 3.01
C ASP A 1158 -47.00 28.67 3.84
N ARG A 1159 -47.80 29.63 3.38
CA ARG A 1159 -47.97 30.93 4.02
C ARG A 1159 -48.46 30.82 5.46
N GLY A 1160 -49.47 29.99 5.72
CA GLY A 1160 -50.09 29.88 7.04
C GLY A 1160 -49.12 29.27 8.05
N ALA A 1161 -48.34 28.27 7.63
CA ALA A 1161 -47.32 27.65 8.46
C ALA A 1161 -46.18 28.63 8.82
N VAL A 1162 -45.74 29.46 7.88
CA VAL A 1162 -44.70 30.48 8.12
C VAL A 1162 -45.21 31.58 9.05
N GLU A 1163 -46.43 32.09 8.84
CA GLU A 1163 -47.05 33.09 9.73
C GLU A 1163 -47.19 32.55 11.17
N ALA A 1164 -47.61 31.29 11.32
CA ALA A 1164 -47.70 30.63 12.62
C ALA A 1164 -46.33 30.48 13.30
N LEU A 1165 -45.29 30.06 12.57
CA LEU A 1165 -43.94 29.91 13.12
C LEU A 1165 -43.38 31.26 13.61
N ILE A 1166 -43.53 32.32 12.82
CA ILE A 1166 -43.03 33.66 13.21
C ILE A 1166 -43.79 34.17 14.43
N ALA A 1167 -45.12 34.03 14.46
CA ALA A 1167 -45.93 34.40 15.63
C ALA A 1167 -45.53 33.61 16.89
N GLN A 1168 -45.21 32.32 16.76
CA GLN A 1168 -44.70 31.51 17.88
C GLN A 1168 -43.35 32.04 18.38
N CYS A 1169 -42.44 32.42 17.47
CA CYS A 1169 -41.14 32.99 17.86
C CYS A 1169 -41.31 34.30 18.64
N GLU A 1170 -42.26 35.15 18.23
CA GLU A 1170 -42.60 36.39 18.94
C GLU A 1170 -43.20 36.10 20.33
N GLN A 1171 -44.09 35.11 20.44
CA GLN A 1171 -44.69 34.73 21.72
C GLN A 1171 -43.66 34.13 22.70
N GLU A 1172 -42.77 33.27 22.21
CA GLU A 1172 -41.82 32.55 23.05
C GLU A 1172 -40.60 33.40 23.43
N TRP A 1173 -40.10 34.22 22.50
CA TRP A 1173 -38.82 34.92 22.67
C TRP A 1173 -38.90 36.44 22.55
N GLY A 1174 -40.07 36.99 22.25
CA GLY A 1174 -40.31 38.44 22.14
C GLY A 1174 -39.71 39.11 20.91
N THR A 1175 -38.92 38.40 20.09
CA THR A 1175 -38.27 38.96 18.89
C THR A 1175 -37.74 37.86 17.96
N LEU A 1176 -37.42 38.24 16.72
CA LEU A 1176 -36.54 37.50 15.81
C LEU A 1176 -35.42 38.45 15.37
N ASN A 1177 -34.16 38.02 15.44
CA ASN A 1177 -33.01 38.87 15.12
C ASN A 1177 -32.49 38.65 13.70
N GLY A 1178 -32.63 37.46 13.13
CA GLY A 1178 -32.21 37.22 11.75
C GLY A 1178 -32.89 36.05 11.08
N ILE A 1179 -32.97 36.13 9.75
CA ILE A 1179 -33.51 35.07 8.89
C ILE A 1179 -32.44 34.67 7.87
N PHE A 1180 -32.18 33.37 7.76
CA PHE A 1180 -31.31 32.76 6.76
C PHE A 1180 -32.12 31.80 5.90
N HIS A 1181 -32.33 32.17 4.65
CA HIS A 1181 -33.12 31.39 3.71
C HIS A 1181 -32.25 30.44 2.89
N CYS A 1182 -32.13 29.19 3.36
CA CYS A 1182 -31.34 28.13 2.71
C CYS A 1182 -32.19 27.08 1.98
N ALA A 1183 -33.52 27.24 1.96
CA ALA A 1183 -34.41 26.25 1.37
C ALA A 1183 -34.29 26.23 -0.16
N GLY A 1184 -34.20 25.03 -0.72
CA GLY A 1184 -34.13 24.81 -2.16
C GLY A 1184 -34.17 23.34 -2.51
N ILE A 1185 -34.55 23.03 -3.75
CA ILE A 1185 -34.42 21.71 -4.37
C ILE A 1185 -33.97 21.89 -5.81
N THR A 1186 -33.48 20.81 -6.41
CA THR A 1186 -33.21 20.72 -7.84
C THR A 1186 -33.99 19.55 -8.45
N ARG A 1187 -34.16 19.56 -9.77
CA ARG A 1187 -34.80 18.49 -10.55
C ARG A 1187 -34.16 18.42 -11.94
N ASP A 1188 -32.88 18.09 -11.98
CA ASP A 1188 -32.04 18.37 -13.15
C ASP A 1188 -32.55 17.70 -14.43
N SER A 1189 -32.72 18.52 -15.47
CA SER A 1189 -33.21 18.13 -16.79
C SER A 1189 -32.98 19.29 -17.76
N LEU A 1190 -32.63 18.99 -19.02
CA LEU A 1190 -32.51 20.03 -20.05
C LEU A 1190 -33.85 20.78 -20.20
N LEU A 1191 -33.80 22.05 -20.62
CA LEU A 1191 -35.00 22.87 -20.77
C LEU A 1191 -36.02 22.26 -21.74
N GLN A 1192 -35.55 21.48 -22.72
CA GLN A 1192 -36.41 20.73 -23.64
C GLN A 1192 -37.26 19.63 -22.98
N HIS A 1193 -36.92 19.21 -21.76
CA HIS A 1193 -37.55 18.11 -21.05
C HIS A 1193 -38.14 18.54 -19.69
N LYS A 1194 -38.16 19.85 -19.40
CA LYS A 1194 -38.73 20.39 -18.16
C LYS A 1194 -40.25 20.43 -18.22
N SER A 1195 -40.90 19.80 -17.26
CA SER A 1195 -42.35 19.89 -17.10
C SER A 1195 -42.75 21.13 -16.28
N ALA A 1196 -43.99 21.60 -16.44
CA ALA A 1196 -44.53 22.68 -15.61
C ALA A 1196 -44.54 22.33 -14.10
N SER A 1197 -44.69 21.04 -13.76
CA SER A 1197 -44.62 20.54 -12.39
C SER A 1197 -43.21 20.68 -11.80
N ASP A 1198 -42.18 20.42 -12.60
CA ASP A 1198 -40.78 20.59 -12.17
C ASP A 1198 -40.45 22.05 -11.91
N LEU A 1199 -40.86 22.93 -12.83
CA LEU A 1199 -40.72 24.39 -12.66
C LEU A 1199 -41.36 24.85 -11.35
N ALA A 1200 -42.62 24.48 -11.11
CA ALA A 1200 -43.35 24.86 -9.91
C ALA A 1200 -42.67 24.33 -8.63
N ALA A 1201 -42.25 23.06 -8.63
CA ALA A 1201 -41.62 22.44 -7.47
C ALA A 1201 -40.27 23.08 -7.10
N VAL A 1202 -39.44 23.40 -8.09
CA VAL A 1202 -38.11 24.01 -7.89
C VAL A 1202 -38.22 25.48 -7.49
N LEU A 1203 -39.15 26.22 -8.11
CA LEU A 1203 -39.38 27.64 -7.79
C LEU A 1203 -40.01 27.83 -6.41
N ALA A 1204 -40.95 26.97 -6.00
CA ALA A 1204 -41.73 27.13 -4.77
C ALA A 1204 -40.91 27.47 -3.50
N PRO A 1205 -39.89 26.69 -3.10
CA PRO A 1205 -39.17 26.95 -1.84
C PRO A 1205 -38.40 28.27 -1.85
N LYS A 1206 -37.91 28.75 -3.01
CA LYS A 1206 -37.14 30.00 -3.10
C LYS A 1206 -38.00 31.22 -3.39
N VAL A 1207 -39.05 31.07 -4.19
CA VAL A 1207 -39.92 32.18 -4.61
C VAL A 1207 -41.05 32.38 -3.61
N ALA A 1208 -41.89 31.37 -3.38
CA ALA A 1208 -42.96 31.48 -2.39
C ALA A 1208 -42.39 31.58 -0.97
N GLY A 1209 -41.33 30.81 -0.68
CA GLY A 1209 -40.66 30.81 0.62
C GLY A 1209 -40.15 32.17 1.07
N VAL A 1210 -39.41 32.89 0.20
CA VAL A 1210 -38.89 34.21 0.54
C VAL A 1210 -40.00 35.25 0.73
N LEU A 1211 -41.07 35.16 -0.08
CA LEU A 1211 -42.23 36.05 0.04
C LEU A 1211 -42.98 35.83 1.35
N ASN A 1212 -43.18 34.57 1.75
CA ASN A 1212 -43.85 34.23 2.99
C ASN A 1212 -43.03 34.69 4.20
N LEU A 1213 -41.71 34.45 4.19
CA LEU A 1213 -40.80 34.90 5.25
C LEU A 1213 -40.79 36.42 5.40
N ASP A 1214 -40.72 37.17 4.30
CA ASP A 1214 -40.74 38.64 4.34
C ASP A 1214 -42.08 39.21 4.80
N ARG A 1215 -43.20 38.66 4.32
CA ARG A 1215 -44.53 39.09 4.73
C ARG A 1215 -44.75 38.87 6.23
N ALA A 1216 -44.40 37.68 6.72
CA ALA A 1216 -44.58 37.32 8.13
C ALA A 1216 -43.64 38.08 9.08
N SER A 1217 -42.47 38.51 8.60
CA SER A 1217 -41.48 39.24 9.40
C SER A 1217 -41.42 40.75 9.11
N ALA A 1218 -42.38 41.30 8.35
CA ALA A 1218 -42.33 42.67 7.85
C ALA A 1218 -42.22 43.74 8.95
N HIS A 1219 -42.88 43.50 10.10
CA HIS A 1219 -42.90 44.40 11.26
C HIS A 1219 -41.72 44.21 12.22
N LEU A 1220 -40.94 43.13 12.06
CA LEU A 1220 -39.91 42.75 13.01
C LEU A 1220 -38.60 43.54 12.82
N PRO A 1221 -37.91 43.89 13.92
CA PRO A 1221 -36.64 44.61 13.87
C PRO A 1221 -35.47 43.66 13.60
N LEU A 1222 -35.45 43.04 12.41
CA LEU A 1222 -34.37 42.14 12.01
C LEU A 1222 -33.03 42.89 11.91
N ASP A 1223 -31.95 42.23 12.31
CA ASP A 1223 -30.57 42.68 12.05
C ASP A 1223 -30.16 42.30 10.61
N CYS A 1224 -30.53 41.08 10.17
CA CYS A 1224 -30.21 40.56 8.85
C CYS A 1224 -31.31 39.68 8.23
N PHE A 1225 -31.39 39.71 6.90
CA PHE A 1225 -32.19 38.81 6.08
C PHE A 1225 -31.32 38.28 4.94
N VAL A 1226 -30.75 37.10 5.12
CA VAL A 1226 -29.75 36.53 4.21
C VAL A 1226 -30.38 35.44 3.35
N LEU A 1227 -30.24 35.55 2.03
CA LEU A 1227 -30.74 34.61 1.05
C LEU A 1227 -29.56 33.84 0.47
N TYR A 1228 -29.63 32.50 0.51
CA TYR A 1228 -28.65 31.67 -0.18
C TYR A 1228 -29.14 31.41 -1.61
N SER A 1229 -28.48 32.10 -2.53
CA SER A 1229 -28.63 31.99 -3.97
C SER A 1229 -27.52 31.11 -4.55
N SER A 1230 -27.38 31.07 -5.86
CA SER A 1230 -26.43 30.22 -6.58
C SER A 1230 -25.71 31.01 -7.66
N VAL A 1231 -24.44 30.68 -7.94
CA VAL A 1231 -23.72 31.22 -9.10
C VAL A 1231 -24.45 30.92 -10.42
N SER A 1232 -25.25 29.85 -10.48
CA SER A 1232 -26.09 29.53 -11.64
C SER A 1232 -27.09 30.63 -12.00
N ALA A 1233 -27.52 31.48 -11.06
CA ALA A 1233 -28.35 32.65 -11.32
C ALA A 1233 -27.66 33.67 -12.25
N VAL A 1234 -26.33 33.73 -12.19
CA VAL A 1234 -25.52 34.73 -12.90
C VAL A 1234 -25.12 34.23 -14.28
N ILE A 1235 -24.64 33.00 -14.37
CA ILE A 1235 -24.04 32.44 -15.60
C ILE A 1235 -24.98 31.50 -16.37
N GLY A 1236 -26.09 31.09 -15.77
CA GLY A 1236 -26.89 29.96 -16.25
C GLY A 1236 -26.19 28.62 -16.00
N ASN A 1237 -26.94 27.52 -15.95
CA ASN A 1237 -26.36 26.18 -15.81
C ASN A 1237 -27.19 25.15 -16.60
N PRO A 1238 -26.62 24.48 -17.62
CA PRO A 1238 -27.29 23.42 -18.36
C PRO A 1238 -27.91 22.36 -17.45
N GLY A 1239 -29.14 21.96 -17.74
CA GLY A 1239 -29.91 21.01 -16.93
C GLY A 1239 -30.58 21.63 -15.70
N GLN A 1240 -30.28 22.88 -15.35
CA GLN A 1240 -30.73 23.54 -14.11
C GLN A 1240 -31.36 24.90 -14.35
N GLY A 1241 -32.09 25.07 -15.46
CA GLY A 1241 -32.64 26.38 -15.84
C GLY A 1241 -33.69 26.93 -14.87
N ASP A 1242 -34.52 26.08 -14.28
CA ASP A 1242 -35.48 26.45 -13.23
C ASP A 1242 -34.83 26.77 -11.89
N TYR A 1243 -33.77 26.05 -11.53
CA TYR A 1243 -32.96 26.36 -10.35
C TYR A 1243 -32.20 27.68 -10.53
N ALA A 1244 -31.58 27.91 -11.69
CA ALA A 1244 -30.95 29.19 -12.03
C ALA A 1244 -31.96 30.34 -11.95
N LEU A 1245 -33.17 30.14 -12.49
CA LEU A 1245 -34.27 31.09 -12.40
C LEU A 1245 -34.71 31.38 -10.96
N ALA A 1246 -34.90 30.34 -10.14
CA ALA A 1246 -35.30 30.45 -8.73
C ALA A 1246 -34.31 31.31 -7.93
N ASN A 1247 -33.01 31.10 -8.17
CA ASN A 1247 -31.94 31.83 -7.50
C ASN A 1247 -31.78 33.26 -8.04
N ALA A 1248 -31.93 33.46 -9.35
CA ALA A 1248 -31.94 34.80 -9.94
C ALA A 1248 -33.11 35.65 -9.40
N TYR A 1249 -34.26 35.02 -9.12
CA TYR A 1249 -35.35 35.69 -8.43
C TYR A 1249 -34.95 36.15 -7.03
N LEU A 1250 -34.23 35.34 -6.25
CA LEU A 1250 -33.72 35.75 -4.93
C LEU A 1250 -32.76 36.96 -5.04
N ASP A 1251 -31.89 36.97 -6.05
CA ASP A 1251 -30.93 38.06 -6.27
C ASP A 1251 -31.65 39.39 -6.56
N GLU A 1252 -32.59 39.38 -7.50
CA GLU A 1252 -33.37 40.57 -7.85
C GLU A 1252 -34.31 40.99 -6.71
N TRP A 1253 -34.88 40.02 -6.01
CA TRP A 1253 -35.76 40.27 -4.87
C TRP A 1253 -34.99 40.88 -3.68
N ALA A 1254 -33.74 40.47 -3.43
CA ALA A 1254 -32.90 41.07 -2.40
C ALA A 1254 -32.66 42.56 -2.68
N GLY A 1255 -32.43 42.92 -3.94
CA GLY A 1255 -32.33 44.31 -4.40
C GLY A 1255 -33.61 45.10 -4.13
N TRP A 1256 -34.77 44.51 -4.45
CA TRP A 1256 -36.09 45.08 -4.17
C TRP A 1256 -36.35 45.28 -2.67
N ARG A 1257 -36.13 44.25 -1.83
CA ARG A 1257 -36.30 44.37 -0.37
C ARG A 1257 -35.37 45.42 0.21
N GLY A 1258 -34.13 45.50 -0.28
CA GLY A 1258 -33.19 46.56 0.10
C GLY A 1258 -33.74 47.97 -0.14
N ALA A 1259 -34.51 48.17 -1.22
CA ALA A 1259 -35.21 49.43 -1.46
C ALA A 1259 -36.38 49.64 -0.47
N GLN A 1260 -37.09 48.58 -0.08
CA GLN A 1260 -38.13 48.65 0.96
C GLN A 1260 -37.54 49.03 2.33
N VAL A 1261 -36.36 48.52 2.68
CA VAL A 1261 -35.63 48.89 3.91
C VAL A 1261 -35.25 50.36 3.89
N ARG A 1262 -34.70 50.87 2.78
CA ARG A 1262 -34.40 52.32 2.62
C ARG A 1262 -35.64 53.20 2.72
N ALA A 1263 -36.80 52.69 2.29
CA ALA A 1263 -38.09 53.36 2.42
C ALA A 1263 -38.75 53.20 3.81
N GLY A 1264 -38.09 52.55 4.78
CA GLY A 1264 -38.62 52.34 6.13
C GLY A 1264 -39.76 51.30 6.23
N ARG A 1265 -40.05 50.57 5.15
CA ARG A 1265 -41.12 49.55 5.10
C ARG A 1265 -40.69 48.16 5.56
N ARG A 1266 -39.39 47.95 5.74
CA ARG A 1266 -38.74 46.72 6.21
C ARG A 1266 -37.53 47.08 7.07
N GLN A 1267 -37.06 46.15 7.88
CA GLN A 1267 -35.85 46.31 8.70
C GLN A 1267 -34.82 45.21 8.39
N GLY A 1268 -33.56 45.47 8.78
CA GLY A 1268 -32.43 44.54 8.64
C GLY A 1268 -31.71 44.58 7.29
N ARG A 1269 -30.43 44.22 7.31
CA ARG A 1269 -29.60 44.15 6.11
C ARG A 1269 -30.00 42.93 5.27
N THR A 1270 -30.49 43.17 4.05
CA THR A 1270 -30.77 42.11 3.08
C THR A 1270 -29.52 41.80 2.26
N LEU A 1271 -29.17 40.51 2.12
CA LEU A 1271 -28.08 40.07 1.26
C LEU A 1271 -28.47 38.77 0.54
N ALA A 1272 -28.24 38.70 -0.78
CA ALA A 1272 -28.23 37.44 -1.50
C ALA A 1272 -26.77 37.00 -1.73
N ILE A 1273 -26.48 35.73 -1.43
CA ILE A 1273 -25.14 35.15 -1.59
C ILE A 1273 -25.22 34.09 -2.67
N ASN A 1274 -24.58 34.34 -3.81
CA ASN A 1274 -24.45 33.36 -4.90
C ASN A 1274 -23.34 32.37 -4.54
N TRP A 1275 -23.71 31.23 -3.96
CA TRP A 1275 -22.76 30.18 -3.59
C TRP A 1275 -22.46 29.28 -4.80
N PRO A 1276 -21.21 28.82 -5.01
CA PRO A 1276 -20.92 27.81 -6.03
C PRO A 1276 -21.54 26.47 -5.60
N LEU A 1277 -22.25 25.81 -6.52
CA LEU A 1277 -22.79 24.46 -6.31
C LEU A 1277 -21.67 23.44 -6.15
#